data_AF-A0A674BGE3-F1
#
_entry.id   AF-A0A674BGE3-F1
#
_cell.length_a   1.000
_cell.length_b   1.000
_cell.length_c   1.000
_cell.angle_alpha   90.00
_cell.angle_beta   90.00
_cell.angle_gamma   90.00
#
_symmetry.space_group_name_H-M   'P 1'
#
loop_
_entity.id
_entity.type
_entity.pdbx_description
1 polymer ?
#
loop_
_entity_poly.entity_id
_entity_poly.type
_entity_poly.pdbx_seq_one_letter_code
_entity_poly.pdbx_strand_id
1 'polypeptide(L)'
;MAGKVILTLPKAGGGGIPLESEFRDSLSFLDVLSANEFEGEQIEPAVALQTEADFYKGTPPNWINFYLADENANSYNSATPTEKGKAVGIIKREGYEELREQIMVLQQSHWSTTTINLQHETGSGGTTLAMQVLWDLRKQLRCTVLVNPSSDKTFNAKQAQKDLSLDTKAIAKQVIRLFEAGGPEKQNTVLLLQDNEHLNNSLQDILTREINEQKISAKFPVVIIIHCMRNVNLGENADGKTKEEERRHQNQEGTKTKEETKTKKGTKTTVILRTQLSDSEKVSFENKEEELRMYHGQKLIMYYSFNIMQSDFSKEYVRETLSSEKGMKIISFVKANKTSRKTKLFAFLVLLNSYVPGSYLLQSQCEAFLRHTDSLDVGGMQPFSDLMVAFSRKKGEDKHVHMAHSLIAHQCAELLADAGVTRSETILDFLKFVAKAQIQLSLFQYFKDMLTKRETTPKGQEKFSRLIQDIEDKEGVHTCLTVLKNASDTFMLDPFYPQALARFYYIKVRDYDKAEKEAIEAKRREPRNSFIADTLGQVHKNHLKTKPVSSCARNTLSYAEKAIKAFKQEEELAEKEKRTGLEHYSIFNNRGHFGFLQVANTVFYSLTKITQTWKNLLTQKTSAEHLPQLFKDRKIEKYKPLLASLRDDVERKWEFFERYLTYSEPSNLRDQPPYFERDINDCYANYMSTPRLFHAQKPGGVQFQKLQEKKASTFPGLLSCVNQNTSKSELRHITELWRTIYDQKEKSGNVNIVCNYILANIIQTNGPVTFPEPTILPQLRAILQKFMKEDKRELWTPEFYLLVLLLFWPEEAREEDGTNDIDFNMYVGLMKRAYNNKYKKYLRSRELVSLFYLGKGDGLRRLVFKFKINNQCEQSETEENPGQSFQSQLLRVNGVVREHKAFVHIADKEIEICPKKQASVWKDGNISFYLGFNISGPVAFDIKYTMRTVGSGANVQKQMDDAIGSEETRIEESKTLNQGIPMGCKTCRHIQDSTNWLQVRPSVSMEGGEKMYRHQSPKGCYECTVSGLRWVCESNVILKYHYRNWEPYSQLLKRIQSTQGGPLLDITMEFGELEEVHLPHFICLGTNPSLGNDMKILHVEEHGVSFEEVHEVTRFHVKLLRPKFSSISLTFPFFWDVEVHCNVVLYLAVKEETLISRLYLLLRNSSQQEAVQKEEEDQMSKGYSKFLLSSPNGPLKLKSHFALQNPHAKSIKPQKIQLLPEDIEPSRFKMVMDNTGIDIQMALIGDDGNTVWDDILSKDEYNDATHSM
;
A
#
# COMPACT_ATOMS: atom_id res chain seq x y z
N MET A 1 8.99 52.28 12.96
CA MET A 1 9.49 50.91 12.78
C MET A 1 8.38 49.96 13.22
N ALA A 2 7.59 49.43 12.28
CA ALA A 2 6.57 48.44 12.61
C ALA A 2 7.30 47.12 12.96
N GLY A 3 7.05 46.57 14.15
CA GLY A 3 7.61 45.29 14.56
C GLY A 3 7.12 44.18 13.62
N LYS A 4 8.02 43.30 13.22
CA LYS A 4 7.72 42.15 12.36
C LYS A 4 6.62 41.30 13.03
N VAL A 5 5.44 41.24 12.42
CA VAL A 5 4.31 40.43 12.93
C VAL A 5 4.74 38.96 12.93
N ILE A 6 4.61 38.30 14.07
CA ILE A 6 4.96 36.88 14.22
C ILE A 6 3.75 36.06 13.77
N LEU A 7 3.93 35.18 12.78
CA LEU A 7 2.87 34.28 12.31
C LEU A 7 2.49 33.28 13.41
N THR A 8 1.26 32.78 13.40
CA THR A 8 0.73 31.90 14.46
C THR A 8 -0.09 30.73 13.92
N LEU A 9 -0.13 29.61 14.67
CA LEU A 9 -1.05 28.49 14.42
C LEU A 9 -2.13 28.40 15.52
N PRO A 10 -3.35 27.94 15.21
CA PRO A 10 -4.39 27.79 16.22
C PRO A 10 -4.18 26.55 17.11
N LYS A 11 -4.55 26.66 18.39
CA LYS A 11 -4.66 25.53 19.34
C LYS A 11 -6.12 25.19 19.65
N ALA A 12 -6.43 23.93 19.95
CA ALA A 12 -7.81 23.47 20.14
C ALA A 12 -8.59 24.19 21.27
N GLY A 13 -7.90 24.72 22.29
CA GLY A 13 -8.49 25.52 23.38
C GLY A 13 -8.65 27.02 23.08
N GLY A 14 -8.40 27.47 21.84
CA GLY A 14 -8.40 28.88 21.44
C GLY A 14 -7.07 29.60 21.70
N GLY A 15 -6.74 30.62 20.90
CA GLY A 15 -5.45 31.33 20.94
C GLY A 15 -4.42 30.80 19.93
N GLY A 16 -3.27 31.49 19.82
CA GLY A 16 -2.23 31.19 18.82
C GLY A 16 -0.92 30.69 19.43
N ILE A 17 -0.20 29.82 18.71
CA ILE A 17 1.20 29.47 18.96
C ILE A 17 2.10 30.16 17.92
N PRO A 18 3.24 30.76 18.30
CA PRO A 18 4.19 31.30 17.33
C PRO A 18 4.61 30.24 16.30
N LEU A 19 4.56 30.60 15.01
CA LEU A 19 5.03 29.79 13.90
C LEU A 19 6.43 30.27 13.52
N GLU A 20 7.43 29.55 14.02
CA GLU A 20 8.84 29.82 13.72
C GLU A 20 9.15 29.52 12.24
N SER A 21 9.98 30.37 11.62
CA SER A 21 10.34 30.21 10.21
C SER A 21 11.02 28.86 9.94
N GLU A 22 11.92 28.42 10.82
CA GLU A 22 12.61 27.13 10.69
C GLU A 22 11.63 25.95 10.72
N PHE A 23 10.60 26.00 11.58
CA PHE A 23 9.57 24.97 11.62
C PHE A 23 8.75 24.96 10.32
N ARG A 24 8.33 26.13 9.83
CA ARG A 24 7.60 26.28 8.56
C ARG A 24 8.43 25.74 7.39
N ASP A 25 9.72 26.08 7.33
CA ASP A 25 10.65 25.64 6.28
C ASP A 25 10.90 24.12 6.32
N SER A 26 10.81 23.50 7.51
CA SER A 26 10.93 22.05 7.67
C SER A 26 9.72 21.26 7.13
N LEU A 27 8.59 21.91 6.87
CA LEU A 27 7.36 21.32 6.33
C LEU A 27 7.32 21.44 4.80
N SER A 28 8.37 20.95 4.14
CA SER A 28 8.61 21.13 2.70
C SER A 28 7.49 20.67 1.76
N PHE A 29 6.65 19.72 2.17
CA PHE A 29 5.53 19.19 1.38
C PHE A 29 4.20 19.87 1.71
N LEU A 30 4.17 20.80 2.67
CA LEU A 30 2.95 21.42 3.18
C LEU A 30 3.04 22.94 3.04
N ASP A 31 2.11 23.53 2.30
CA ASP A 31 1.89 24.97 2.35
C ASP A 31 0.96 25.25 3.54
N VAL A 32 1.55 25.66 4.66
CA VAL A 32 0.84 25.89 5.93
C VAL A 32 0.30 27.31 5.97
N LEU A 33 -1.01 27.43 6.19
CA LEU A 33 -1.71 28.70 6.35
C LEU A 33 -1.72 29.10 7.83
N SER A 34 -1.16 30.27 8.15
CA SER A 34 -1.18 30.79 9.53
C SER A 34 -2.51 31.45 9.90
N ALA A 35 -2.84 31.49 11.19
CA ALA A 35 -4.09 32.05 11.69
C ALA A 35 -4.20 33.56 11.46
N ASN A 36 -3.06 34.27 11.48
CA ASN A 36 -2.91 35.70 11.27
C ASN A 36 -2.16 36.03 9.97
N GLU A 37 -2.27 35.17 8.94
CA GLU A 37 -1.65 35.41 7.63
C GLU A 37 -2.06 36.79 7.09
N PHE A 38 -1.08 37.59 6.68
CA PHE A 38 -1.22 38.99 6.20
C PHE A 38 -1.72 40.03 7.22
N GLU A 39 -2.04 39.67 8.47
CA GLU A 39 -2.50 40.65 9.47
C GLU A 39 -1.41 41.70 9.76
N GLY A 40 -1.72 42.98 9.52
CA GLY A 40 -0.78 44.09 9.71
C GLY A 40 0.19 44.33 8.55
N GLU A 41 0.08 43.57 7.45
CA GLU A 41 0.83 43.84 6.22
C GLU A 41 0.17 44.95 5.40
N GLN A 42 0.98 45.89 4.89
CA GLN A 42 0.53 46.90 3.94
C GLN A 42 0.81 46.42 2.52
N ILE A 43 -0.25 46.01 1.81
CA ILE A 43 -0.17 45.59 0.41
C ILE A 43 -0.38 46.83 -0.47
N GLU A 44 0.56 47.07 -1.39
CA GLU A 44 0.44 48.16 -2.35
C GLU A 44 -0.82 48.00 -3.22
N PRO A 45 -1.64 49.05 -3.42
CA PRO A 45 -2.89 48.97 -4.20
C PRO A 45 -2.69 48.43 -5.62
N ALA A 46 -1.57 48.74 -6.27
CA ALA A 46 -1.25 48.22 -7.60
C ALA A 46 -1.02 46.70 -7.59
N VAL A 47 -0.37 46.17 -6.55
CA VAL A 47 -0.14 44.74 -6.36
C VAL A 47 -1.46 44.02 -6.06
N ALA A 48 -2.32 44.62 -5.23
CA ALA A 48 -3.65 44.09 -4.93
C ALA A 48 -4.52 43.98 -6.19
N LEU A 49 -4.60 45.06 -6.98
CA LEU A 49 -5.35 45.07 -8.25
C LEU A 49 -4.80 44.04 -9.24
N GLN A 50 -3.47 43.93 -9.36
CA GLN A 50 -2.86 42.96 -10.27
C GLN A 50 -3.13 41.51 -9.81
N THR A 51 -3.07 41.24 -8.51
CA THR A 51 -3.34 39.93 -7.91
C THR A 51 -4.78 39.48 -8.13
N GLU A 52 -5.75 40.41 -8.01
CA GLU A 52 -7.15 40.14 -8.32
C GLU A 52 -7.36 39.89 -9.83
N ALA A 53 -6.73 40.71 -10.68
CA ALA A 53 -6.81 40.55 -12.12
C ALA A 53 -6.23 39.21 -12.60
N ASP A 54 -5.10 38.79 -12.04
CA ASP A 54 -4.45 37.51 -12.38
C ASP A 54 -5.30 36.32 -11.95
N PHE A 55 -5.97 36.39 -10.79
CA PHE A 55 -6.89 35.34 -10.32
C PHE A 55 -8.07 35.16 -11.29
N TYR A 56 -8.76 36.23 -11.65
CA TYR A 56 -9.90 36.16 -12.56
C TYR A 56 -9.53 35.88 -14.02
N LYS A 57 -8.28 36.17 -14.41
CA LYS A 57 -7.72 35.73 -15.70
C LYS A 57 -7.53 34.22 -15.76
N GLY A 58 -7.18 33.56 -14.64
CA GLY A 58 -7.08 32.10 -14.54
C GLY A 58 -5.85 31.58 -13.82
N THR A 59 -5.14 32.41 -13.03
CA THR A 59 -4.13 31.88 -12.11
C THR A 59 -4.80 31.04 -11.01
N PRO A 60 -4.16 29.97 -10.51
CA PRO A 60 -4.66 29.25 -9.35
C PRO A 60 -4.83 30.17 -8.13
N PRO A 61 -5.81 29.90 -7.24
CA PRO A 61 -6.02 30.69 -6.03
C PRO A 61 -4.78 30.73 -5.13
N ASN A 62 -4.47 31.92 -4.60
CA ASN A 62 -3.44 32.16 -3.60
C ASN A 62 -4.06 32.76 -2.33
N TRP A 63 -3.46 32.56 -1.17
CA TRP A 63 -3.94 33.08 0.13
C TRP A 63 -4.19 34.59 0.13
N ILE A 64 -3.37 35.36 -0.59
CA ILE A 64 -3.55 36.80 -0.76
C ILE A 64 -4.87 37.17 -1.43
N ASN A 65 -5.43 36.32 -2.31
CA ASN A 65 -6.73 36.57 -2.93
C ASN A 65 -7.85 36.58 -1.89
N PHE A 66 -7.79 35.68 -0.91
CA PHE A 66 -8.76 35.59 0.17
C PHE A 66 -8.60 36.73 1.17
N TYR A 67 -7.36 37.12 1.49
CA TYR A 67 -7.09 38.28 2.35
C TYR A 67 -7.63 39.59 1.76
N LEU A 68 -7.32 39.88 0.49
CA LEU A 68 -7.79 41.10 -0.18
C LEU A 68 -9.33 41.14 -0.26
N ALA A 69 -9.97 39.99 -0.46
CA ALA A 69 -11.43 39.90 -0.45
C ALA A 69 -12.03 40.23 0.93
N ASP A 70 -11.41 39.79 2.02
CA ASP A 70 -11.85 40.11 3.39
C ASP A 70 -11.61 41.59 3.74
N GLU A 71 -10.44 42.15 3.41
CA GLU A 71 -10.12 43.57 3.66
C GLU A 71 -11.08 44.52 2.91
N ASN A 72 -11.37 44.22 1.64
CA ASN A 72 -12.32 44.98 0.84
C ASN A 72 -13.74 44.90 1.44
N ALA A 73 -14.16 43.75 1.96
CA ALA A 73 -15.45 43.60 2.63
C ALA A 73 -15.52 44.35 3.98
N ASN A 74 -14.40 44.45 4.71
CA ASN A 74 -14.33 45.06 6.04
C ASN A 74 -14.14 46.59 6.01
N SER A 75 -13.40 47.14 5.03
CA SER A 75 -13.12 48.58 4.92
C SER A 75 -14.36 49.45 4.67
N TYR A 76 -15.44 48.88 4.10
CA TYR A 76 -16.72 49.57 3.87
C TYR A 76 -17.66 49.63 5.08
N ASN A 77 -17.31 48.99 6.21
CA ASN A 77 -18.11 49.06 7.43
C ASN A 77 -17.78 50.29 8.31
N SER A 78 -16.84 51.15 7.91
CA SER A 78 -16.55 52.42 8.61
C SER A 78 -16.87 53.64 7.73
N ALA A 79 -17.92 54.36 8.14
CA ALA A 79 -18.36 55.71 7.74
C ALA A 79 -19.11 55.90 6.39
N THR A 80 -20.41 56.19 6.54
CA THR A 80 -21.42 56.73 5.59
C THR A 80 -21.83 55.87 4.38
N PRO A 81 -23.13 55.52 4.26
CA PRO A 81 -23.67 54.76 3.14
C PRO A 81 -23.92 55.70 1.95
N THR A 82 -23.01 55.73 0.99
CA THR A 82 -23.41 56.04 -0.40
C THR A 82 -23.79 54.73 -1.09
N GLU A 83 -25.00 54.66 -1.63
CA GLU A 83 -25.68 53.50 -2.25
C GLU A 83 -24.99 52.88 -3.48
N LYS A 84 -23.66 52.92 -3.61
CA LYS A 84 -22.94 52.32 -4.74
C LYS A 84 -21.85 51.37 -4.28
N GLY A 85 -22.15 50.07 -4.43
CA GLY A 85 -21.19 48.96 -4.45
C GLY A 85 -20.80 48.44 -3.08
N LYS A 86 -21.56 47.48 -2.55
CA LYS A 86 -21.09 46.64 -1.45
C LYS A 86 -20.00 45.72 -2.03
N ALA A 87 -18.74 45.86 -1.59
CA ALA A 87 -17.66 45.00 -2.06
C ALA A 87 -18.03 43.52 -1.80
N VAL A 88 -18.02 42.71 -2.85
CA VAL A 88 -18.36 41.29 -2.80
C VAL A 88 -17.06 40.51 -2.64
N GLY A 89 -16.96 39.74 -1.56
CA GLY A 89 -15.83 38.82 -1.36
C GLY A 89 -15.75 37.75 -2.47
N ILE A 90 -14.81 36.81 -2.34
CA ILE A 90 -14.75 35.67 -3.28
C ILE A 90 -16.09 34.91 -3.22
N ILE A 91 -16.67 34.66 -4.40
CA ILE A 91 -17.97 34.01 -4.55
C ILE A 91 -17.92 32.61 -3.92
N LYS A 92 -18.75 32.39 -2.90
CA LYS A 92 -18.94 31.07 -2.27
C LYS A 92 -19.81 30.21 -3.19
N ARG A 93 -19.21 29.15 -3.74
CA ARG A 93 -19.92 28.20 -4.61
C ARG A 93 -20.87 27.29 -3.82
N GLU A 94 -21.88 26.76 -4.50
CA GLU A 94 -22.80 25.76 -3.96
C GLU A 94 -22.00 24.51 -3.51
N GLY A 95 -22.14 24.15 -2.23
CA GLY A 95 -21.33 23.12 -1.56
C GLY A 95 -20.36 23.66 -0.51
N TYR A 96 -20.13 24.98 -0.45
CA TYR A 96 -19.26 25.59 0.58
C TYR A 96 -19.79 25.29 2.00
N GLU A 97 -21.07 25.58 2.28
CA GLU A 97 -21.64 25.35 3.62
C GLU A 97 -21.74 23.85 3.93
N GLU A 98 -22.06 23.01 2.93
CA GLU A 98 -22.09 21.56 3.11
C GLU A 98 -20.71 21.01 3.49
N LEU A 99 -19.65 21.41 2.76
CA LEU A 99 -18.28 21.01 3.05
C LEU A 99 -17.86 21.46 4.45
N ARG A 100 -18.17 22.71 4.81
CA ARG A 100 -17.86 23.27 6.13
C ARG A 100 -18.60 22.53 7.24
N GLU A 101 -19.91 22.28 7.10
CA GLU A 101 -20.71 21.50 8.06
C GLU A 101 -20.14 20.09 8.24
N GLN A 102 -19.77 19.41 7.15
CA GLN A 102 -19.17 18.08 7.23
C GLN A 102 -17.83 18.09 7.99
N ILE A 103 -16.97 19.09 7.78
CA ILE A 103 -15.70 19.23 8.52
C ILE A 103 -15.98 19.41 10.02
N MET A 104 -16.94 20.28 10.38
CA MET A 104 -17.29 20.51 11.79
C MET A 104 -17.84 19.24 12.46
N VAL A 105 -18.68 18.47 11.75
CA VAL A 105 -19.19 17.17 12.25
C VAL A 105 -18.06 16.15 12.41
N LEU A 106 -17.16 16.07 11.43
CA LEU A 106 -16.04 15.13 11.47
C LEU A 106 -15.01 15.48 12.54
N GLN A 107 -14.83 16.75 12.88
CA GLN A 107 -13.97 17.18 13.99
C GLN A 107 -14.44 16.62 15.35
N GLN A 108 -15.74 16.37 15.49
CA GLN A 108 -16.31 15.74 16.70
C GLN A 108 -16.23 14.20 16.66
N SER A 109 -15.74 13.64 15.56
CA SER A 109 -15.66 12.20 15.39
C SER A 109 -14.56 11.56 16.22
N HIS A 110 -14.69 10.25 16.37
CA HIS A 110 -13.77 9.40 17.11
C HIS A 110 -12.64 8.84 16.23
N TRP A 111 -12.56 9.21 14.95
CA TRP A 111 -11.56 8.66 14.04
C TRP A 111 -10.29 9.52 13.99
N SER A 112 -9.12 8.89 14.00
CA SER A 112 -7.83 9.61 13.92
C SER A 112 -7.59 10.25 12.54
N THR A 113 -8.12 9.66 11.47
CA THR A 113 -8.05 10.21 10.10
C THR A 113 -9.43 10.15 9.46
N THR A 114 -9.82 11.17 8.69
CA THR A 114 -11.04 11.12 7.88
C THR A 114 -10.84 11.84 6.55
N THR A 115 -11.56 11.42 5.51
CA THR A 115 -11.49 12.00 4.17
C THR A 115 -12.89 12.44 3.73
N ILE A 116 -12.98 13.67 3.23
CA ILE A 116 -14.16 14.20 2.53
C ILE A 116 -13.81 14.26 1.05
N ASN A 117 -14.67 13.67 0.23
CA ASN A 117 -14.49 13.67 -1.22
C ASN A 117 -15.19 14.89 -1.82
N LEU A 118 -14.43 15.85 -2.35
CA LEU A 118 -14.97 16.95 -3.13
C LEU A 118 -14.86 16.60 -4.62
N GLN A 119 -15.95 16.10 -5.20
CA GLN A 119 -16.01 15.81 -6.63
C GLN A 119 -16.40 17.06 -7.40
N HIS A 120 -15.62 17.45 -8.39
CA HIS A 120 -15.91 18.67 -9.14
C HIS A 120 -15.60 18.58 -10.63
N GLU A 121 -16.35 19.33 -11.44
CA GLU A 121 -16.04 19.47 -12.87
C GLU A 121 -14.80 20.35 -13.09
N THR A 122 -14.11 20.14 -14.22
CA THR A 122 -12.90 20.92 -14.51
C THR A 122 -13.24 22.39 -14.71
N GLY A 123 -12.56 23.28 -13.98
CA GLY A 123 -12.79 24.72 -14.04
C GLY A 123 -13.93 25.24 -13.14
N SER A 124 -14.71 24.37 -12.48
CA SER A 124 -15.83 24.77 -11.61
C SER A 124 -15.43 25.47 -10.31
N GLY A 125 -14.13 25.62 -10.02
CA GLY A 125 -13.65 26.28 -8.81
C GLY A 125 -13.55 25.36 -7.58
N GLY A 126 -13.43 24.04 -7.76
CA GLY A 126 -13.30 23.08 -6.65
C GLY A 126 -12.14 23.39 -5.70
N THR A 127 -10.93 23.65 -6.23
CA THR A 127 -9.77 24.08 -5.45
C THR A 127 -10.03 25.39 -4.73
N THR A 128 -10.66 26.37 -5.40
CA THR A 128 -11.01 27.67 -4.80
C THR A 128 -11.97 27.51 -3.63
N LEU A 129 -13.02 26.69 -3.79
CA LEU A 129 -13.98 26.40 -2.72
C LEU A 129 -13.31 25.71 -1.53
N ALA A 130 -12.43 24.73 -1.77
CA ALA A 130 -11.70 24.06 -0.70
C ALA A 130 -10.74 25.03 0.03
N MET A 131 -9.96 25.83 -0.70
CA MET A 131 -9.08 26.84 -0.12
C MET A 131 -9.85 27.92 0.63
N GLN A 132 -11.04 28.31 0.17
CA GLN A 132 -11.92 29.24 0.89
C GLN A 132 -12.35 28.68 2.25
N VAL A 133 -12.70 27.39 2.31
CA VAL A 133 -13.01 26.73 3.58
C VAL A 133 -11.78 26.66 4.49
N LEU A 134 -10.59 26.37 3.96
CA LEU A 134 -9.34 26.42 4.72
C LEU A 134 -9.08 27.83 5.27
N TRP A 135 -9.29 28.88 4.45
CA TRP A 135 -9.12 30.27 4.85
C TRP A 135 -10.05 30.66 5.99
N ASP A 136 -11.33 30.31 5.90
CA ASP A 136 -12.33 30.66 6.91
C ASP A 136 -12.16 29.86 8.22
N LEU A 137 -11.57 28.66 8.15
CA LEU A 137 -11.31 27.80 9.31
C LEU A 137 -9.89 27.97 9.90
N ARG A 138 -9.01 28.79 9.31
CA ARG A 138 -7.59 28.93 9.72
C ARG A 138 -7.37 29.37 11.18
N LYS A 139 -8.35 30.05 11.77
CA LYS A 139 -8.33 30.47 13.19
C LYS A 139 -8.82 29.38 14.14
N GLN A 140 -9.45 28.33 13.61
CA GLN A 140 -10.04 27.21 14.36
C GLN A 140 -9.24 25.91 14.20
N LEU A 141 -8.74 25.64 13.00
CA LEU A 141 -8.04 24.42 12.60
C LEU A 141 -6.68 24.73 11.97
N ARG A 142 -5.75 23.77 12.00
CA ARG A 142 -4.44 23.91 11.33
C ARG A 142 -4.60 23.59 9.86
N CYS A 143 -4.71 24.62 9.02
CA CYS A 143 -5.00 24.47 7.60
C CYS A 143 -3.73 24.38 6.75
N THR A 144 -3.69 23.44 5.82
CA THR A 144 -2.55 23.29 4.91
C THR A 144 -2.94 22.68 3.56
N VAL A 145 -2.21 23.04 2.51
CA VAL A 145 -2.34 22.49 1.16
C VAL A 145 -1.14 21.62 0.86
N LEU A 146 -1.37 20.44 0.29
CA LEU A 146 -0.30 19.55 -0.11
C LEU A 146 0.45 20.10 -1.33
N VAL A 147 1.75 20.32 -1.18
CA VAL A 147 2.66 20.77 -2.24
C VAL A 147 3.56 19.62 -2.63
N ASN A 148 3.72 19.36 -3.93
CA ASN A 148 4.60 18.30 -4.43
C ASN A 148 5.97 18.90 -4.83
N PRO A 149 7.06 18.71 -4.06
CA PRO A 149 8.39 19.23 -4.38
C PRO A 149 9.06 18.50 -5.55
N SER A 150 8.50 17.36 -5.98
CA SER A 150 9.07 16.47 -6.99
C SER A 150 8.66 16.86 -8.43
N SER A 151 7.78 17.86 -8.63
CA SER A 151 7.36 18.30 -9.98
C SER A 151 8.44 19.01 -10.78
N ASP A 152 9.43 19.62 -10.09
CA ASP A 152 10.39 20.54 -10.70
C ASP A 152 11.81 19.95 -10.81
N LYS A 153 12.02 18.73 -10.30
CA LYS A 153 13.30 18.01 -10.39
C LYS A 153 13.41 17.23 -11.71
N THR A 154 14.57 17.31 -12.36
CA THR A 154 14.92 16.51 -13.55
C THR A 154 15.42 15.12 -13.12
N PHE A 155 14.68 14.06 -13.47
CA PHE A 155 15.10 12.68 -13.22
C PHE A 155 14.76 11.74 -14.38
N ASN A 156 15.52 10.65 -14.48
CA ASN A 156 15.29 9.58 -15.44
C ASN A 156 14.03 8.77 -15.04
N ALA A 157 13.23 8.33 -16.03
CA ALA A 157 11.93 7.68 -15.84
C ALA A 157 11.91 6.41 -14.94
N LYS A 158 13.07 5.77 -14.69
CA LYS A 158 13.19 4.62 -13.77
C LYS A 158 13.32 5.00 -12.28
N GLN A 159 13.75 6.23 -11.97
CA GLN A 159 13.87 6.75 -10.60
C GLN A 159 12.51 7.22 -10.06
N ALA A 160 11.71 7.82 -10.94
CA ALA A 160 10.45 8.49 -10.64
C ALA A 160 9.38 7.64 -9.93
N GLN A 161 9.29 6.34 -10.25
CA GLN A 161 8.26 5.47 -9.67
C GLN A 161 8.63 4.96 -8.28
N LYS A 162 9.91 5.08 -7.87
CA LYS A 162 10.41 4.69 -6.56
C LYS A 162 10.32 5.83 -5.53
N ASP A 163 10.52 7.06 -5.99
CA ASP A 163 10.54 8.27 -5.15
C ASP A 163 9.14 8.68 -4.62
N LEU A 164 8.07 8.46 -5.39
CA LEU A 164 6.69 8.82 -5.04
C LEU A 164 6.21 8.19 -3.70
N SER A 165 6.75 7.03 -3.34
CA SER A 165 6.40 6.34 -2.09
C SER A 165 7.21 6.79 -0.88
N LEU A 166 8.43 7.29 -1.07
CA LEU A 166 9.22 7.92 0.00
C LEU A 166 8.57 9.25 0.38
N ASP A 167 8.11 10.00 -0.62
CA ASP A 167 7.43 11.28 -0.45
C ASP A 167 6.13 11.13 0.35
N THR A 168 5.34 10.07 0.14
CA THR A 168 4.07 9.88 0.87
C THR A 168 4.27 9.62 2.37
N LYS A 169 5.32 8.88 2.76
CA LYS A 169 5.67 8.68 4.17
C LYS A 169 6.20 9.98 4.80
N ALA A 170 7.00 10.75 4.05
CA ALA A 170 7.47 12.07 4.50
C ALA A 170 6.30 13.05 4.71
N ILE A 171 5.32 13.07 3.80
CA ILE A 171 4.08 13.85 3.92
C ILE A 171 3.34 13.48 5.21
N ALA A 172 3.14 12.18 5.46
CA ALA A 172 2.43 11.73 6.66
C ALA A 172 3.11 12.18 7.95
N LYS A 173 4.45 12.11 8.01
CA LYS A 173 5.22 12.62 9.15
C LYS A 173 5.09 14.14 9.33
N GLN A 174 5.12 14.91 8.24
CA GLN A 174 4.95 16.37 8.32
C GLN A 174 3.55 16.77 8.79
N VAL A 175 2.51 16.05 8.37
CA VAL A 175 1.13 16.27 8.85
C VAL A 175 1.02 16.00 10.36
N ILE A 176 1.62 14.91 10.86
CA ILE A 176 1.63 14.60 12.30
C ILE A 176 2.42 15.66 13.08
N ARG A 177 3.59 16.10 12.58
CA ARG A 177 4.34 17.21 13.18
C ARG A 177 3.52 18.50 13.25
N LEU A 178 2.76 18.81 12.19
CA LEU A 178 1.86 19.95 12.19
C LEU A 178 0.70 19.78 13.20
N PHE A 179 0.19 18.57 13.45
CA PHE A 179 -0.80 18.30 14.49
C PHE A 179 -0.25 18.52 15.91
N GLU A 180 1.00 18.13 16.16
CA GLU A 180 1.64 18.17 17.49
C GLU A 180 2.35 19.50 17.81
N ALA A 181 2.44 20.43 16.84
CA ALA A 181 3.17 21.69 17.04
C ALA A 181 2.74 22.42 18.32
N GLY A 182 3.71 22.87 19.11
CA GLY A 182 3.50 23.53 20.40
C GLY A 182 3.33 22.59 21.61
N GLY A 183 3.37 21.26 21.41
CA GLY A 183 3.33 20.24 22.47
C GLY A 183 1.94 19.63 22.71
N PRO A 184 1.84 18.58 23.57
CA PRO A 184 0.61 17.78 23.75
C PRO A 184 -0.64 18.58 24.14
N GLU A 185 -0.49 19.65 24.93
CA GLU A 185 -1.62 20.50 25.35
C GLU A 185 -2.07 21.51 24.29
N LYS A 186 -1.27 21.71 23.24
CA LYS A 186 -1.54 22.71 22.19
C LYS A 186 -1.98 22.09 20.87
N GLN A 187 -2.14 20.76 20.81
CA GLN A 187 -2.58 20.02 19.63
C GLN A 187 -3.85 20.60 19.01
N ASN A 188 -3.99 20.43 17.70
CA ASN A 188 -5.22 20.79 16.98
C ASN A 188 -5.32 20.00 15.66
N THR A 189 -6.54 19.69 15.22
CA THR A 189 -6.80 18.95 13.98
C THR A 189 -6.19 19.66 12.76
N VAL A 190 -5.52 18.88 11.91
CA VAL A 190 -4.98 19.36 10.63
C VAL A 190 -6.05 19.20 9.54
N LEU A 191 -6.39 20.29 8.86
CA LEU A 191 -7.23 20.28 7.67
C LEU A 191 -6.33 20.30 6.43
N LEU A 192 -6.19 19.16 5.78
CA LEU A 192 -5.28 18.94 4.65
C LEU A 192 -6.04 18.96 3.32
N LEU A 193 -5.71 19.90 2.43
CA LEU A 193 -6.21 19.90 1.06
C LEU A 193 -5.29 19.09 0.14
N GLN A 194 -5.85 18.07 -0.51
CA GLN A 194 -5.19 17.27 -1.52
C GLN A 194 -5.82 17.52 -2.90
N ASP A 195 -5.18 18.37 -3.71
CA ASP A 195 -5.64 18.79 -5.05
C ASP A 195 -5.00 18.01 -6.22
N ASN A 196 -4.26 16.93 -5.93
CA ASN A 196 -3.55 16.12 -6.92
C ASN A 196 -4.22 14.75 -7.12
N GLU A 197 -4.69 14.47 -8.34
CA GLU A 197 -5.24 13.16 -8.76
C GLU A 197 -4.25 11.99 -8.64
N HIS A 198 -2.94 12.27 -8.64
CA HIS A 198 -1.90 11.23 -8.72
C HIS A 198 -1.54 10.60 -7.37
N LEU A 199 -1.95 11.21 -6.25
CA LEU A 199 -1.82 10.61 -4.93
C LEU A 199 -3.12 9.85 -4.65
N ASN A 200 -3.06 8.53 -4.78
CA ASN A 200 -4.19 7.63 -4.53
C ASN A 200 -4.57 7.64 -3.03
N ASN A 201 -5.65 6.93 -2.69
CA ASN A 201 -6.16 6.67 -1.32
C ASN A 201 -5.12 6.12 -0.32
N SER A 202 -3.87 5.87 -0.74
CA SER A 202 -2.76 5.38 0.08
C SER A 202 -2.32 6.36 1.17
N LEU A 203 -2.52 7.68 1.00
CA LEU A 203 -2.09 8.67 2.01
C LEU A 203 -2.85 8.50 3.34
N GLN A 204 -4.16 8.23 3.30
CA GLN A 204 -4.97 8.03 4.51
C GLN A 204 -4.51 6.79 5.29
N ASP A 205 -4.22 5.69 4.60
CA ASP A 205 -3.78 4.45 5.23
C ASP A 205 -2.35 4.57 5.79
N ILE A 206 -1.47 5.29 5.09
CA ILE A 206 -0.13 5.61 5.59
C ILE A 206 -0.23 6.54 6.81
N LEU A 207 -1.03 7.59 6.77
CA LEU A 207 -1.27 8.48 7.93
C LEU A 207 -1.80 7.69 9.12
N THR A 208 -2.79 6.82 8.90
CA THR A 208 -3.36 5.97 9.97
C THR A 208 -2.29 5.05 10.56
N ARG A 209 -1.44 4.47 9.71
CA ARG A 209 -0.33 3.63 10.17
C ARG A 209 0.69 4.44 10.97
N GLU A 210 1.15 5.58 10.46
CA GLU A 210 2.15 6.42 11.14
C GLU A 210 1.60 6.98 12.48
N ILE A 211 0.32 7.36 12.54
CA ILE A 211 -0.36 7.76 13.78
C ILE A 211 -0.33 6.63 14.82
N ASN A 212 -0.63 5.40 14.38
CA ASN A 212 -0.63 4.22 15.24
C ASN A 212 0.79 3.84 15.68
N GLU A 213 1.77 3.87 14.77
CA GLU A 213 3.19 3.58 15.04
C GLU A 213 3.78 4.58 16.03
N GLN A 214 3.44 5.86 15.92
CA GLN A 214 3.88 6.92 16.82
C GLN A 214 3.05 7.02 18.11
N LYS A 215 2.01 6.17 18.28
CA LYS A 215 1.10 6.15 19.44
C LYS A 215 0.53 7.52 19.80
N ILE A 216 0.12 8.29 18.79
CA ILE A 216 -0.38 9.66 18.97
C ILE A 216 -1.68 9.64 19.79
N SER A 217 -1.63 10.19 21.00
CA SER A 217 -2.81 10.35 21.86
C SER A 217 -3.59 11.60 21.45
N ALA A 218 -4.66 11.43 20.67
CA ALA A 218 -5.49 12.53 20.18
C ALA A 218 -6.90 12.54 20.82
N LYS A 219 -7.37 13.72 21.24
CA LYS A 219 -8.73 13.93 21.79
C LYS A 219 -9.80 14.18 20.72
N PHE A 220 -9.35 14.49 19.50
CA PHE A 220 -10.10 14.82 18.30
C PHE A 220 -9.30 14.27 17.10
N PRO A 221 -9.87 14.21 15.88
CA PRO A 221 -9.15 13.68 14.72
C PRO A 221 -7.81 14.37 14.49
N VAL A 222 -6.78 13.59 14.16
CA VAL A 222 -5.45 14.12 13.83
C VAL A 222 -5.52 14.92 12.52
N VAL A 223 -6.19 14.35 11.51
CA VAL A 223 -6.28 14.95 10.18
C VAL A 223 -7.63 14.72 9.52
N ILE A 224 -8.17 15.78 8.92
CA ILE A 224 -9.29 15.73 7.98
C ILE A 224 -8.74 16.09 6.59
N ILE A 225 -8.89 15.17 5.64
CA ILE A 225 -8.40 15.32 4.27
C ILE A 225 -9.56 15.78 3.39
N ILE A 226 -9.43 16.93 2.75
CA ILE A 226 -10.30 17.32 1.63
C ILE A 226 -9.64 16.78 0.36
N HIS A 227 -10.22 15.72 -0.20
CA HIS A 227 -9.73 15.10 -1.42
C HIS A 227 -10.50 15.66 -2.62
N CYS A 228 -9.86 16.59 -3.36
CA CYS A 228 -10.44 17.17 -4.57
C CYS A 228 -10.26 16.23 -5.76
N MET A 229 -11.38 15.69 -6.25
CA MET A 229 -11.41 14.78 -7.39
C MET A 229 -12.07 15.47 -8.59
N ARG A 230 -11.31 15.62 -9.68
CA ARG A 230 -11.87 16.13 -10.93
C ARG A 230 -12.64 15.01 -11.63
N ASN A 231 -13.88 15.29 -12.00
CA ASN A 231 -14.72 14.37 -12.75
C ASN A 231 -15.29 15.09 -13.96
N VAL A 232 -14.88 14.65 -15.16
CA VAL A 232 -15.18 15.34 -16.43
C VAL A 232 -16.65 15.18 -16.85
N ASN A 233 -17.41 14.26 -16.23
CA ASN A 233 -18.75 13.86 -16.69
C ASN A 233 -19.81 13.89 -15.59
N LEU A 234 -19.94 14.99 -14.84
CA LEU A 234 -21.09 15.17 -13.94
C LEU A 234 -22.33 15.71 -14.70
N GLY A 235 -22.15 16.34 -15.87
CA GLY A 235 -23.17 17.09 -16.61
C GLY A 235 -23.84 16.48 -17.86
N GLU A 236 -23.45 15.32 -18.40
CA GLU A 236 -24.11 14.74 -19.61
C GLU A 236 -25.51 14.13 -19.36
N ASN A 237 -26.11 14.39 -18.20
CA ASN A 237 -27.43 13.87 -17.83
C ASN A 237 -28.57 14.89 -18.03
N ALA A 238 -28.33 16.01 -18.74
CA ALA A 238 -29.36 17.04 -18.91
C ALA A 238 -30.37 16.74 -20.05
N ASP A 239 -30.02 15.94 -21.06
CA ASP A 239 -30.93 15.66 -22.18
C ASP A 239 -31.33 14.18 -22.24
N GLY A 240 -32.39 13.85 -21.48
CA GLY A 240 -33.36 12.83 -21.89
C GLY A 240 -33.45 11.53 -21.09
N LYS A 241 -32.55 11.24 -20.14
CA LYS A 241 -32.62 9.98 -19.34
C LYS A 241 -33.00 10.14 -17.87
N THR A 242 -32.83 11.33 -17.29
CA THR A 242 -33.29 11.64 -15.94
C THR A 242 -34.80 11.51 -15.80
N LYS A 243 -35.58 11.75 -16.85
CA LYS A 243 -37.04 11.55 -16.78
C LYS A 243 -37.50 10.09 -16.68
N GLU A 244 -36.66 9.09 -16.97
CA GLU A 244 -37.05 7.68 -16.83
C GLU A 244 -36.61 7.09 -15.49
N GLU A 245 -35.52 7.59 -14.91
CA GLU A 245 -35.10 7.29 -13.53
C GLU A 245 -35.89 8.12 -12.50
N GLU A 246 -36.22 9.39 -12.78
CA GLU A 246 -37.14 10.21 -11.98
C GLU A 246 -38.60 9.75 -12.10
N ARG A 247 -39.05 9.19 -13.24
CA ARG A 247 -40.39 8.58 -13.32
C ARG A 247 -40.50 7.23 -12.61
N ARG A 248 -39.39 6.52 -12.42
CA ARG A 248 -39.35 5.35 -11.52
C ARG A 248 -39.38 5.78 -10.06
N HIS A 249 -38.79 6.91 -9.71
CA HIS A 249 -38.82 7.47 -8.35
C HIS A 249 -40.08 8.29 -8.01
N GLN A 250 -40.79 8.90 -8.97
CA GLN A 250 -41.98 9.71 -8.70
C GLN A 250 -43.30 8.92 -8.74
N ASN A 251 -43.32 7.69 -9.26
CA ASN A 251 -44.52 6.85 -9.27
C ASN A 251 -44.74 6.03 -7.97
N GLN A 252 -43.95 6.25 -6.92
CA GLN A 252 -44.10 5.56 -5.62
C GLN A 252 -44.28 6.47 -4.39
N GLU A 253 -44.37 7.79 -4.55
CA GLU A 253 -44.74 8.69 -3.43
C GLU A 253 -45.98 9.52 -3.76
N GLY A 254 -47.10 8.82 -3.86
CA GLY A 254 -48.42 9.42 -3.68
C GLY A 254 -48.77 9.43 -2.20
N THR A 255 -48.80 10.62 -1.60
CA THR A 255 -49.43 10.97 -0.30
C THR A 255 -48.83 10.37 0.97
N LYS A 256 -48.09 11.19 1.74
CA LYS A 256 -48.41 11.50 3.14
C LYS A 256 -47.62 12.72 3.65
N THR A 257 -48.22 13.34 4.64
CA THR A 257 -48.16 14.75 5.05
C THR A 257 -46.86 15.20 5.72
N LYS A 258 -46.54 16.48 5.48
CA LYS A 258 -45.53 17.29 6.18
C LYS A 258 -45.80 17.30 7.69
N GLU A 259 -44.97 16.61 8.48
CA GLU A 259 -44.65 16.92 9.89
C GLU A 259 -43.84 15.76 10.47
N GLU A 260 -42.55 15.64 10.13
CA GLU A 260 -41.55 14.87 10.92
C GLU A 260 -40.13 15.04 10.35
N THR A 261 -39.75 16.27 9.96
CA THR A 261 -38.36 16.60 9.64
C THR A 261 -37.75 17.39 10.80
N LYS A 262 -37.25 16.67 11.81
CA LYS A 262 -36.22 17.16 12.73
C LYS A 262 -35.63 15.94 13.44
N THR A 263 -34.33 15.74 13.27
CA THR A 263 -33.46 14.70 13.90
C THR A 263 -33.34 13.34 13.20
N LYS A 264 -32.45 13.27 12.19
CA LYS A 264 -31.36 12.26 12.02
C LYS A 264 -30.82 12.29 10.57
N LYS A 265 -29.85 13.18 10.30
CA LYS A 265 -29.10 13.25 9.04
C LYS A 265 -27.93 12.26 9.10
N GLY A 266 -27.98 11.14 8.38
CA GLY A 266 -26.80 10.32 8.12
C GLY A 266 -25.87 11.10 7.19
N THR A 267 -24.63 11.36 7.62
CA THR A 267 -23.65 12.16 6.87
C THR A 267 -23.25 11.47 5.56
N LYS A 268 -23.69 12.02 4.41
CA LYS A 268 -23.04 11.80 3.11
C LYS A 268 -21.60 12.33 3.20
N THR A 269 -20.61 11.55 2.78
CA THR A 269 -19.17 11.89 2.82
C THR A 269 -18.61 12.47 1.51
N THR A 270 -19.49 12.79 0.56
CA THR A 270 -19.11 13.31 -0.77
C THR A 270 -19.87 14.60 -1.04
N VAL A 271 -19.14 15.67 -1.36
CA VAL A 271 -19.66 16.96 -1.83
C VAL A 271 -19.44 17.02 -3.34
N ILE A 272 -20.45 17.47 -4.10
CA ILE A 272 -20.40 17.53 -5.57
C ILE A 272 -20.52 19.00 -6.01
N LEU A 273 -19.51 19.50 -6.73
CA LEU A 273 -19.50 20.85 -7.31
C LEU A 273 -19.59 20.78 -8.84
N ARG A 274 -20.72 21.25 -9.38
CA ARG A 274 -21.01 21.26 -10.81
C ARG A 274 -20.53 22.54 -11.49
N THR A 275 -20.43 22.53 -12.82
CA THR A 275 -20.25 23.74 -13.63
C THR A 275 -21.47 24.65 -13.54
N GLN A 276 -22.67 24.06 -13.54
CA GLN A 276 -23.97 24.73 -13.42
C GLN A 276 -24.05 25.64 -12.19
N LEU A 277 -24.38 26.92 -12.41
CA LEU A 277 -24.61 27.90 -11.35
C LEU A 277 -26.08 27.90 -10.89
N SER A 278 -26.28 27.89 -9.57
CA SER A 278 -27.58 28.17 -8.95
C SER A 278 -27.99 29.63 -9.17
N ASP A 279 -29.28 29.95 -9.02
CA ASP A 279 -29.77 31.33 -9.18
C ASP A 279 -29.13 32.29 -8.16
N SER A 280 -28.80 31.80 -6.96
CA SER A 280 -28.08 32.57 -5.94
C SER A 280 -26.62 32.86 -6.32
N GLU A 281 -25.95 31.90 -6.95
CA GLU A 281 -24.59 32.09 -7.47
C GLU A 281 -24.61 33.06 -8.64
N LYS A 282 -25.57 32.95 -9.57
CA LYS A 282 -25.70 33.88 -10.71
C LYS A 282 -25.79 35.34 -10.25
N VAL A 283 -26.67 35.62 -9.27
CA VAL A 283 -26.77 36.96 -8.67
C VAL A 283 -25.44 37.40 -8.03
N SER A 284 -24.72 36.48 -7.40
CA SER A 284 -23.41 36.77 -6.81
C SER A 284 -22.34 37.09 -7.88
N PHE A 285 -22.36 36.38 -9.01
CA PHE A 285 -21.51 36.66 -10.17
C PHE A 285 -21.86 37.99 -10.84
N GLU A 286 -23.14 38.33 -10.99
CA GLU A 286 -23.60 39.63 -11.50
C GLU A 286 -23.10 40.78 -10.63
N ASN A 287 -23.30 40.70 -9.32
CA ASN A 287 -22.81 41.71 -8.38
C ASN A 287 -21.28 41.85 -8.43
N LYS A 288 -20.55 40.72 -8.54
CA LYS A 288 -19.09 40.75 -8.64
C LYS A 288 -18.63 41.32 -9.98
N GLU A 289 -19.35 41.11 -11.07
CA GLU A 289 -19.05 41.72 -12.37
C GLU A 289 -19.15 43.25 -12.30
N GLU A 290 -20.21 43.78 -11.67
CA GLU A 290 -20.37 45.23 -11.47
C GLU A 290 -19.20 45.83 -10.71
N GLU A 291 -18.76 45.17 -9.64
CA GLU A 291 -17.58 45.57 -8.87
C GLU A 291 -16.31 45.53 -9.73
N LEU A 292 -16.05 44.42 -10.42
CA LEU A 292 -14.87 44.29 -11.28
C LEU A 292 -14.87 45.33 -12.41
N ARG A 293 -16.04 45.69 -12.94
CA ARG A 293 -16.19 46.73 -13.95
C ARG A 293 -15.84 48.13 -13.40
N MET A 294 -16.14 48.41 -12.14
CA MET A 294 -15.77 49.68 -11.49
C MET A 294 -14.25 49.82 -11.33
N TYR A 295 -13.56 48.75 -10.92
CA TYR A 295 -12.13 48.81 -10.58
C TYR A 295 -11.19 48.47 -11.75
N HIS A 296 -11.59 47.57 -12.66
CA HIS A 296 -10.73 47.07 -13.74
C HIS A 296 -11.15 47.53 -15.14
N GLY A 297 -12.34 48.14 -15.26
CA GLY A 297 -12.83 48.73 -16.50
C GLY A 297 -12.85 47.75 -17.67
N GLN A 298 -12.25 48.14 -18.80
CA GLN A 298 -12.23 47.32 -20.02
C GLN A 298 -11.42 46.02 -19.90
N LYS A 299 -10.57 45.87 -18.88
CA LYS A 299 -9.77 44.64 -18.67
C LYS A 299 -10.62 43.42 -18.32
N LEU A 300 -11.85 43.62 -17.84
CA LEU A 300 -12.81 42.55 -17.52
C LEU A 300 -13.06 41.58 -18.69
N ILE A 301 -12.95 42.04 -19.94
CA ILE A 301 -13.09 41.20 -21.14
C ILE A 301 -12.02 40.08 -21.17
N MET A 302 -10.89 40.29 -20.49
CA MET A 302 -9.79 39.33 -20.41
C MET A 302 -9.87 38.39 -19.21
N TYR A 303 -10.88 38.52 -18.34
CA TYR A 303 -11.07 37.66 -17.17
C TYR A 303 -11.77 36.37 -17.57
N TYR A 304 -11.07 35.60 -18.40
CA TYR A 304 -11.60 34.42 -19.04
C TYR A 304 -12.16 33.40 -18.06
N SER A 305 -11.47 33.14 -16.95
CA SER A 305 -11.95 32.18 -15.95
C SER A 305 -13.23 32.67 -15.26
N PHE A 306 -13.31 33.96 -14.94
CA PHE A 306 -14.54 34.58 -14.39
C PHE A 306 -15.70 34.53 -15.39
N ASN A 307 -15.50 35.05 -16.60
CA ASN A 307 -16.57 35.18 -17.59
C ASN A 307 -17.08 33.80 -18.06
N ILE A 308 -16.21 32.79 -18.15
CA ILE A 308 -16.63 31.41 -18.47
C ILE A 308 -17.52 30.84 -17.37
N MET A 309 -17.13 31.01 -16.09
CA MET A 309 -17.96 30.59 -14.97
C MET A 309 -19.30 31.32 -14.97
N GLN A 310 -19.29 32.65 -15.12
CA GLN A 310 -20.51 33.47 -15.17
C GLN A 310 -21.44 33.08 -16.33
N SER A 311 -20.89 32.71 -17.49
CA SER A 311 -21.65 32.23 -18.65
C SER A 311 -22.14 30.78 -18.53
N ASP A 312 -22.03 30.19 -17.34
CA ASP A 312 -22.37 28.79 -17.07
C ASP A 312 -21.61 27.79 -17.96
N PHE A 313 -20.32 28.08 -18.18
CA PHE A 313 -19.43 27.29 -19.05
C PHE A 313 -19.92 27.18 -20.51
N SER A 314 -20.67 28.17 -20.98
CA SER A 314 -21.18 28.22 -22.34
C SER A 314 -20.06 28.08 -23.38
N LYS A 315 -20.09 26.98 -24.14
CA LYS A 315 -19.21 26.77 -25.29
C LYS A 315 -19.44 27.82 -26.38
N GLU A 316 -20.67 28.32 -26.49
CA GLU A 316 -21.05 29.39 -27.41
C GLU A 316 -20.31 30.68 -27.07
N TYR A 317 -20.32 31.08 -25.78
CA TYR A 317 -19.60 32.26 -25.29
C TYR A 317 -18.10 32.19 -25.62
N VAL A 318 -17.46 31.04 -25.36
CA VAL A 318 -16.03 30.86 -25.66
C VAL A 318 -15.77 30.98 -27.17
N ARG A 319 -16.67 30.42 -28.00
CA ARG A 319 -16.55 30.49 -29.46
C ARG A 319 -16.71 31.92 -29.97
N GLU A 320 -17.72 32.65 -29.51
CA GLU A 320 -17.96 34.05 -29.85
C GLU A 320 -16.78 34.94 -29.43
N THR A 321 -16.26 34.74 -28.22
CA THR A 321 -15.08 35.44 -27.70
C THR A 321 -13.87 35.25 -28.63
N LEU A 322 -13.65 34.03 -29.12
CA LEU A 322 -12.57 33.70 -30.05
C LEU A 322 -12.91 33.92 -31.53
N SER A 323 -14.14 34.28 -31.87
CA SER A 323 -14.56 34.74 -33.20
C SER A 323 -14.58 36.27 -33.33
N SER A 324 -14.33 36.99 -32.22
CA SER A 324 -14.15 38.44 -32.21
C SER A 324 -12.96 38.91 -33.07
N GLU A 325 -12.83 40.22 -33.30
CA GLU A 325 -11.71 40.83 -34.03
C GLU A 325 -10.34 40.35 -33.51
N LYS A 326 -10.24 40.12 -32.20
CA LYS A 326 -9.03 39.61 -31.54
C LYS A 326 -8.71 38.17 -31.94
N GLY A 327 -9.71 37.30 -31.98
CA GLY A 327 -9.55 35.93 -32.46
C GLY A 327 -9.20 35.87 -33.94
N MET A 328 -9.78 36.76 -34.75
CA MET A 328 -9.41 36.92 -36.16
C MET A 328 -7.94 37.36 -36.34
N LYS A 329 -7.41 38.22 -35.46
CA LYS A 329 -5.98 38.56 -35.42
C LYS A 329 -5.10 37.36 -35.07
N ILE A 330 -5.53 36.51 -34.13
CA ILE A 330 -4.82 35.28 -33.79
C ILE A 330 -4.79 34.32 -34.99
N ILE A 331 -5.94 34.09 -35.63
CA ILE A 331 -6.04 33.19 -36.80
C ILE A 331 -5.20 33.71 -37.97
N SER A 332 -5.27 35.00 -38.27
CA SER A 332 -4.48 35.60 -39.36
C SER A 332 -2.98 35.50 -39.07
N PHE A 333 -2.58 35.76 -37.82
CA PHE A 333 -1.20 35.60 -37.38
C PHE A 333 -0.72 34.15 -37.52
N VAL A 334 -1.50 33.17 -37.05
CA VAL A 334 -1.16 31.74 -37.16
C VAL A 334 -1.05 31.33 -38.62
N LYS A 335 -2.00 31.72 -39.49
CA LYS A 335 -1.96 31.41 -40.92
C LYS A 335 -0.72 31.98 -41.61
N ALA A 336 -0.31 33.19 -41.25
CA ALA A 336 0.90 33.83 -41.78
C ALA A 336 2.20 33.26 -41.17
N ASN A 337 2.17 32.75 -39.94
CA ASN A 337 3.37 32.39 -39.16
C ASN A 337 3.32 30.96 -38.60
N LYS A 338 2.83 29.99 -39.39
CA LYS A 338 2.62 28.59 -38.96
C LYS A 338 3.87 27.94 -38.35
N THR A 339 5.03 28.18 -38.97
CA THR A 339 6.30 27.58 -38.58
C THR A 339 7.05 28.37 -37.50
N SER A 340 6.52 29.53 -37.07
CA SER A 340 7.17 30.35 -36.06
C SER A 340 7.19 29.64 -34.70
N ARG A 341 8.24 29.90 -33.90
CA ARG A 341 8.33 29.31 -32.56
C ARG A 341 7.21 29.79 -31.63
N LYS A 342 6.75 31.03 -31.79
CA LYS A 342 5.62 31.57 -31.01
C LYS A 342 4.35 30.76 -31.26
N THR A 343 4.02 30.50 -32.53
CA THR A 343 2.88 29.65 -32.90
C THR A 343 3.03 28.23 -32.36
N LYS A 344 4.21 27.61 -32.48
CA LYS A 344 4.44 26.25 -31.98
C LYS A 344 4.34 26.16 -30.45
N LEU A 345 4.92 27.11 -29.72
CA LEU A 345 4.83 27.15 -28.25
C LEU A 345 3.38 27.33 -27.78
N PHE A 346 2.65 28.24 -28.43
CA PHE A 346 1.23 28.42 -28.16
C PHE A 346 0.45 27.12 -28.42
N ALA A 347 0.72 26.44 -29.54
CA ALA A 347 0.10 25.15 -29.85
C ALA A 347 0.43 24.07 -28.81
N PHE A 348 1.65 24.03 -28.26
CA PHE A 348 2.02 23.09 -27.19
C PHE A 348 1.19 23.30 -25.92
N LEU A 349 1.04 24.56 -25.48
CA LEU A 349 0.23 24.91 -24.31
C LEU A 349 -1.26 24.62 -24.54
N VAL A 350 -1.77 24.95 -25.72
CA VAL A 350 -3.13 24.62 -26.15
C VAL A 350 -3.37 23.12 -26.07
N LEU A 351 -2.46 22.30 -26.60
CA LEU A 351 -2.59 20.85 -26.59
C LEU A 351 -2.55 20.31 -25.15
N LEU A 352 -1.56 20.72 -24.35
CA LEU A 352 -1.41 20.32 -22.96
C LEU A 352 -2.69 20.57 -22.15
N ASN A 353 -3.22 21.79 -22.20
CA ASN A 353 -4.34 22.17 -21.34
C ASN A 353 -5.71 21.72 -21.86
N SER A 354 -5.81 21.37 -23.15
CA SER A 354 -7.01 20.76 -23.72
C SER A 354 -7.18 19.31 -23.27
N TYR A 355 -6.08 18.56 -23.17
CA TYR A 355 -6.10 17.11 -22.93
C TYR A 355 -5.64 16.69 -21.54
N VAL A 356 -4.91 17.56 -20.83
CA VAL A 356 -4.47 17.38 -19.45
C VAL A 356 -4.73 18.68 -18.67
N PRO A 357 -5.98 18.97 -18.26
CA PRO A 357 -6.30 20.23 -17.58
C PRO A 357 -5.48 20.46 -16.31
N GLY A 358 -4.95 21.67 -16.12
CA GLY A 358 -4.05 22.03 -15.01
C GLY A 358 -2.57 21.68 -15.24
N SER A 359 -2.22 21.11 -16.38
CA SER A 359 -0.82 21.00 -16.81
C SER A 359 -0.22 22.38 -17.11
N TYR A 360 1.11 22.45 -17.11
CA TYR A 360 1.85 23.69 -17.37
C TYR A 360 3.22 23.37 -17.97
N LEU A 361 3.86 24.39 -18.53
CA LEU A 361 5.29 24.41 -18.83
C LEU A 361 5.98 25.44 -17.94
N LEU A 362 7.23 25.20 -17.57
CA LEU A 362 7.98 26.22 -16.86
C LEU A 362 8.41 27.35 -17.81
N GLN A 363 8.50 28.58 -17.30
CA GLN A 363 8.92 29.75 -18.07
C GLN A 363 10.33 29.52 -18.65
N SER A 364 11.26 28.94 -17.89
CA SER A 364 12.58 28.57 -18.43
C SER A 364 12.51 27.60 -19.62
N GLN A 365 11.56 26.66 -19.63
CA GLN A 365 11.36 25.71 -20.74
C GLN A 365 10.78 26.40 -21.96
N CYS A 366 9.81 27.29 -21.75
CA CYS A 366 9.26 28.13 -22.81
C CYS A 366 10.34 29.01 -23.45
N GLU A 367 11.18 29.66 -22.64
CA GLU A 367 12.28 30.51 -23.10
C GLU A 367 13.39 29.72 -23.81
N ALA A 368 13.72 28.53 -23.30
CA ALA A 368 14.65 27.62 -23.95
C ALA A 368 14.16 27.21 -25.36
N PHE A 369 12.85 27.00 -25.53
CA PHE A 369 12.26 26.74 -26.84
C PHE A 369 12.37 27.96 -27.76
N LEU A 370 12.10 29.17 -27.25
CA LEU A 370 12.17 30.41 -28.03
C LEU A 370 13.61 30.85 -28.38
N ARG A 371 14.63 30.40 -27.61
CA ARG A 371 16.09 30.69 -27.70
C ARG A 371 16.53 32.08 -27.20
N HIS A 372 16.31 32.37 -25.92
CA HIS A 372 16.90 33.48 -25.12
C HIS A 372 16.77 34.94 -25.63
N THR A 373 16.38 35.20 -26.89
CA THR A 373 16.21 36.55 -27.45
C THR A 373 14.78 37.10 -27.35
N ASP A 374 13.80 36.22 -27.07
CA ASP A 374 12.40 36.57 -26.84
C ASP A 374 12.06 36.28 -25.36
N SER A 375 12.04 37.32 -24.51
CA SER A 375 11.59 37.20 -23.11
C SER A 375 10.07 37.04 -23.04
N LEU A 376 9.59 36.20 -22.11
CA LEU A 376 8.15 36.04 -21.83
C LEU A 376 7.54 37.20 -21.03
N ASP A 377 8.36 38.10 -20.46
CA ASP A 377 7.88 39.00 -19.40
C ASP A 377 6.99 40.16 -19.88
N VAL A 378 7.10 40.67 -21.12
CA VAL A 378 6.13 41.64 -21.68
C VAL A 378 6.06 41.58 -23.21
N GLY A 379 4.88 41.28 -23.77
CA GLY A 379 4.61 41.41 -25.22
C GLY A 379 5.26 40.38 -26.14
N GLY A 380 6.20 39.57 -25.63
CA GLY A 380 6.96 38.57 -26.39
C GLY A 380 6.09 37.53 -27.10
N MET A 381 4.92 37.20 -26.55
CA MET A 381 3.98 36.22 -27.11
C MET A 381 2.78 36.82 -27.86
N GLN A 382 2.77 38.13 -28.19
CA GLN A 382 1.68 38.71 -28.96
C GLN A 382 1.52 38.01 -30.34
N PRO A 383 0.29 37.70 -30.80
CA PRO A 383 -1.01 38.08 -30.24
C PRO A 383 -1.59 37.12 -29.17
N PHE A 384 -0.84 36.11 -28.73
CA PHE A 384 -1.31 35.04 -27.84
C PHE A 384 -1.29 35.37 -26.34
N SER A 385 -0.55 36.40 -25.94
CA SER A 385 -0.26 36.75 -24.53
C SER A 385 -1.50 36.80 -23.64
N ASP A 386 -2.63 37.21 -24.19
CA ASP A 386 -3.87 37.39 -23.43
C ASP A 386 -4.53 36.06 -23.06
N LEU A 387 -4.33 35.02 -23.87
CA LEU A 387 -4.87 33.67 -23.65
C LEU A 387 -3.96 32.82 -22.75
N MET A 388 -2.83 33.37 -22.33
CA MET A 388 -1.83 32.70 -21.51
C MET A 388 -1.73 33.36 -20.13
N VAL A 389 -1.34 32.55 -19.15
CA VAL A 389 -1.17 32.93 -17.76
C VAL A 389 0.16 32.36 -17.27
N ALA A 390 0.93 33.17 -16.56
CA ALA A 390 2.20 32.79 -15.94
C ALA A 390 2.15 33.13 -14.45
N PHE A 391 2.42 32.15 -13.58
CA PHE A 391 2.34 32.33 -12.12
C PHE A 391 3.42 31.54 -11.38
N SER A 392 3.79 31.94 -10.18
CA SER A 392 4.71 31.19 -9.30
C SER A 392 3.99 30.81 -8.01
N ARG A 393 4.25 29.61 -7.47
CA ARG A 393 3.67 29.19 -6.18
C ARG A 393 4.42 29.80 -5.00
N LYS A 394 5.76 29.86 -5.07
CA LYS A 394 6.59 30.57 -4.10
C LYS A 394 7.47 31.63 -4.76
N LYS A 395 7.89 32.60 -3.96
CA LYS A 395 8.81 33.65 -4.40
C LYS A 395 10.17 33.03 -4.73
N GLY A 396 10.67 33.26 -5.95
CA GLY A 396 11.95 32.72 -6.43
C GLY A 396 11.84 31.37 -7.16
N GLU A 397 10.64 30.78 -7.24
CA GLU A 397 10.39 29.62 -8.12
C GLU A 397 10.22 30.05 -9.58
N ASP A 398 10.51 29.12 -10.49
CA ASP A 398 10.25 29.31 -11.92
C ASP A 398 8.74 29.41 -12.18
N LYS A 399 8.35 30.33 -13.07
CA LYS A 399 6.92 30.57 -13.33
C LYS A 399 6.34 29.41 -14.13
N HIS A 400 5.13 29.02 -13.77
CA HIS A 400 4.31 28.03 -14.43
C HIS A 400 3.46 28.74 -15.49
N VAL A 401 3.63 28.36 -16.75
CA VAL A 401 2.97 28.94 -17.92
C VAL A 401 1.91 27.97 -18.44
N HIS A 402 0.67 28.44 -18.58
CA HIS A 402 -0.45 27.67 -19.11
C HIS A 402 -1.48 28.58 -19.80
N MET A 403 -2.46 27.96 -20.45
CA MET A 403 -3.63 28.59 -21.04
C MET A 403 -4.58 29.07 -19.95
N ALA A 404 -5.18 30.25 -20.14
CA ALA A 404 -6.07 30.88 -19.17
C ALA A 404 -7.24 29.99 -18.72
N HIS A 405 -7.76 29.14 -19.60
CA HIS A 405 -8.79 28.15 -19.25
C HIS A 405 -8.76 26.95 -20.19
N SER A 406 -9.16 25.77 -19.72
CA SER A 406 -9.17 24.52 -20.53
C SER A 406 -10.16 24.58 -21.69
N LEU A 407 -11.33 25.21 -21.52
CA LEU A 407 -12.29 25.43 -22.62
C LEU A 407 -11.73 26.36 -23.70
N ILE A 408 -10.94 27.37 -23.33
CA ILE A 408 -10.25 28.22 -24.29
C ILE A 408 -9.19 27.41 -25.03
N ALA A 409 -8.40 26.61 -24.31
CA ALA A 409 -7.44 25.72 -24.94
C ALA A 409 -8.14 24.79 -25.95
N HIS A 410 -9.26 24.17 -25.57
CA HIS A 410 -10.00 23.28 -26.47
C HIS A 410 -10.49 24.01 -27.73
N GLN A 411 -11.07 25.20 -27.58
CA GLN A 411 -11.53 25.98 -28.73
C GLN A 411 -10.35 26.49 -29.59
N CYS A 412 -9.23 26.88 -28.97
CA CYS A 412 -8.01 27.22 -29.69
C CYS A 412 -7.45 26.02 -30.47
N ALA A 413 -7.61 24.78 -29.99
CA ALA A 413 -7.20 23.59 -30.75
C ALA A 413 -8.03 23.42 -32.04
N GLU A 414 -9.32 23.79 -32.05
CA GLU A 414 -10.11 23.86 -33.29
C GLU A 414 -9.62 24.99 -34.20
N LEU A 415 -9.38 26.19 -33.67
CA LEU A 415 -8.91 27.32 -34.47
C LEU A 415 -7.54 27.09 -35.09
N LEU A 416 -6.63 26.44 -34.37
CA LEU A 416 -5.33 26.02 -34.90
C LEU A 416 -5.52 25.03 -36.05
N ALA A 417 -6.42 24.06 -35.90
CA ALA A 417 -6.73 23.09 -36.95
C ALA A 417 -7.31 23.78 -38.21
N ASP A 418 -8.22 24.74 -38.05
CA ASP A 418 -8.79 25.55 -39.15
C ASP A 418 -7.72 26.44 -39.83
N ALA A 419 -6.70 26.85 -39.08
CA ALA A 419 -5.53 27.55 -39.61
C ALA A 419 -4.50 26.59 -40.25
N GLY A 420 -4.74 25.28 -40.19
CA GLY A 420 -3.87 24.23 -40.74
C GLY A 420 -2.68 23.87 -39.86
N VAL A 421 -2.79 24.06 -38.54
CA VAL A 421 -1.87 23.54 -37.51
C VAL A 421 -2.61 22.42 -36.77
N THR A 422 -2.34 21.18 -37.14
CA THR A 422 -3.11 20.04 -36.62
C THR A 422 -2.65 19.56 -35.25
N ARG A 423 -3.45 18.74 -34.57
CA ARG A 423 -3.08 18.17 -33.26
C ARG A 423 -1.91 17.21 -33.41
N SER A 424 -1.90 16.40 -34.47
CA SER A 424 -0.80 15.48 -34.74
C SER A 424 0.51 16.19 -35.07
N GLU A 425 0.49 17.25 -35.88
CA GLU A 425 1.70 18.02 -36.17
C GLU A 425 2.23 18.66 -34.89
N THR A 426 1.33 19.24 -34.09
CA THR A 426 1.67 19.87 -32.80
C THR A 426 2.33 18.89 -31.84
N ILE A 427 1.74 17.70 -31.60
CA ILE A 427 2.32 16.72 -30.68
C ILE A 427 3.64 16.14 -31.21
N LEU A 428 3.78 15.95 -32.52
CA LEU A 428 5.03 15.47 -33.13
C LEU A 428 6.16 16.48 -32.97
N ASP A 429 5.88 17.76 -33.20
CA ASP A 429 6.85 18.82 -32.97
C ASP A 429 7.20 18.99 -31.49
N PHE A 430 6.23 18.76 -30.61
CA PHE A 430 6.46 18.80 -29.18
C PHE A 430 7.37 17.65 -28.72
N LEU A 431 7.13 16.42 -29.20
CA LEU A 431 7.99 15.27 -28.97
C LEU A 431 9.43 15.51 -29.46
N LYS A 432 9.61 16.12 -30.65
CA LYS A 432 10.94 16.47 -31.18
C LYS A 432 11.68 17.48 -30.31
N PHE A 433 10.97 18.44 -29.72
CA PHE A 433 11.56 19.41 -28.80
C PHE A 433 12.05 18.70 -27.53
N VAL A 434 11.18 17.88 -26.96
CA VAL A 434 11.41 17.11 -25.74
C VAL A 434 12.56 16.12 -25.90
N ALA A 435 12.68 15.46 -27.05
CA ALA A 435 13.81 14.56 -27.36
C ALA A 435 15.19 15.25 -27.34
N LYS A 436 15.24 16.58 -27.46
CA LYS A 436 16.48 17.37 -27.47
C LYS A 436 16.75 18.07 -26.13
N ALA A 437 15.80 18.05 -25.20
CA ALA A 437 15.87 18.76 -23.93
C ALA A 437 15.98 17.76 -22.77
N GLN A 438 16.62 18.16 -21.67
CA GLN A 438 16.55 17.38 -20.43
C GLN A 438 15.13 17.55 -19.85
N ILE A 439 14.39 16.44 -19.74
CA ILE A 439 12.95 16.45 -19.46
C ILE A 439 12.72 16.39 -17.95
N GLN A 440 11.85 17.26 -17.43
CA GLN A 440 11.32 17.15 -16.08
C GLN A 440 10.31 16.00 -15.95
N LEU A 441 10.17 15.46 -14.75
CA LEU A 441 9.27 14.35 -14.50
C LEU A 441 7.79 14.70 -14.76
N SER A 442 7.37 15.91 -14.39
CA SER A 442 6.01 16.42 -14.60
C SER A 442 5.62 16.41 -16.08
N LEU A 443 6.50 16.91 -16.96
CA LEU A 443 6.27 16.94 -18.40
C LEU A 443 6.15 15.53 -18.99
N PHE A 444 7.00 14.58 -18.58
CA PHE A 444 6.90 13.18 -18.99
C PHE A 444 5.53 12.58 -18.61
N GLN A 445 5.05 12.85 -17.39
CA GLN A 445 3.73 12.40 -16.95
C GLN A 445 2.60 13.01 -17.78
N TYR A 446 2.69 14.29 -18.17
CA TYR A 446 1.71 14.91 -19.07
C TYR A 446 1.63 14.23 -20.44
N PHE A 447 2.77 13.85 -21.05
CA PHE A 447 2.78 13.08 -22.29
C PHE A 447 2.14 11.70 -22.11
N LYS A 448 2.46 11.04 -21.00
CA LYS A 448 1.89 9.73 -20.68
C LYS A 448 0.36 9.83 -20.53
N ASP A 449 -0.13 10.83 -19.80
CA ASP A 449 -1.56 11.05 -19.61
C ASP A 449 -2.24 11.36 -20.94
N MET A 450 -1.69 12.31 -21.71
CA MET A 450 -2.26 12.74 -22.99
C MET A 450 -2.35 11.60 -24.03
N LEU A 451 -1.36 10.71 -24.09
CA LEU A 451 -1.25 9.67 -25.12
C LEU A 451 -1.73 8.28 -24.68
N THR A 452 -1.82 8.01 -23.37
CA THR A 452 -2.12 6.66 -22.87
C THR A 452 -3.22 6.58 -21.79
N LYS A 453 -3.52 7.67 -21.06
CA LYS A 453 -4.59 7.65 -20.03
C LYS A 453 -5.95 7.57 -20.71
N ARG A 454 -6.74 6.58 -20.30
CA ARG A 454 -8.07 6.28 -20.85
C ARG A 454 -9.12 6.76 -19.86
N GLU A 455 -10.03 7.60 -20.34
CA GLU A 455 -11.12 8.12 -19.52
C GLU A 455 -12.09 7.00 -19.15
N THR A 456 -12.66 7.07 -17.94
CA THR A 456 -13.69 6.14 -17.49
C THR A 456 -15.02 6.86 -17.54
N THR A 457 -15.90 6.44 -18.45
CA THR A 457 -17.25 6.96 -18.57
C THR A 457 -18.24 6.03 -17.84
N PRO A 458 -19.48 6.46 -17.58
CA PRO A 458 -20.52 5.57 -17.05
C PRO A 458 -20.75 4.32 -17.92
N LYS A 459 -20.42 4.40 -19.23
CA LYS A 459 -20.51 3.29 -20.20
C LYS A 459 -19.30 2.34 -20.16
N GLY A 460 -18.27 2.65 -19.36
CA GLY A 460 -17.06 1.87 -19.21
C GLY A 460 -15.79 2.69 -19.50
N GLN A 461 -14.64 2.01 -19.48
CA GLN A 461 -13.38 2.66 -19.80
C GLN A 461 -13.22 2.81 -21.32
N GLU A 462 -12.85 4.01 -21.77
CA GLU A 462 -12.57 4.29 -23.17
C GLU A 462 -11.42 3.42 -23.71
N LYS A 463 -11.39 3.27 -25.04
CA LYS A 463 -10.43 2.39 -25.72
C LYS A 463 -9.02 2.99 -25.75
N PHE A 464 -8.92 4.30 -25.97
CA PHE A 464 -7.69 5.09 -26.14
C PHE A 464 -7.79 6.42 -25.39
N SER A 465 -6.68 7.17 -25.31
CA SER A 465 -6.72 8.51 -24.74
C SER A 465 -7.52 9.46 -25.60
N ARG A 466 -8.05 10.53 -25.00
CA ARG A 466 -8.90 11.51 -25.70
C ARG A 466 -8.18 12.16 -26.88
N LEU A 467 -6.89 12.48 -26.75
CA LEU A 467 -6.11 13.02 -27.87
C LEU A 467 -6.03 12.04 -29.05
N ILE A 468 -5.78 10.76 -28.79
CA ILE A 468 -5.69 9.76 -29.85
C ILE A 468 -7.05 9.55 -30.53
N GLN A 469 -8.15 9.63 -29.79
CA GLN A 469 -9.50 9.59 -30.36
C GLN A 469 -9.78 10.80 -31.25
N ASP A 470 -9.48 12.01 -30.78
CA ASP A 470 -9.68 13.24 -31.58
C ASP A 470 -8.81 13.24 -32.85
N ILE A 471 -7.56 12.76 -32.78
CA ILE A 471 -6.70 12.61 -33.97
C ILE A 471 -7.29 11.54 -34.91
N GLU A 472 -7.83 10.43 -34.39
CA GLU A 472 -8.45 9.40 -35.22
C GLU A 472 -9.64 9.97 -35.99
N ASP A 473 -10.53 10.67 -35.28
CA ASP A 473 -11.79 11.18 -35.82
C ASP A 473 -11.57 12.34 -36.80
N LYS A 474 -10.58 13.21 -36.54
CA LYS A 474 -10.35 14.44 -37.32
C LYS A 474 -9.22 14.35 -38.35
N GLU A 475 -8.20 13.54 -38.08
CA GLU A 475 -6.95 13.50 -38.87
C GLU A 475 -6.61 12.10 -39.40
N GLY A 476 -7.37 11.08 -38.97
CA GLY A 476 -7.33 9.73 -39.51
C GLY A 476 -6.45 8.73 -38.76
N VAL A 477 -6.74 7.45 -39.02
CA VAL A 477 -6.13 6.29 -38.36
C VAL A 477 -4.60 6.22 -38.55
N HIS A 478 -4.09 6.55 -39.74
CA HIS A 478 -2.65 6.47 -40.02
C HIS A 478 -1.85 7.50 -39.22
N THR A 479 -2.43 8.68 -39.00
CA THR A 479 -1.84 9.77 -38.23
C THR A 479 -1.64 9.38 -36.76
N CYS A 480 -2.60 8.66 -36.16
CA CYS A 480 -2.48 8.12 -34.81
C CYS A 480 -1.27 7.17 -34.67
N LEU A 481 -1.05 6.30 -35.66
CA LEU A 481 0.10 5.39 -35.68
C LEU A 481 1.42 6.16 -35.70
N THR A 482 1.52 7.21 -36.51
CA THR A 482 2.71 8.07 -36.58
C THR A 482 2.99 8.73 -35.24
N VAL A 483 1.98 9.29 -34.58
CA VAL A 483 2.10 9.94 -33.26
C VAL A 483 2.58 8.94 -32.20
N LEU A 484 1.88 7.81 -32.06
CA LEU A 484 2.22 6.81 -31.05
C LEU A 484 3.60 6.17 -31.30
N LYS A 485 3.99 5.98 -32.57
CA LYS A 485 5.33 5.50 -32.93
C LYS A 485 6.42 6.49 -32.56
N ASN A 486 6.25 7.77 -32.89
CA ASN A 486 7.21 8.81 -32.49
C ASN A 486 7.32 8.93 -30.96
N ALA A 487 6.21 8.79 -30.23
CA ALA A 487 6.24 8.76 -28.78
C ALA A 487 7.01 7.53 -28.24
N SER A 488 6.77 6.34 -28.83
CA SER A 488 7.51 5.11 -28.49
C SER A 488 9.01 5.21 -28.76
N ASP A 489 9.40 5.89 -29.84
CA ASP A 489 10.79 6.14 -30.22
C ASP A 489 11.44 7.21 -29.34
N THR A 490 10.68 8.22 -28.92
CA THR A 490 11.15 9.29 -28.01
C THR A 490 11.36 8.76 -26.60
N PHE A 491 10.44 7.93 -26.11
CA PHE A 491 10.46 7.38 -24.74
C PHE A 491 10.81 5.89 -24.75
N MET A 492 12.02 5.56 -25.22
CA MET A 492 12.46 4.19 -25.50
C MET A 492 12.42 3.22 -24.31
N LEU A 493 12.38 3.72 -23.08
CA LEU A 493 12.32 2.90 -21.86
C LEU A 493 10.87 2.63 -21.39
N ASP A 494 9.90 3.41 -21.83
CA ASP A 494 8.51 3.27 -21.36
C ASP A 494 7.77 2.19 -22.18
N PRO A 495 7.16 1.18 -21.52
CA PRO A 495 6.45 0.07 -22.19
C PRO A 495 5.01 0.41 -22.59
N PHE A 496 4.42 1.51 -22.10
CA PHE A 496 3.02 1.85 -22.32
C PHE A 496 2.77 2.39 -23.74
N TYR A 497 3.75 3.06 -24.36
CA TYR A 497 3.63 3.50 -25.76
C TYR A 497 3.56 2.32 -26.76
N PRO A 498 4.50 1.34 -26.75
CA PRO A 498 4.36 0.15 -27.60
C PRO A 498 3.14 -0.71 -27.23
N GLN A 499 2.73 -0.74 -25.95
CA GLN A 499 1.46 -1.37 -25.56
C GLN A 499 0.25 -0.67 -26.19
N ALA A 500 0.21 0.67 -26.18
CA ALA A 500 -0.85 1.46 -26.80
C ALA A 500 -0.87 1.26 -28.34
N LEU A 501 0.30 1.20 -28.98
CA LEU A 501 0.43 0.84 -30.40
C LEU A 501 -0.12 -0.55 -30.70
N ALA A 502 0.25 -1.56 -29.91
CA ALA A 502 -0.26 -2.91 -30.08
C ALA A 502 -1.80 -2.93 -30.02
N ARG A 503 -2.37 -2.24 -29.03
CA ARG A 503 -3.83 -2.06 -28.89
C ARG A 503 -4.46 -1.37 -30.08
N PHE A 504 -3.87 -0.29 -30.56
CA PHE A 504 -4.37 0.43 -31.72
C PHE A 504 -4.36 -0.45 -32.97
N TYR A 505 -3.27 -1.20 -33.18
CA TYR A 505 -3.16 -2.16 -34.29
C TYR A 505 -4.22 -3.26 -34.24
N TYR A 506 -4.47 -3.90 -33.09
CA TYR A 506 -5.45 -5.01 -33.05
C TYR A 506 -6.91 -4.57 -32.94
N ILE A 507 -7.19 -3.36 -32.41
CA ILE A 507 -8.57 -2.84 -32.25
C ILE A 507 -9.05 -2.08 -33.48
N LYS A 508 -8.25 -1.11 -33.97
CA LYS A 508 -8.65 -0.17 -35.02
C LYS A 508 -8.17 -0.62 -36.40
N VAL A 509 -6.88 -0.94 -36.54
CA VAL A 509 -6.28 -1.31 -37.84
C VAL A 509 -6.57 -2.76 -38.24
N ARG A 510 -6.70 -3.65 -37.24
CA ARG A 510 -6.76 -5.12 -37.38
C ARG A 510 -5.52 -5.74 -38.05
N ASP A 511 -4.36 -5.10 -37.90
CA ASP A 511 -3.05 -5.62 -38.33
C ASP A 511 -2.38 -6.35 -37.15
N TYR A 512 -2.69 -7.64 -37.03
CA TYR A 512 -2.24 -8.45 -35.88
C TYR A 512 -0.74 -8.75 -35.88
N ASP A 513 -0.09 -8.75 -37.05
CA ASP A 513 1.35 -9.02 -37.14
C ASP A 513 2.15 -7.82 -36.60
N LYS A 514 1.73 -6.59 -36.90
CA LYS A 514 2.30 -5.40 -36.26
C LYS A 514 1.92 -5.31 -34.79
N ALA A 515 0.68 -5.66 -34.43
CA ALA A 515 0.26 -5.69 -33.03
C ALA A 515 1.12 -6.67 -32.19
N GLU A 516 1.45 -7.83 -32.74
CA GLU A 516 2.34 -8.82 -32.10
C GLU A 516 3.75 -8.25 -31.88
N LYS A 517 4.32 -7.57 -32.89
CA LYS A 517 5.64 -6.93 -32.77
C LYS A 517 5.68 -5.88 -31.66
N GLU A 518 4.69 -4.99 -31.62
CA GLU A 518 4.62 -3.94 -30.60
C GLU A 518 4.36 -4.50 -29.20
N ALA A 519 3.54 -5.55 -29.07
CA ALA A 519 3.32 -6.22 -27.78
C ALA A 519 4.60 -6.91 -27.28
N ILE A 520 5.39 -7.51 -28.17
CA ILE A 520 6.70 -8.08 -27.84
C ILE A 520 7.68 -6.98 -27.42
N GLU A 521 7.68 -5.83 -28.11
CA GLU A 521 8.52 -4.69 -27.76
C GLU A 521 8.16 -4.11 -26.38
N ALA A 522 6.86 -3.97 -26.07
CA ALA A 522 6.41 -3.57 -24.74
C ALA A 522 6.91 -4.53 -23.65
N LYS A 523 6.76 -5.84 -23.88
CA LYS A 523 7.27 -6.88 -22.98
C LYS A 523 8.80 -6.89 -22.90
N ARG A 524 9.52 -6.54 -23.96
CA ARG A 524 10.99 -6.43 -23.95
C ARG A 524 11.44 -5.26 -23.07
N ARG A 525 10.72 -4.14 -23.11
CA ARG A 525 11.01 -2.95 -22.28
C ARG A 525 10.74 -3.21 -20.80
N GLU A 526 9.67 -3.94 -20.47
CA GLU A 526 9.34 -4.32 -19.10
C GLU A 526 8.97 -5.83 -18.99
N PRO A 527 9.97 -6.71 -18.83
CA PRO A 527 9.77 -8.15 -18.91
C PRO A 527 9.15 -8.79 -17.66
N ARG A 528 9.12 -8.07 -16.53
CA ARG A 528 8.63 -8.59 -15.25
C ARG A 528 7.18 -8.21 -14.94
N ASN A 529 6.58 -7.32 -15.72
CA ASN A 529 5.24 -6.82 -15.48
C ASN A 529 4.18 -7.64 -16.23
N SER A 530 3.31 -8.28 -15.45
CA SER A 530 2.21 -9.11 -15.94
C SER A 530 1.17 -8.31 -16.74
N PHE A 531 0.87 -7.07 -16.38
CA PHE A 531 -0.07 -6.22 -17.13
C PHE A 531 0.47 -5.83 -18.52
N ILE A 532 1.79 -5.68 -18.66
CA ILE A 532 2.42 -5.47 -19.97
C ILE A 532 2.36 -6.77 -20.79
N ALA A 533 2.64 -7.91 -20.16
CA ALA A 533 2.60 -9.22 -20.80
C ALA A 533 1.18 -9.63 -21.29
N ASP A 534 0.11 -9.22 -20.60
CA ASP A 534 -1.30 -9.46 -20.98
C ASP A 534 -1.56 -9.01 -22.43
N THR A 535 -0.96 -7.89 -22.86
CA THR A 535 -1.12 -7.32 -24.20
C THR A 535 -0.95 -8.34 -25.31
N LEU A 536 0.07 -9.22 -25.21
CA LEU A 536 0.34 -10.24 -26.23
C LEU A 536 -0.77 -11.30 -26.27
N GLY A 537 -1.27 -11.72 -25.11
CA GLY A 537 -2.43 -12.60 -25.00
C GLY A 537 -3.69 -11.97 -25.60
N GLN A 538 -3.92 -10.68 -25.34
CA GLN A 538 -5.04 -9.93 -25.93
C GLN A 538 -4.93 -9.84 -27.46
N VAL A 539 -3.75 -9.58 -28.02
CA VAL A 539 -3.52 -9.56 -29.48
C VAL A 539 -3.93 -10.89 -30.10
N HIS A 540 -3.41 -12.01 -29.59
CA HIS A 540 -3.70 -13.34 -30.13
C HIS A 540 -5.16 -13.76 -29.92
N LYS A 541 -5.76 -13.43 -28.77
CA LYS A 541 -7.18 -13.69 -28.51
C LYS A 541 -8.10 -12.94 -29.48
N ASN A 542 -7.83 -11.66 -29.74
CA ASN A 542 -8.60 -10.89 -30.70
C ASN A 542 -8.37 -11.37 -32.14
N HIS A 543 -7.15 -11.80 -32.47
CA HIS A 543 -6.86 -12.42 -33.76
C HIS A 543 -7.70 -13.70 -33.95
N LEU A 544 -7.81 -14.54 -32.93
CA LEU A 544 -8.66 -15.73 -32.93
C LEU A 544 -10.15 -15.37 -33.14
N LYS A 545 -10.67 -14.37 -32.42
CA LYS A 545 -12.10 -13.98 -32.46
C LYS A 545 -12.56 -13.41 -33.80
N THR A 546 -11.67 -12.78 -34.57
CA THR A 546 -12.03 -12.09 -35.83
C THR A 546 -12.00 -12.99 -37.05
N LYS A 547 -11.49 -14.23 -36.96
CA LYS A 547 -11.53 -15.17 -38.07
C LYS A 547 -12.93 -15.77 -38.20
N PRO A 548 -13.43 -15.99 -39.43
CA PRO A 548 -14.73 -16.62 -39.63
C PRO A 548 -14.74 -18.01 -38.98
N VAL A 549 -15.88 -18.38 -38.42
CA VAL A 549 -16.13 -19.69 -37.79
C VAL A 549 -15.90 -20.84 -38.78
N SER A 550 -16.00 -20.58 -40.08
CA SER A 550 -15.68 -21.51 -41.16
C SER A 550 -14.18 -21.71 -41.43
N SER A 551 -13.30 -21.04 -40.65
CA SER A 551 -11.86 -21.24 -40.76
C SER A 551 -11.45 -22.66 -40.35
N CYS A 552 -10.53 -23.25 -41.10
CA CYS A 552 -10.00 -24.60 -40.85
C CYS A 552 -9.59 -24.76 -39.38
N ALA A 553 -10.00 -25.85 -38.72
CA ALA A 553 -9.70 -26.16 -37.32
C ALA A 553 -8.21 -25.98 -36.97
N ARG A 554 -7.31 -26.23 -37.92
CA ARG A 554 -5.86 -26.01 -37.81
C ARG A 554 -5.49 -24.56 -37.46
N ASN A 555 -6.16 -23.58 -38.06
CA ASN A 555 -5.92 -22.16 -37.83
C ASN A 555 -6.43 -21.74 -36.44
N THR A 556 -7.65 -22.18 -36.10
CA THR A 556 -8.24 -21.97 -34.76
C THR A 556 -7.30 -22.48 -33.66
N LEU A 557 -6.80 -23.71 -33.80
CA LEU A 557 -5.85 -24.29 -32.85
C LEU A 557 -4.51 -23.55 -32.84
N SER A 558 -4.02 -23.07 -33.99
CA SER A 558 -2.77 -22.30 -34.06
C SER A 558 -2.82 -21.01 -33.26
N TYR A 559 -3.88 -20.22 -33.44
CA TYR A 559 -4.02 -18.95 -32.74
C TYR A 559 -4.36 -19.15 -31.26
N ALA A 560 -5.14 -20.19 -30.95
CA ALA A 560 -5.43 -20.56 -29.57
C ALA A 560 -4.16 -20.96 -28.82
N GLU A 561 -3.28 -21.76 -29.42
CA GLU A 561 -1.99 -22.15 -28.83
C GLU A 561 -1.12 -20.93 -28.53
N LYS A 562 -1.00 -20.00 -29.48
CA LYS A 562 -0.27 -18.72 -29.27
C LYS A 562 -0.88 -17.92 -28.10
N ALA A 563 -2.20 -17.74 -28.09
CA ALA A 563 -2.89 -16.96 -27.06
C ALA A 563 -2.76 -17.60 -25.67
N ILE A 564 -2.99 -18.92 -25.56
CA ILE A 564 -2.86 -19.68 -24.32
C ILE A 564 -1.43 -19.63 -23.80
N LYS A 565 -0.42 -19.77 -24.66
CA LYS A 565 0.98 -19.66 -24.27
C LYS A 565 1.29 -18.27 -23.71
N ALA A 566 0.78 -17.21 -24.35
CA ALA A 566 0.97 -15.84 -23.87
C ALA A 566 0.29 -15.61 -22.51
N PHE A 567 -0.96 -16.06 -22.32
CA PHE A 567 -1.65 -15.95 -21.03
C PHE A 567 -0.99 -16.79 -19.94
N LYS A 568 -0.52 -18.01 -20.23
CA LYS A 568 0.25 -18.81 -19.24
C LYS A 568 1.55 -18.11 -18.81
N GLN A 569 2.25 -17.45 -19.74
CA GLN A 569 3.44 -16.66 -19.39
C GLN A 569 3.09 -15.44 -18.52
N GLU A 570 1.99 -14.77 -18.81
CA GLU A 570 1.47 -13.69 -17.98
C GLU A 570 1.11 -14.18 -16.57
N GLU A 571 0.44 -15.33 -16.45
CA GLU A 571 0.14 -15.97 -15.16
C GLU A 571 1.43 -16.24 -14.38
N GLU A 572 2.45 -16.83 -15.01
CA GLU A 572 3.74 -17.07 -14.37
C GLU A 572 4.42 -15.79 -13.88
N LEU A 573 4.28 -14.69 -14.62
CA LEU A 573 4.79 -13.38 -14.20
C LEU A 573 4.01 -12.84 -13.01
N ALA A 574 2.68 -12.86 -13.05
CA ALA A 574 1.83 -12.49 -11.92
C ALA A 574 2.13 -13.33 -10.66
N GLU A 575 2.52 -14.60 -10.85
CA GLU A 575 2.97 -15.47 -9.77
C GLU A 575 4.40 -15.13 -9.28
N LYS A 576 5.30 -14.65 -10.14
CA LYS A 576 6.70 -14.35 -9.78
C LYS A 576 6.92 -12.91 -9.34
N GLU A 577 5.96 -12.01 -9.57
CA GLU A 577 5.97 -10.63 -9.10
C GLU A 577 6.13 -10.61 -7.57
N LYS A 578 7.38 -10.51 -7.12
CA LYS A 578 7.74 -10.40 -5.71
C LYS A 578 7.31 -9.03 -5.21
N ARG A 579 6.88 -9.03 -3.95
CA ARG A 579 6.71 -7.84 -3.12
C ARG A 579 8.00 -7.00 -3.18
N THR A 580 7.98 -5.90 -3.93
CA THR A 580 8.67 -4.71 -3.43
C THR A 580 7.94 -4.36 -2.12
N GLY A 581 8.66 -4.12 -1.02
CA GLY A 581 8.10 -4.02 0.33
C GLY A 581 6.93 -3.04 0.52
N LEU A 582 6.61 -2.22 -0.49
CA LEU A 582 5.82 -1.01 -0.42
C LEU A 582 4.43 -1.02 -1.10
N GLU A 583 3.99 -2.07 -1.77
CA GLU A 583 2.65 -2.06 -2.40
C GLU A 583 1.65 -2.93 -1.64
N HIS A 584 0.95 -2.35 -0.64
CA HIS A 584 -0.27 -2.96 -0.09
C HIS A 584 -1.46 -2.90 -1.08
N TYR A 585 -1.30 -2.25 -2.24
CA TYR A 585 -2.36 -2.07 -3.27
C TYR A 585 -2.01 -2.65 -4.65
N SER A 586 -0.92 -3.41 -4.81
CA SER A 586 -0.68 -4.08 -6.09
C SER A 586 -1.81 -5.07 -6.34
N ILE A 587 -2.65 -4.84 -7.34
CA ILE A 587 -3.72 -5.77 -7.72
C ILE A 587 -3.06 -7.07 -8.19
N PHE A 588 -3.51 -8.23 -7.70
CA PHE A 588 -3.08 -9.50 -8.32
C PHE A 588 -3.68 -9.57 -9.72
N ASN A 589 -2.83 -9.62 -10.74
CA ASN A 589 -3.30 -9.68 -12.11
C ASN A 589 -3.85 -11.08 -12.43
N ASN A 590 -5.18 -11.20 -12.42
CA ASN A 590 -5.89 -12.44 -12.79
C ASN A 590 -6.25 -12.52 -14.29
N ARG A 591 -5.80 -11.55 -15.11
CA ARG A 591 -6.18 -11.46 -16.52
C ARG A 591 -5.68 -12.64 -17.33
N GLY A 592 -4.55 -13.24 -16.97
CA GLY A 592 -4.06 -14.48 -17.58
C GLY A 592 -5.04 -15.63 -17.44
N HIS A 593 -5.50 -15.90 -16.22
CA HIS A 593 -6.50 -16.93 -15.95
C HIS A 593 -7.80 -16.68 -16.71
N PHE A 594 -8.29 -15.44 -16.69
CA PHE A 594 -9.54 -15.08 -17.37
C PHE A 594 -9.39 -15.13 -18.90
N GLY A 595 -8.29 -14.61 -19.43
CA GLY A 595 -7.94 -14.60 -20.84
C GLY A 595 -7.81 -16.02 -21.40
N PHE A 596 -7.21 -16.93 -20.64
CA PHE A 596 -7.18 -18.36 -20.96
C PHE A 596 -8.59 -18.92 -21.14
N LEU A 597 -9.48 -18.72 -20.17
CA LEU A 597 -10.86 -19.22 -20.22
C LEU A 597 -11.63 -18.64 -21.41
N GLN A 598 -11.45 -17.35 -21.72
CA GLN A 598 -12.05 -16.74 -22.90
C GLN A 598 -11.56 -17.35 -24.22
N VAL A 599 -10.27 -17.70 -24.31
CA VAL A 599 -9.71 -18.41 -25.48
C VAL A 599 -10.27 -19.82 -25.56
N ALA A 600 -10.27 -20.58 -24.46
CA ALA A 600 -10.81 -21.94 -24.41
C ALA A 600 -12.30 -21.97 -24.81
N ASN A 601 -13.10 -21.03 -24.30
CA ASN A 601 -14.50 -20.90 -24.68
C ASN A 601 -14.67 -20.60 -26.18
N THR A 602 -13.83 -19.70 -26.73
CA THR A 602 -13.81 -19.40 -28.17
C THR A 602 -13.45 -20.63 -29.00
N VAL A 603 -12.48 -21.43 -28.56
CA VAL A 603 -12.08 -22.70 -29.20
C VAL A 603 -13.23 -23.69 -29.19
N PHE A 604 -13.90 -23.85 -28.05
CA PHE A 604 -15.05 -24.74 -27.92
C PHE A 604 -16.12 -24.39 -28.96
N TYR A 605 -16.64 -23.17 -28.94
CA TYR A 605 -17.68 -22.76 -29.90
C TYR A 605 -17.23 -22.83 -31.36
N SER A 606 -15.98 -22.48 -31.65
CA SER A 606 -15.47 -22.50 -33.03
C SER A 606 -15.37 -23.92 -33.57
N LEU A 607 -14.85 -24.86 -32.78
CA LEU A 607 -14.63 -26.23 -33.22
C LEU A 607 -15.90 -27.09 -33.19
N THR A 608 -16.78 -26.93 -32.19
CA THR A 608 -18.01 -27.71 -32.11
C THR A 608 -19.03 -27.34 -33.19
N LYS A 609 -18.93 -26.12 -33.76
CA LYS A 609 -19.71 -25.72 -34.93
C LYS A 609 -19.26 -26.44 -36.21
N ILE A 610 -18.03 -26.95 -36.28
CA ILE A 610 -17.52 -27.67 -37.44
C ILE A 610 -18.07 -29.11 -37.45
N THR A 611 -17.86 -29.87 -36.36
CA THR A 611 -18.40 -31.22 -36.21
C THR A 611 -18.62 -31.59 -34.74
N GLN A 612 -19.57 -32.49 -34.49
CA GLN A 612 -19.82 -33.06 -33.17
C GLN A 612 -18.63 -33.85 -32.61
N THR A 613 -17.76 -34.39 -33.49
CA THR A 613 -16.53 -35.09 -33.10
C THR A 613 -15.60 -34.21 -32.26
N TRP A 614 -15.53 -32.90 -32.54
CA TRP A 614 -14.76 -31.96 -31.73
C TRP A 614 -15.30 -31.83 -30.30
N LYS A 615 -16.62 -31.85 -30.11
CA LYS A 615 -17.22 -31.83 -28.76
C LYS A 615 -16.79 -33.05 -27.95
N ASN A 616 -16.79 -34.23 -28.56
CA ASN A 616 -16.34 -35.46 -27.90
C ASN A 616 -14.85 -35.39 -27.52
N LEU A 617 -14.01 -34.79 -28.37
CA LEU A 617 -12.58 -34.62 -28.11
C LEU A 617 -12.31 -33.61 -26.98
N LEU A 618 -12.91 -32.41 -27.06
CA LEU A 618 -12.70 -31.33 -26.09
C LEU A 618 -13.24 -31.68 -24.71
N THR A 619 -14.35 -32.41 -24.66
CA THR A 619 -14.90 -32.96 -23.41
C THR A 619 -14.21 -34.27 -23.00
N GLN A 620 -13.13 -34.69 -23.66
CA GLN A 620 -12.39 -35.93 -23.37
C GLN A 620 -13.26 -37.22 -23.33
N LYS A 621 -14.40 -37.24 -24.02
CA LYS A 621 -15.18 -38.47 -24.28
C LYS A 621 -14.41 -39.41 -25.21
N THR A 622 -13.65 -38.84 -26.13
CA THR A 622 -12.73 -39.55 -27.02
C THR A 622 -11.32 -39.06 -26.75
N SER A 623 -10.37 -39.99 -26.60
CA SER A 623 -8.96 -39.66 -26.37
C SER A 623 -8.35 -38.90 -27.55
N ALA A 624 -7.49 -37.93 -27.24
CA ALA A 624 -6.66 -37.22 -28.23
C ALA A 624 -5.65 -38.13 -28.95
N GLU A 625 -5.42 -39.34 -28.44
CA GLU A 625 -4.65 -40.38 -29.13
C GLU A 625 -5.27 -40.78 -30.48
N HIS A 626 -6.59 -40.68 -30.62
CA HIS A 626 -7.31 -41.09 -31.83
C HIS A 626 -7.39 -39.97 -32.90
N LEU A 627 -6.67 -38.86 -32.72
CA LEU A 627 -6.68 -37.73 -33.67
C LEU A 627 -6.46 -38.14 -35.14
N PRO A 628 -5.49 -39.02 -35.46
CA PRO A 628 -5.24 -39.43 -36.86
C PRO A 628 -6.40 -40.20 -37.50
N GLN A 629 -7.21 -40.91 -36.70
CA GLN A 629 -8.37 -41.66 -37.16
C GLN A 629 -9.62 -40.77 -37.29
N LEU A 630 -9.70 -39.70 -36.50
CA LEU A 630 -10.87 -38.82 -36.43
C LEU A 630 -10.86 -37.70 -37.49
N PHE A 631 -9.68 -37.26 -37.94
CA PHE A 631 -9.56 -36.14 -38.88
C PHE A 631 -8.63 -36.45 -40.05
N LYS A 632 -9.05 -36.08 -41.27
CA LYS A 632 -8.25 -36.24 -42.50
C LYS A 632 -6.97 -35.38 -42.49
N ASP A 633 -6.98 -34.28 -41.74
CA ASP A 633 -5.86 -33.35 -41.66
C ASP A 633 -4.82 -33.80 -40.60
N ARG A 634 -3.77 -34.49 -41.06
CA ARG A 634 -2.68 -34.95 -40.19
C ARG A 634 -1.90 -33.82 -39.50
N LYS A 635 -1.93 -32.58 -40.02
CA LYS A 635 -1.22 -31.45 -39.39
C LYS A 635 -1.85 -31.01 -38.06
N ILE A 636 -3.04 -31.51 -37.72
CA ILE A 636 -3.70 -31.27 -36.42
C ILE A 636 -2.98 -31.99 -35.28
N GLU A 637 -2.27 -33.08 -35.58
CA GLU A 637 -1.59 -33.92 -34.59
C GLU A 637 -0.60 -33.14 -33.71
N LYS A 638 0.02 -32.07 -34.24
CA LYS A 638 0.90 -31.19 -33.46
C LYS A 638 0.22 -30.53 -32.25
N TYR A 639 -1.11 -30.36 -32.28
CA TYR A 639 -1.88 -29.77 -31.19
C TYR A 639 -2.42 -30.79 -30.20
N LYS A 640 -2.04 -32.07 -30.32
CA LYS A 640 -2.41 -33.13 -29.38
C LYS A 640 -2.16 -32.75 -27.91
N PRO A 641 -1.01 -32.16 -27.51
CA PRO A 641 -0.77 -31.78 -26.12
C PRO A 641 -1.75 -30.70 -25.61
N LEU A 642 -2.09 -29.72 -26.47
CA LEU A 642 -3.07 -28.69 -26.15
C LEU A 642 -4.45 -29.31 -25.93
N LEU A 643 -4.91 -30.13 -26.87
CA LEU A 643 -6.23 -30.77 -26.81
C LEU A 643 -6.36 -31.72 -25.62
N ALA A 644 -5.29 -32.45 -25.29
CA ALA A 644 -5.25 -33.34 -24.13
C ALA A 644 -5.37 -32.56 -22.80
N SER A 645 -4.76 -31.37 -22.69
CA SER A 645 -4.70 -30.60 -21.45
C SER A 645 -5.84 -29.58 -21.26
N LEU A 646 -6.52 -29.16 -22.32
CA LEU A 646 -7.51 -28.07 -22.27
C LEU A 646 -8.60 -28.25 -21.21
N ARG A 647 -9.21 -29.45 -21.13
CA ARG A 647 -10.28 -29.71 -20.15
C ARG A 647 -9.78 -29.58 -18.71
N ASP A 648 -8.63 -30.17 -18.40
CA ASP A 648 -8.02 -30.12 -17.07
C ASP A 648 -7.55 -28.70 -16.72
N ASP A 649 -7.03 -27.95 -17.69
CA ASP A 649 -6.67 -26.55 -17.50
C ASP A 649 -7.90 -25.68 -17.22
N VAL A 650 -9.00 -25.84 -17.97
CA VAL A 650 -10.26 -25.12 -17.71
C VAL A 650 -10.77 -25.41 -16.30
N GLU A 651 -10.75 -26.68 -15.86
CA GLU A 651 -11.15 -27.09 -14.52
C GLU A 651 -10.31 -26.36 -13.44
N ARG A 652 -8.97 -26.42 -13.53
CA ARG A 652 -8.07 -25.76 -12.57
C ARG A 652 -8.26 -24.23 -12.51
N LYS A 653 -8.51 -23.59 -13.66
CA LYS A 653 -8.71 -22.15 -13.75
C LYS A 653 -10.08 -21.72 -13.22
N TRP A 654 -11.10 -22.54 -13.42
CA TRP A 654 -12.40 -22.34 -12.78
C TRP A 654 -12.31 -22.48 -11.26
N GLU A 655 -11.62 -23.50 -10.74
CA GLU A 655 -11.41 -23.67 -9.28
C GLU A 655 -10.64 -22.50 -8.64
N PHE A 656 -9.72 -21.86 -9.38
CA PHE A 656 -9.12 -20.59 -8.96
C PHE A 656 -10.19 -19.51 -8.77
N PHE A 657 -11.03 -19.27 -9.79
CA PHE A 657 -12.06 -18.24 -9.73
C PHE A 657 -13.18 -18.56 -8.74
N GLU A 658 -13.51 -19.83 -8.54
CA GLU A 658 -14.47 -20.27 -7.53
C GLU A 658 -14.03 -19.79 -6.13
N ARG A 659 -12.76 -19.99 -5.76
CA ARG A 659 -12.17 -19.48 -4.51
C ARG A 659 -12.10 -17.96 -4.49
N TYR A 660 -11.65 -17.36 -5.59
CA TYR A 660 -11.48 -15.91 -5.73
C TYR A 660 -12.78 -15.15 -5.51
N LEU A 661 -13.88 -15.60 -6.13
CA LEU A 661 -15.19 -14.96 -6.06
C LEU A 661 -15.94 -15.31 -4.76
N THR A 662 -15.78 -16.52 -4.23
CA THR A 662 -16.47 -16.94 -3.00
C THR A 662 -15.91 -16.24 -1.76
N TYR A 663 -14.58 -16.11 -1.66
CA TYR A 663 -13.92 -15.58 -0.47
C TYR A 663 -13.70 -14.08 -0.50
N SER A 664 -13.97 -13.40 -1.63
CA SER A 664 -13.71 -11.97 -1.74
C SER A 664 -14.60 -11.22 -2.75
N GLU A 665 -14.88 -9.96 -2.46
CA GLU A 665 -15.69 -9.05 -3.27
C GLU A 665 -14.85 -7.87 -3.79
N PRO A 666 -15.20 -7.29 -4.95
CA PRO A 666 -14.47 -6.13 -5.46
C PRO A 666 -14.75 -4.91 -4.57
N SER A 667 -13.72 -4.13 -4.25
CA SER A 667 -13.89 -2.88 -3.49
C SER A 667 -14.71 -1.84 -4.27
N ASN A 668 -14.66 -1.87 -5.61
CA ASN A 668 -15.53 -1.08 -6.49
C ASN A 668 -16.26 -1.98 -7.51
N LEU A 669 -17.56 -1.77 -7.69
CA LEU A 669 -18.39 -2.50 -8.67
C LEU A 669 -17.87 -2.39 -10.12
N ARG A 670 -17.12 -1.34 -10.44
CA ARG A 670 -16.51 -1.13 -11.77
C ARG A 670 -15.34 -2.08 -12.08
N ASP A 671 -14.78 -2.73 -11.07
CA ASP A 671 -13.60 -3.60 -11.23
C ASP A 671 -13.96 -4.97 -11.86
N GLN A 672 -15.24 -5.36 -11.84
CA GLN A 672 -15.71 -6.64 -12.38
C GLN A 672 -16.90 -6.42 -13.33
N PRO A 673 -16.69 -6.57 -14.65
CA PRO A 673 -17.76 -6.43 -15.63
C PRO A 673 -18.88 -7.47 -15.44
N PRO A 674 -20.14 -7.17 -15.81
CA PRO A 674 -21.27 -8.11 -15.65
C PRO A 674 -21.13 -9.44 -16.39
N TYR A 675 -20.27 -9.50 -17.40
CA TYR A 675 -19.97 -10.73 -18.15
C TYR A 675 -18.87 -11.60 -17.50
N PHE A 676 -18.15 -11.09 -16.49
CA PHE A 676 -16.96 -11.75 -15.95
C PHE A 676 -17.27 -13.13 -15.37
N GLU A 677 -18.20 -13.21 -14.42
CA GLU A 677 -18.60 -14.47 -13.79
C GLU A 677 -19.35 -15.39 -14.77
N ARG A 678 -20.14 -14.81 -15.69
CA ARG A 678 -20.85 -15.54 -16.73
C ARG A 678 -19.88 -16.27 -17.67
N ASP A 679 -18.89 -15.56 -18.21
CA ASP A 679 -17.88 -16.13 -19.13
C ASP A 679 -17.11 -17.29 -18.47
N ILE A 680 -16.77 -17.16 -17.19
CA ILE A 680 -16.07 -18.20 -16.42
C ILE A 680 -16.96 -19.45 -16.28
N ASN A 681 -18.21 -19.26 -15.89
CA ASN A 681 -19.16 -20.33 -15.66
C ASN A 681 -19.58 -21.03 -16.97
N ASP A 682 -19.79 -20.27 -18.05
CA ASP A 682 -20.14 -20.80 -19.37
C ASP A 682 -19.01 -21.66 -19.93
N CYS A 683 -17.76 -21.19 -19.81
CA CYS A 683 -16.60 -21.95 -20.25
C CYS A 683 -16.48 -23.29 -19.50
N TYR A 684 -16.63 -23.27 -18.18
CA TYR A 684 -16.61 -24.49 -17.37
C TYR A 684 -17.73 -25.47 -17.76
N ALA A 685 -18.96 -24.97 -17.88
CA ALA A 685 -20.12 -25.79 -18.27
C ALA A 685 -19.92 -26.47 -19.63
N ASN A 686 -19.33 -25.76 -20.60
CA ASN A 686 -19.03 -26.30 -21.92
C ASN A 686 -18.06 -27.50 -21.88
N TYR A 687 -16.96 -27.39 -21.14
CA TYR A 687 -15.95 -28.46 -21.05
C TYR A 687 -16.35 -29.60 -20.13
N MET A 688 -17.23 -29.34 -19.15
CA MET A 688 -17.72 -30.33 -18.19
C MET A 688 -19.07 -30.95 -18.56
N SER A 689 -19.63 -30.64 -19.74
CA SER A 689 -20.92 -31.17 -20.18
C SER A 689 -20.97 -32.71 -20.34
N THR A 690 -19.82 -33.38 -20.37
CA THR A 690 -19.72 -34.83 -20.57
C THR A 690 -19.00 -35.52 -19.39
N PRO A 691 -19.61 -36.57 -18.79
CA PRO A 691 -18.99 -37.42 -17.76
C PRO A 691 -17.61 -37.97 -18.15
N ARG A 692 -16.66 -38.04 -17.21
CA ARG A 692 -15.40 -38.78 -17.41
C ARG A 692 -15.66 -40.27 -17.19
N LEU A 693 -15.56 -41.08 -18.25
CA LEU A 693 -15.77 -42.54 -18.18
C LEU A 693 -14.81 -43.24 -17.20
N PHE A 694 -13.59 -42.72 -17.02
CA PHE A 694 -12.57 -43.30 -16.13
C PHE A 694 -12.79 -43.00 -14.64
N HIS A 695 -13.42 -41.87 -14.27
CA HIS A 695 -13.64 -41.54 -12.85
C HIS A 695 -14.84 -42.27 -12.24
N ALA A 696 -15.85 -42.60 -13.05
CA ALA A 696 -17.01 -43.39 -12.63
C ALA A 696 -16.64 -44.81 -12.16
N GLN A 697 -15.45 -45.31 -12.52
CA GLN A 697 -14.95 -46.65 -12.15
C GLN A 697 -14.27 -46.70 -10.77
N LYS A 698 -14.00 -45.55 -10.13
CA LYS A 698 -13.39 -45.48 -8.80
C LYS A 698 -14.47 -45.42 -7.69
N PRO A 699 -14.23 -45.98 -6.49
CA PRO A 699 -15.13 -45.83 -5.35
C PRO A 699 -15.42 -44.34 -5.05
N GLY A 700 -16.71 -43.98 -5.02
CA GLY A 700 -17.20 -42.60 -4.81
C GLY A 700 -17.15 -41.70 -6.04
N GLY A 701 -16.71 -42.20 -7.19
CA GLY A 701 -16.53 -41.41 -8.42
C GLY A 701 -17.82 -40.91 -9.04
N VAL A 702 -18.88 -41.74 -9.03
CA VAL A 702 -20.21 -41.35 -9.54
C VAL A 702 -20.82 -40.24 -8.68
N GLN A 703 -20.71 -40.35 -7.36
CA GLN A 703 -21.20 -39.35 -6.42
C GLN A 703 -20.46 -38.03 -6.57
N PHE A 704 -19.12 -38.08 -6.68
CA PHE A 704 -18.30 -36.89 -6.89
C PHE A 704 -18.65 -36.18 -8.20
N GLN A 705 -18.93 -36.94 -9.26
CA GLN A 705 -19.34 -36.36 -10.53
C GLN A 705 -20.69 -35.63 -10.43
N LYS A 706 -21.68 -36.22 -9.74
CA LYS A 706 -22.97 -35.53 -9.48
C LYS A 706 -22.79 -34.23 -8.69
N LEU A 707 -21.83 -34.19 -7.77
CA LEU A 707 -21.47 -32.96 -7.06
C LEU A 707 -20.83 -31.93 -7.99
N GLN A 708 -19.98 -32.33 -8.94
CA GLN A 708 -19.40 -31.42 -9.94
C GLN A 708 -20.48 -30.80 -10.84
N GLU A 709 -21.46 -31.59 -11.28
CA GLU A 709 -22.60 -31.11 -12.07
C GLU A 709 -23.43 -30.05 -11.32
N LYS A 710 -23.50 -30.19 -9.99
CA LYS A 710 -24.14 -29.23 -9.09
C LYS A 710 -23.23 -28.09 -8.62
N LYS A 711 -21.98 -28.03 -9.08
CA LYS A 711 -20.94 -27.09 -8.60
C LYS A 711 -20.75 -27.12 -7.08
N ALA A 712 -20.91 -28.30 -6.48
CA ALA A 712 -20.87 -28.54 -5.03
C ALA A 712 -19.76 -29.53 -4.63
N SER A 713 -18.77 -29.75 -5.50
CA SER A 713 -17.68 -30.72 -5.32
C SER A 713 -16.49 -30.17 -4.52
N THR A 714 -16.49 -28.90 -4.17
CA THR A 714 -15.43 -28.22 -3.41
C THR A 714 -16.04 -27.43 -2.24
N PHE A 715 -15.20 -27.03 -1.28
CA PHE A 715 -15.61 -26.19 -0.15
C PHE A 715 -16.22 -24.83 -0.60
N PRO A 716 -15.57 -24.03 -1.46
CA PRO A 716 -16.18 -22.81 -1.99
C PRO A 716 -17.39 -23.09 -2.90
N GLY A 717 -17.39 -24.21 -3.63
CA GLY A 717 -18.55 -24.66 -4.41
C GLY A 717 -19.79 -24.87 -3.56
N LEU A 718 -19.64 -25.52 -2.40
CA LEU A 718 -20.73 -25.69 -1.43
C LEU A 718 -21.29 -24.34 -0.93
N LEU A 719 -20.43 -23.33 -0.74
CA LEU A 719 -20.86 -22.00 -0.31
C LEU A 719 -21.59 -21.24 -1.44
N SER A 720 -21.11 -21.38 -2.68
CA SER A 720 -21.64 -20.66 -3.85
C SER A 720 -22.88 -21.32 -4.47
N CYS A 721 -23.08 -22.63 -4.31
CA CYS A 721 -24.23 -23.35 -4.85
C CYS A 721 -25.54 -23.06 -4.09
N VAL A 722 -25.47 -22.39 -2.93
CA VAL A 722 -26.62 -21.99 -2.13
C VAL A 722 -27.12 -20.64 -2.63
N ASN A 723 -28.26 -20.64 -3.33
CA ASN A 723 -28.93 -19.45 -3.85
C ASN A 723 -30.44 -19.50 -3.57
N GLN A 724 -31.19 -18.47 -4.03
CA GLN A 724 -32.63 -18.31 -3.74
C GLN A 724 -33.50 -19.46 -4.26
N ASN A 725 -33.00 -20.19 -5.26
CA ASN A 725 -33.70 -21.28 -5.91
C ASN A 725 -33.27 -22.66 -5.39
N THR A 726 -32.28 -22.73 -4.48
CA THR A 726 -31.78 -24.01 -3.98
C THR A 726 -32.81 -24.64 -3.04
N SER A 727 -33.39 -25.77 -3.46
CA SER A 727 -34.42 -26.46 -2.68
C SER A 727 -33.83 -27.21 -1.46
N LYS A 728 -34.66 -27.42 -0.43
CA LYS A 728 -34.27 -28.20 0.76
C LYS A 728 -33.90 -29.64 0.42
N SER A 729 -34.62 -30.25 -0.53
CA SER A 729 -34.34 -31.61 -1.01
C SER A 729 -33.00 -31.68 -1.73
N GLU A 730 -32.61 -30.63 -2.45
CA GLU A 730 -31.32 -30.53 -3.12
C GLU A 730 -30.15 -30.42 -2.14
N LEU A 731 -30.25 -29.58 -1.10
CA LEU A 731 -29.22 -29.51 -0.04
C LEU A 731 -29.07 -30.84 0.72
N ARG A 732 -30.20 -31.52 0.98
CA ARG A 732 -30.18 -32.87 1.56
C ARG A 732 -29.45 -33.85 0.64
N HIS A 733 -29.77 -33.82 -0.66
CA HIS A 733 -29.13 -34.70 -1.63
C HIS A 733 -27.61 -34.45 -1.73
N ILE A 734 -27.17 -33.19 -1.76
CA ILE A 734 -25.75 -32.83 -1.74
C ILE A 734 -25.06 -33.38 -0.48
N THR A 735 -25.70 -33.26 0.68
CA THR A 735 -25.16 -33.75 1.94
C THR A 735 -25.07 -35.28 1.96
N GLU A 736 -26.07 -36.00 1.43
CA GLU A 736 -26.06 -37.46 1.27
C GLU A 736 -24.96 -37.94 0.30
N LEU A 737 -24.71 -37.21 -0.79
CA LEU A 737 -23.61 -37.50 -1.70
C LEU A 737 -22.25 -37.36 -0.98
N TRP A 738 -22.05 -36.28 -0.21
CA TRP A 738 -20.83 -36.10 0.58
C TRP A 738 -20.68 -37.14 1.70
N ARG A 739 -21.78 -37.54 2.36
CA ARG A 739 -21.78 -38.64 3.33
C ARG A 739 -21.28 -39.94 2.70
N THR A 740 -21.82 -40.29 1.53
CA THR A 740 -21.42 -41.50 0.81
C THR A 740 -19.94 -41.47 0.44
N ILE A 741 -19.41 -40.32 0.02
CA ILE A 741 -17.98 -40.15 -0.29
C ILE A 741 -17.13 -40.24 0.97
N TYR A 742 -17.57 -39.64 2.08
CA TYR A 742 -16.91 -39.72 3.38
C TYR A 742 -16.84 -41.18 3.85
N ASP A 743 -17.96 -41.90 3.92
CA ASP A 743 -18.00 -43.30 4.40
C ASP A 743 -17.10 -44.23 3.56
N GLN A 744 -17.06 -44.03 2.24
CA GLN A 744 -16.23 -44.82 1.33
C GLN A 744 -14.73 -44.47 1.39
N LYS A 745 -14.39 -43.26 1.82
CA LYS A 745 -13.01 -42.74 1.84
C LYS A 745 -12.53 -42.34 3.23
N GLU A 746 -13.22 -42.73 4.29
CA GLU A 746 -12.88 -42.37 5.69
C GLU A 746 -11.44 -42.78 6.02
N LYS A 747 -10.98 -43.91 5.49
CA LYS A 747 -9.61 -44.42 5.65
C LYS A 747 -8.53 -43.67 4.84
N SER A 748 -8.91 -42.72 3.98
CA SER A 748 -7.96 -42.02 3.09
C SER A 748 -7.19 -40.87 3.75
N GLY A 749 -7.62 -40.42 4.95
CA GLY A 749 -7.01 -39.28 5.64
C GLY A 749 -7.15 -37.94 4.91
N ASN A 750 -8.01 -37.84 3.89
CA ASN A 750 -8.15 -36.61 3.09
C ASN A 750 -9.04 -35.57 3.80
N VAL A 751 -8.40 -34.61 4.45
CA VAL A 751 -9.06 -33.52 5.21
C VAL A 751 -10.08 -32.72 4.39
N ASN A 752 -9.89 -32.56 3.07
CA ASN A 752 -10.82 -31.77 2.26
C ASN A 752 -12.19 -32.46 2.12
N ILE A 753 -12.23 -33.80 2.06
CA ILE A 753 -13.49 -34.56 2.04
C ILE A 753 -14.24 -34.35 3.34
N VAL A 754 -13.52 -34.39 4.47
CA VAL A 754 -14.07 -34.15 5.80
C VAL A 754 -14.62 -32.74 5.93
N CYS A 755 -13.84 -31.73 5.52
CA CYS A 755 -14.29 -30.34 5.53
C CYS A 755 -15.54 -30.13 4.69
N ASN A 756 -15.61 -30.71 3.49
CA ASN A 756 -16.77 -30.57 2.62
C ASN A 756 -18.02 -31.27 3.21
N TYR A 757 -17.86 -32.46 3.80
CA TYR A 757 -18.95 -33.15 4.48
C TYR A 757 -19.49 -32.37 5.68
N ILE A 758 -18.60 -31.84 6.53
CA ILE A 758 -18.97 -31.00 7.67
C ILE A 758 -19.69 -29.74 7.19
N LEU A 759 -19.14 -29.06 6.18
CA LEU A 759 -19.74 -27.84 5.64
C LEU A 759 -21.13 -28.09 5.05
N ALA A 760 -21.32 -29.19 4.32
CA ALA A 760 -22.62 -29.58 3.77
C ALA A 760 -23.68 -29.72 4.89
N ASN A 761 -23.32 -30.32 6.03
CA ASN A 761 -24.19 -30.41 7.22
C ASN A 761 -24.50 -29.03 7.84
N ILE A 762 -23.51 -28.13 7.94
CA ILE A 762 -23.71 -26.76 8.44
C ILE A 762 -24.70 -25.98 7.54
N ILE A 763 -24.51 -26.08 6.22
CA ILE A 763 -25.36 -25.41 5.23
C ILE A 763 -26.77 -26.00 5.23
N GLN A 764 -26.91 -27.33 5.29
CA GLN A 764 -28.21 -28.01 5.36
C GLN A 764 -29.00 -27.58 6.60
N THR A 765 -28.33 -27.45 7.75
CA THR A 765 -28.95 -27.02 9.02
C THR A 765 -29.38 -25.54 8.97
N ASN A 766 -28.74 -24.76 8.11
CA ASN A 766 -29.10 -23.37 7.82
C ASN A 766 -30.28 -23.23 6.83
N GLY A 767 -31.01 -24.28 6.49
CA GLY A 767 -32.23 -24.18 5.67
C GLY A 767 -33.49 -23.65 6.40
N PRO A 768 -34.60 -23.38 5.68
CA PRO A 768 -35.80 -22.75 6.26
C PRO A 768 -36.69 -23.62 7.18
N VAL A 769 -36.38 -24.90 7.45
CA VAL A 769 -37.20 -25.76 8.35
C VAL A 769 -36.32 -26.60 9.28
N THR A 770 -36.75 -26.63 10.54
CA THR A 770 -36.24 -27.41 11.68
C THR A 770 -36.15 -28.90 11.38
N PHE A 771 -34.94 -29.46 11.47
CA PHE A 771 -34.76 -30.84 11.94
C PHE A 771 -34.22 -30.79 13.37
N PRO A 772 -34.79 -31.59 14.30
CA PRO A 772 -34.23 -31.81 15.62
C PRO A 772 -33.33 -33.04 15.56
N GLU A 773 -32.02 -32.86 15.55
CA GLU A 773 -31.16 -33.90 16.11
C GLU A 773 -30.02 -33.24 16.90
N PRO A 774 -30.13 -33.21 18.24
CA PRO A 774 -29.05 -32.85 19.16
C PRO A 774 -27.76 -33.67 18.93
N THR A 775 -27.84 -34.76 18.17
CA THR A 775 -26.80 -35.76 17.92
C THR A 775 -25.75 -35.40 16.87
N ILE A 776 -26.02 -34.46 15.94
CA ILE A 776 -25.11 -34.21 14.81
C ILE A 776 -23.88 -33.38 15.20
N LEU A 777 -24.04 -32.32 16.01
CA LEU A 777 -22.91 -31.45 16.37
C LEU A 777 -21.79 -32.21 17.13
N PRO A 778 -22.09 -33.06 18.14
CA PRO A 778 -21.08 -33.90 18.76
C PRO A 778 -20.38 -34.84 17.77
N GLN A 779 -21.10 -35.41 16.80
CA GLN A 779 -20.52 -36.26 15.76
C GLN A 779 -19.54 -35.48 14.86
N LEU A 780 -19.94 -34.29 14.38
CA LEU A 780 -19.06 -33.45 13.54
C LEU A 780 -17.82 -32.99 14.32
N ARG A 781 -17.97 -32.62 15.60
CA ARG A 781 -16.86 -32.29 16.49
C ARG A 781 -15.90 -33.48 16.65
N ALA A 782 -16.43 -34.68 16.91
CA ALA A 782 -15.63 -35.90 17.06
C ALA A 782 -14.85 -36.24 15.78
N ILE A 783 -15.47 -36.09 14.60
CA ILE A 783 -14.77 -36.28 13.31
C ILE A 783 -13.61 -35.29 13.17
N LEU A 784 -13.85 -34.00 13.42
CA LEU A 784 -12.82 -32.97 13.25
C LEU A 784 -11.68 -33.10 14.29
N GLN A 785 -12.01 -33.51 15.52
CA GLN A 785 -11.05 -33.76 16.60
C GLN A 785 -10.04 -34.86 16.27
N LYS A 786 -10.41 -35.89 15.49
CA LYS A 786 -9.46 -36.92 15.04
C LYS A 786 -8.28 -36.29 14.29
N PHE A 787 -8.55 -35.32 13.42
CA PHE A 787 -7.54 -34.59 12.64
C PHE A 787 -6.82 -33.51 13.45
N MET A 788 -7.47 -32.94 14.48
CA MET A 788 -6.83 -31.96 15.38
C MET A 788 -5.72 -32.59 16.24
N LYS A 789 -5.83 -33.90 16.55
CA LYS A 789 -4.85 -34.65 17.35
C LYS A 789 -3.63 -35.14 16.55
N GLU A 790 -3.67 -35.09 15.22
CA GLU A 790 -2.54 -35.50 14.38
C GLU A 790 -1.40 -34.48 14.44
N ASP A 791 -0.15 -34.95 14.40
CA ASP A 791 1.08 -34.14 14.52
C ASP A 791 1.39 -33.27 13.29
N LYS A 792 0.41 -33.07 12.40
CA LYS A 792 0.51 -32.32 11.13
C LYS A 792 -0.26 -31.00 11.16
N ARG A 793 -0.49 -30.44 12.35
CA ARG A 793 -1.41 -29.31 12.58
C ARG A 793 -1.04 -28.03 11.83
N GLU A 794 0.19 -27.86 11.33
CA GLU A 794 0.62 -26.70 10.55
C GLU A 794 0.39 -26.83 9.03
N LEU A 795 -0.04 -28.00 8.54
CA LEU A 795 -0.23 -28.29 7.12
C LEU A 795 -1.69 -28.18 6.65
N TRP A 796 -2.63 -27.89 7.55
CA TRP A 796 -4.05 -27.87 7.22
C TRP A 796 -4.48 -26.59 6.49
N THR A 797 -5.61 -26.67 5.78
CA THR A 797 -6.10 -25.59 4.94
C THR A 797 -6.82 -24.50 5.74
N PRO A 798 -6.93 -23.25 5.24
CA PRO A 798 -7.75 -22.21 5.90
C PRO A 798 -9.20 -22.66 6.14
N GLU A 799 -9.75 -23.47 5.22
CA GLU A 799 -11.08 -24.08 5.36
C GLU A 799 -11.20 -24.98 6.58
N PHE A 800 -10.17 -25.77 6.89
CA PHE A 800 -10.15 -26.64 8.08
C PHE A 800 -10.21 -25.80 9.35
N TYR A 801 -9.34 -24.80 9.50
CA TYR A 801 -9.33 -23.97 10.70
C TYR A 801 -10.58 -23.11 10.84
N LEU A 802 -11.17 -22.66 9.73
CA LEU A 802 -12.49 -22.03 9.74
C LEU A 802 -13.52 -22.94 10.39
N LEU A 803 -13.59 -24.22 10.00
CA LEU A 803 -14.51 -25.18 10.61
C LEU A 803 -14.20 -25.45 12.09
N VAL A 804 -12.92 -25.49 12.48
CA VAL A 804 -12.53 -25.59 13.91
C VAL A 804 -13.11 -24.41 14.68
N LEU A 805 -12.89 -23.18 14.22
CA LEU A 805 -13.43 -21.99 14.87
C LEU A 805 -14.96 -22.03 14.90
N LEU A 806 -15.65 -22.40 13.82
CA LEU A 806 -17.11 -22.43 13.77
C LEU A 806 -17.74 -23.48 14.70
N LEU A 807 -17.22 -24.72 14.72
CA LEU A 807 -17.80 -25.82 15.50
C LEU A 807 -17.44 -25.76 16.98
N PHE A 808 -16.27 -25.22 17.31
CA PHE A 808 -15.76 -25.19 18.67
C PHE A 808 -15.83 -23.81 19.33
N TRP A 809 -16.25 -22.74 18.61
CA TRP A 809 -16.42 -21.42 19.24
C TRP A 809 -17.17 -21.56 20.57
N PRO A 810 -16.72 -20.96 21.67
CA PRO A 810 -17.34 -21.15 22.98
C PRO A 810 -18.78 -20.60 23.01
N GLU A 811 -19.65 -21.25 23.78
CA GLU A 811 -21.01 -20.80 24.07
C GLU A 811 -21.02 -20.18 25.47
N GLU A 812 -21.66 -19.02 25.66
CA GLU A 812 -21.60 -18.22 26.90
C GLU A 812 -22.20 -18.92 28.14
N ALA A 813 -22.74 -20.14 28.03
CA ALA A 813 -23.48 -20.77 29.12
C ALA A 813 -23.58 -22.31 29.06
N ARG A 814 -22.49 -23.09 29.03
CA ARG A 814 -22.49 -24.51 29.48
C ARG A 814 -21.12 -24.94 30.03
N GLU A 815 -21.01 -25.04 31.35
CA GLU A 815 -19.83 -25.58 32.07
C GLU A 815 -19.63 -27.10 31.85
N GLU A 816 -20.55 -27.76 31.14
CA GLU A 816 -20.61 -29.24 31.04
C GLU A 816 -20.03 -29.84 29.75
N ASP A 817 -19.72 -29.05 28.72
CA ASP A 817 -19.08 -29.55 27.49
C ASP A 817 -17.56 -29.34 27.60
N GLY A 818 -16.77 -30.42 27.60
CA GLY A 818 -15.29 -30.47 27.70
C GLY A 818 -14.50 -29.73 26.59
N THR A 819 -14.83 -28.46 26.38
CA THR A 819 -14.24 -27.48 25.45
C THR A 819 -13.16 -26.63 26.10
N ASN A 820 -12.93 -26.80 27.42
CA ASN A 820 -12.01 -26.01 28.23
C ASN A 820 -10.53 -26.07 27.80
N ASP A 821 -10.15 -26.99 26.92
CA ASP A 821 -8.76 -27.27 26.52
C ASP A 821 -8.38 -26.80 25.09
N ILE A 822 -9.28 -26.12 24.36
CA ILE A 822 -8.96 -25.59 23.01
C ILE A 822 -8.34 -24.19 23.12
N ASP A 823 -7.11 -24.03 22.60
CA ASP A 823 -6.46 -22.73 22.43
C ASP A 823 -6.92 -22.05 21.13
N PHE A 824 -7.93 -21.17 21.24
CA PHE A 824 -8.45 -20.42 20.10
C PHE A 824 -7.45 -19.44 19.51
N ASN A 825 -6.57 -18.82 20.32
CA ASN A 825 -5.56 -17.89 19.81
C ASN A 825 -4.55 -18.63 18.92
N MET A 826 -4.15 -19.83 19.30
CA MET A 826 -3.35 -20.72 18.45
C MET A 826 -4.07 -20.99 17.11
N TYR A 827 -5.35 -21.39 17.13
CA TYR A 827 -6.08 -21.71 15.90
C TYR A 827 -6.36 -20.48 15.01
N VAL A 828 -6.61 -19.30 15.59
CA VAL A 828 -6.69 -18.03 14.85
C VAL A 828 -5.34 -17.72 14.19
N GLY A 829 -4.23 -17.91 14.91
CA GLY A 829 -2.87 -17.76 14.37
C GLY A 829 -2.57 -18.73 13.23
N LEU A 830 -2.91 -20.02 13.39
CA LEU A 830 -2.75 -21.06 12.36
C LEU A 830 -3.60 -20.75 11.12
N MET A 831 -4.86 -20.34 11.30
CA MET A 831 -5.75 -19.94 10.21
C MET A 831 -5.17 -18.76 9.43
N LYS A 832 -4.70 -17.73 10.13
CA LYS A 832 -4.07 -16.55 9.53
C LYS A 832 -2.81 -16.92 8.76
N ARG A 833 -1.98 -17.82 9.28
CA ARG A 833 -0.78 -18.35 8.60
C ARG A 833 -1.17 -19.13 7.34
N ALA A 834 -2.13 -20.04 7.44
CA ALA A 834 -2.62 -20.82 6.30
C ALA A 834 -3.23 -19.92 5.21
N TYR A 835 -3.99 -18.89 5.60
CA TYR A 835 -4.53 -17.89 4.68
C TYR A 835 -3.40 -17.11 4.00
N ASN A 836 -2.41 -16.65 4.76
CA ASN A 836 -1.26 -15.92 4.23
C ASN A 836 -0.50 -16.75 3.19
N ASN A 837 -0.35 -18.05 3.43
CA ASN A 837 0.34 -18.96 2.53
C ASN A 837 -0.47 -19.29 1.27
N LYS A 838 -1.79 -19.44 1.39
CA LYS A 838 -2.65 -19.97 0.30
C LYS A 838 -3.39 -18.89 -0.51
N TYR A 839 -3.90 -17.84 0.15
CA TYR A 839 -4.88 -16.92 -0.45
C TYR A 839 -4.48 -15.45 -0.45
N LYS A 840 -3.70 -14.98 0.53
CA LYS A 840 -3.36 -13.56 0.67
C LYS A 840 -2.83 -12.94 -0.61
N LYS A 841 -1.96 -13.64 -1.34
CA LYS A 841 -1.43 -13.17 -2.62
C LYS A 841 -2.51 -12.82 -3.63
N TYR A 842 -3.52 -13.69 -3.76
CA TYR A 842 -4.57 -13.59 -4.77
C TYR A 842 -5.68 -12.62 -4.38
N LEU A 843 -5.97 -12.49 -3.07
CA LEU A 843 -7.10 -11.71 -2.56
C LEU A 843 -6.71 -10.33 -2.02
N ARG A 844 -5.43 -9.92 -2.09
CA ARG A 844 -4.88 -8.69 -1.49
C ARG A 844 -5.54 -7.38 -1.89
N SER A 845 -6.16 -7.31 -3.07
CA SER A 845 -6.81 -6.09 -3.59
C SER A 845 -8.33 -6.16 -3.54
N ARG A 846 -8.87 -7.03 -2.69
CA ARG A 846 -10.31 -7.30 -2.56
C ARG A 846 -10.71 -7.35 -1.10
N GLU A 847 -11.96 -7.03 -0.83
CA GLU A 847 -12.51 -7.18 0.50
C GLU A 847 -12.84 -8.64 0.78
N LEU A 848 -12.37 -9.17 1.91
CA LEU A 848 -12.68 -10.54 2.31
C LEU A 848 -14.13 -10.64 2.77
N VAL A 849 -14.84 -11.62 2.21
CA VAL A 849 -16.24 -11.88 2.54
C VAL A 849 -16.33 -12.66 3.85
N SER A 850 -17.12 -12.17 4.79
CA SER A 850 -17.54 -12.97 5.95
C SER A 850 -18.60 -13.97 5.52
N LEU A 851 -18.25 -15.25 5.63
CA LEU A 851 -19.04 -16.39 5.16
C LEU A 851 -20.12 -16.75 6.18
N PHE A 852 -19.78 -16.67 7.46
CA PHE A 852 -20.68 -16.98 8.58
C PHE A 852 -20.65 -15.85 9.61
N TYR A 853 -21.75 -15.70 10.34
CA TYR A 853 -21.92 -14.75 11.44
C TYR A 853 -22.42 -15.47 12.68
N LEU A 854 -22.07 -14.94 13.86
CA LEU A 854 -22.57 -15.46 15.13
C LEU A 854 -23.97 -14.92 15.40
N GLY A 855 -24.94 -15.83 15.56
CA GLY A 855 -26.34 -15.58 15.83
C GLY A 855 -26.79 -16.05 17.20
N LYS A 856 -28.04 -15.75 17.55
CA LYS A 856 -28.65 -16.04 18.86
C LYS A 856 -29.16 -17.48 19.06
N GLY A 857 -29.05 -18.34 18.04
CA GLY A 857 -29.52 -19.74 18.13
C GLY A 857 -28.52 -20.65 18.85
N ASP A 858 -28.94 -21.89 19.17
CA ASP A 858 -28.09 -22.90 19.82
C ASP A 858 -27.42 -23.87 18.83
N GLY A 859 -26.28 -24.46 19.23
CA GLY A 859 -25.57 -25.47 18.45
C GLY A 859 -25.23 -24.98 17.03
N LEU A 860 -25.57 -25.75 15.99
CA LEU A 860 -25.32 -25.32 14.60
C LEU A 860 -26.18 -24.13 14.15
N ARG A 861 -27.28 -23.80 14.84
CA ARG A 861 -28.18 -22.69 14.47
C ARG A 861 -27.60 -21.31 14.82
N ARG A 862 -26.58 -21.28 15.68
CA ARG A 862 -25.82 -20.07 15.99
C ARG A 862 -24.99 -19.58 14.80
N LEU A 863 -24.71 -20.45 13.83
CA LEU A 863 -23.91 -20.10 12.66
C LEU A 863 -24.83 -19.59 11.55
N VAL A 864 -24.94 -18.27 11.40
CA VAL A 864 -25.76 -17.63 10.36
C VAL A 864 -24.95 -17.52 9.08
N PHE A 865 -25.30 -18.30 8.06
CA PHE A 865 -24.65 -18.23 6.75
C PHE A 865 -25.02 -16.95 5.99
N LYS A 866 -24.04 -16.29 5.35
CA LYS A 866 -24.18 -14.99 4.65
C LYS A 866 -25.42 -14.90 3.74
N PHE A 867 -25.74 -15.98 3.02
CA PHE A 867 -26.87 -16.01 2.10
C PHE A 867 -28.23 -15.67 2.75
N LYS A 868 -28.46 -16.11 4.00
CA LYS A 868 -29.68 -15.76 4.76
C LYS A 868 -29.82 -14.26 4.98
N ILE A 869 -28.70 -13.57 5.17
CA ILE A 869 -28.64 -12.13 5.41
C ILE A 869 -28.94 -11.38 4.10
N ASN A 870 -28.32 -11.80 3.00
CA ASN A 870 -28.53 -11.18 1.68
C ASN A 870 -30.00 -11.29 1.22
N ASN A 871 -30.65 -12.44 1.38
CA ASN A 871 -32.06 -12.62 1.00
C ASN A 871 -33.06 -11.79 1.83
N GLN A 872 -32.78 -11.54 3.11
CA GLN A 872 -33.66 -10.74 3.96
C GLN A 872 -33.51 -9.24 3.65
N CYS A 873 -32.31 -8.80 3.26
CA CYS A 873 -32.06 -7.44 2.79
C CYS A 873 -32.80 -7.13 1.48
N GLU A 874 -32.91 -8.09 0.57
CA GLU A 874 -33.64 -7.93 -0.70
C GLU A 874 -35.17 -7.95 -0.54
N GLN A 875 -35.69 -8.45 0.59
CA GLN A 875 -37.14 -8.48 0.88
C GLN A 875 -37.63 -7.26 1.69
N SER A 876 -36.72 -6.38 2.13
CA SER A 876 -37.05 -5.14 2.82
C SER A 876 -36.78 -3.93 1.90
N GLU A 877 -37.69 -3.68 0.95
CA GLU A 877 -37.72 -2.46 0.13
C GLU A 877 -38.19 -1.25 0.97
N THR A 878 -37.38 -0.86 1.94
CA THR A 878 -37.42 0.49 2.52
C THR A 878 -35.98 0.98 2.59
N GLU A 879 -35.63 1.94 1.73
CA GLU A 879 -34.27 2.48 1.56
C GLU A 879 -33.78 3.33 2.76
N GLU A 880 -34.46 3.29 3.89
CA GLU A 880 -34.02 3.91 5.14
C GLU A 880 -33.54 2.85 6.12
N ASN A 881 -32.21 2.68 6.19
CA ASN A 881 -31.47 1.78 7.08
C ASN A 881 -31.52 0.28 6.73
N PRO A 882 -30.65 -0.19 5.80
CA PRO A 882 -30.42 -1.63 5.61
C PRO A 882 -29.79 -2.31 6.85
N GLY A 883 -29.51 -1.55 7.92
CA GLY A 883 -28.85 -1.95 9.16
C GLY A 883 -29.72 -2.65 10.22
N GLN A 884 -31.02 -2.37 10.29
CA GLN A 884 -31.80 -2.69 11.52
C GLN A 884 -32.50 -4.05 11.51
N SER A 885 -32.88 -4.58 10.35
CA SER A 885 -33.58 -5.87 10.26
C SER A 885 -32.68 -7.08 10.53
N PHE A 886 -31.47 -7.12 9.94
CA PHE A 886 -30.54 -8.26 10.07
C PHE A 886 -29.88 -8.38 11.46
N GLN A 887 -29.73 -7.27 12.17
CA GLN A 887 -29.10 -7.22 13.50
C GLN A 887 -29.92 -7.97 14.56
N SER A 888 -31.21 -8.18 14.32
CA SER A 888 -32.11 -8.88 15.23
C SER A 888 -31.74 -10.37 15.45
N GLN A 889 -31.14 -11.01 14.43
CA GLN A 889 -30.76 -12.44 14.45
C GLN A 889 -29.31 -12.68 14.91
N LEU A 890 -28.46 -11.65 14.84
CA LEU A 890 -27.06 -11.72 15.22
C LEU A 890 -26.86 -11.55 16.73
N LEU A 891 -25.87 -12.25 17.27
CA LEU A 891 -25.45 -12.07 18.66
C LEU A 891 -24.43 -10.94 18.73
N ARG A 892 -24.72 -9.95 19.58
CA ARG A 892 -23.79 -8.86 19.86
C ARG A 892 -22.93 -9.25 21.05
N VAL A 893 -21.63 -9.29 20.86
CA VAL A 893 -20.66 -9.76 21.84
C VAL A 893 -19.87 -8.60 22.43
N ASN A 894 -19.37 -8.79 23.65
CA ASN A 894 -18.51 -7.83 24.33
C ASN A 894 -17.03 -8.14 24.10
N GLY A 895 -16.21 -7.11 24.16
CA GLY A 895 -14.77 -7.24 24.03
C GLY A 895 -14.04 -6.01 24.52
N VAL A 896 -12.75 -5.99 24.26
CA VAL A 896 -11.85 -4.91 24.68
C VAL A 896 -10.93 -4.55 23.53
N VAL A 897 -10.58 -3.28 23.43
CA VAL A 897 -9.47 -2.81 22.63
C VAL A 897 -8.28 -2.58 23.56
N ARG A 898 -7.14 -3.20 23.23
CA ARG A 898 -5.85 -2.96 23.87
C ARG A 898 -4.79 -2.80 22.79
N GLU A 899 -3.98 -1.75 22.89
CA GLU A 899 -2.93 -1.47 21.91
C GLU A 899 -3.46 -1.44 20.46
N HIS A 900 -4.67 -0.89 20.26
CA HIS A 900 -5.34 -0.83 18.95
C HIS A 900 -5.66 -2.20 18.31
N LYS A 901 -5.64 -3.28 19.11
CA LYS A 901 -6.14 -4.60 18.72
C LYS A 901 -7.46 -4.87 19.41
N ALA A 902 -8.41 -5.47 18.70
CA ALA A 902 -9.68 -5.90 19.27
C ALA A 902 -9.56 -7.33 19.79
N PHE A 903 -10.14 -7.56 20.96
CA PHE A 903 -10.27 -8.87 21.57
C PHE A 903 -11.73 -9.10 21.93
N VAL A 904 -12.24 -10.31 21.72
CA VAL A 904 -13.52 -10.75 22.28
C VAL A 904 -13.26 -11.35 23.66
N HIS A 905 -14.10 -11.02 24.63
CA HIS A 905 -14.05 -11.62 25.97
C HIS A 905 -14.95 -12.85 26.01
N ILE A 906 -14.38 -14.01 26.31
CA ILE A 906 -15.17 -15.23 26.49
C ILE A 906 -14.67 -15.97 27.74
N ALA A 907 -15.51 -16.05 28.76
CA ALA A 907 -15.13 -16.49 30.11
C ALA A 907 -13.85 -15.75 30.58
N ASP A 908 -12.82 -16.49 31.00
CA ASP A 908 -11.56 -15.94 31.50
C ASP A 908 -10.50 -15.72 30.40
N LYS A 909 -10.85 -15.89 29.12
CA LYS A 909 -9.91 -15.83 27.98
C LYS A 909 -10.24 -14.66 27.04
N GLU A 910 -9.20 -13.97 26.55
CA GLU A 910 -9.27 -12.96 25.49
C GLU A 910 -8.82 -13.59 24.16
N ILE A 911 -9.65 -13.47 23.10
CA ILE A 911 -9.31 -13.99 21.74
C ILE A 911 -9.14 -12.81 20.79
N GLU A 912 -8.00 -12.73 20.11
CA GLU A 912 -7.74 -11.66 19.13
C GLU A 912 -8.67 -11.78 17.91
N ILE A 913 -9.27 -10.66 17.49
CA ILE A 913 -10.15 -10.57 16.33
C ILE A 913 -9.77 -9.39 15.43
N CYS A 914 -10.03 -9.53 14.12
CA CYS A 914 -9.74 -8.48 13.16
C CYS A 914 -10.90 -7.48 13.07
N PRO A 915 -10.72 -6.17 13.31
CA PRO A 915 -11.78 -5.20 13.07
C PRO A 915 -12.03 -5.05 11.55
N LYS A 916 -13.29 -5.05 11.10
CA LYS A 916 -13.61 -4.83 9.67
C LYS A 916 -13.06 -3.48 9.16
N LYS A 917 -13.08 -2.46 10.03
CA LYS A 917 -12.47 -1.15 9.77
C LYS A 917 -11.39 -0.92 10.81
N GLN A 918 -10.11 -0.95 10.44
CA GLN A 918 -9.02 -0.79 11.40
C GLN A 918 -9.10 0.54 12.17
N ALA A 919 -9.59 1.61 11.54
CA ALA A 919 -9.84 2.90 12.21
C ALA A 919 -10.89 2.86 13.34
N SER A 920 -11.64 1.76 13.50
CA SER A 920 -12.64 1.63 14.57
C SER A 920 -12.05 1.22 15.93
N VAL A 921 -10.78 0.79 15.98
CA VAL A 921 -10.06 0.40 17.21
C VAL A 921 -8.97 1.42 17.55
N TRP A 922 -9.38 2.68 17.67
CA TRP A 922 -8.50 3.85 17.76
C TRP A 922 -8.08 4.21 19.19
N LYS A 923 -8.77 3.68 20.21
CA LYS A 923 -8.40 3.85 21.62
C LYS A 923 -8.61 2.57 22.41
N ASP A 924 -7.90 2.45 23.52
CA ASP A 924 -8.17 1.38 24.48
C ASP A 924 -9.52 1.57 25.17
N GLY A 925 -10.22 0.47 25.42
CA GLY A 925 -11.51 0.51 26.11
C GLY A 925 -12.44 -0.64 25.76
N ASN A 926 -13.52 -0.76 26.53
CA ASN A 926 -14.54 -1.79 26.32
C ASN A 926 -15.35 -1.50 25.07
N ILE A 927 -15.60 -2.54 24.28
CA ILE A 927 -16.33 -2.47 23.03
C ILE A 927 -17.44 -3.53 22.97
N SER A 928 -18.40 -3.29 22.09
CA SER A 928 -19.46 -4.24 21.72
C SER A 928 -19.58 -4.27 20.20
N PHE A 929 -19.76 -5.47 19.61
CA PHE A 929 -19.73 -5.67 18.16
C PHE A 929 -20.46 -6.95 17.75
N TYR A 930 -20.73 -7.11 16.46
CA TYR A 930 -21.17 -8.40 15.88
C TYR A 930 -19.96 -9.16 15.35
N LEU A 931 -19.94 -10.48 15.54
CA LEU A 931 -18.83 -11.34 15.12
C LEU A 931 -19.17 -12.06 13.81
N GLY A 932 -18.29 -11.95 12.82
CA GLY A 932 -18.30 -12.73 11.59
C GLY A 932 -17.03 -13.55 11.42
N PHE A 933 -17.06 -14.52 10.51
CA PHE A 933 -15.93 -15.38 10.19
C PHE A 933 -15.70 -15.37 8.67
N ASN A 934 -14.52 -14.91 8.27
CA ASN A 934 -14.06 -14.99 6.88
C ASN A 934 -12.97 -16.05 6.73
N ILE A 935 -12.44 -16.24 5.52
CA ILE A 935 -11.40 -17.26 5.27
C ILE A 935 -10.03 -16.95 5.91
N SER A 936 -9.87 -15.77 6.52
CA SER A 936 -8.64 -15.36 7.22
C SER A 936 -8.76 -15.38 8.75
N GLY A 937 -9.98 -15.41 9.30
CA GLY A 937 -10.22 -15.45 10.75
C GLY A 937 -11.52 -14.76 11.18
N PRO A 938 -11.70 -14.59 12.51
CA PRO A 938 -12.81 -13.86 13.10
C PRO A 938 -12.70 -12.34 12.83
N VAL A 939 -13.85 -11.70 12.57
CA VAL A 939 -13.96 -10.29 12.19
C VAL A 939 -15.05 -9.58 13.00
N ALA A 940 -14.71 -8.40 13.55
CA ALA A 940 -15.66 -7.55 14.27
C ALA A 940 -16.35 -6.52 13.36
N PHE A 941 -17.67 -6.44 13.48
CA PHE A 941 -18.57 -5.53 12.76
C PHE A 941 -19.31 -4.61 13.73
N ASP A 942 -19.61 -3.38 13.31
CA ASP A 942 -20.37 -2.41 14.14
C ASP A 942 -19.79 -2.25 15.55
N ILE A 943 -18.48 -2.00 15.63
CA ILE A 943 -17.76 -1.80 16.89
C ILE A 943 -18.25 -0.49 17.55
N LYS A 944 -18.76 -0.60 18.77
CA LYS A 944 -19.16 0.55 19.61
C LYS A 944 -18.50 0.47 20.97
N TYR A 945 -17.86 1.56 21.39
CA TYR A 945 -17.31 1.69 22.74
C TYR A 945 -18.42 1.81 23.77
N THR A 946 -18.32 1.06 24.86
CA THR A 946 -19.26 1.11 25.98
C THR A 946 -18.72 2.05 27.06
N MET A 947 -19.51 3.05 27.44
CA MET A 947 -19.16 3.96 28.54
C MET A 947 -19.14 3.17 29.86
N ARG A 948 -18.14 3.40 30.72
CA ARG A 948 -18.20 2.96 32.12
C ARG A 948 -19.38 3.66 32.78
N THR A 949 -20.43 2.92 33.12
CA THR A 949 -21.42 3.38 34.08
C THR A 949 -20.70 3.55 35.41
N VAL A 950 -20.49 4.81 35.80
CA VAL A 950 -20.09 5.15 37.17
C VAL A 950 -21.30 4.82 38.05
N GLY A 951 -21.32 3.61 38.58
CA GLY A 951 -22.28 3.21 39.60
C GLY A 951 -22.02 4.03 40.86
N SER A 952 -23.02 4.78 41.27
CA SER A 952 -23.03 5.54 42.51
C SER A 952 -22.84 4.62 43.73
N GLY A 953 -21.99 5.06 44.66
CA GLY A 953 -22.17 4.79 46.08
C GLY A 953 -21.38 3.62 46.66
N ALA A 954 -20.45 4.00 47.53
CA ALA A 954 -19.87 3.28 48.66
C ALA A 954 -18.40 2.83 48.54
N ASN A 955 -17.61 3.34 49.51
CA ASN A 955 -16.22 3.05 49.87
C ASN A 955 -15.07 3.72 49.09
N VAL A 956 -14.96 5.05 49.24
CA VAL A 956 -13.75 5.82 48.91
C VAL A 956 -12.67 5.79 50.02
N GLN A 957 -12.90 5.19 51.19
CA GLN A 957 -11.91 5.20 52.28
C GLN A 957 -11.18 3.85 52.50
N LYS A 958 -11.36 2.86 51.62
CA LYS A 958 -10.64 1.56 51.73
C LYS A 958 -9.72 1.25 50.55
N GLN A 959 -9.63 2.14 49.56
CA GLN A 959 -8.75 1.99 48.38
C GLN A 959 -7.59 2.98 48.34
N MET A 960 -7.47 3.88 49.33
CA MET A 960 -6.27 4.71 49.51
C MET A 960 -5.26 4.11 50.50
N ASP A 961 -5.70 3.24 51.42
CA ASP A 961 -4.81 2.61 52.41
C ASP A 961 -4.17 1.30 51.89
N ASP A 962 -4.75 0.66 50.86
CA ASP A 962 -4.18 -0.56 50.24
C ASP A 962 -3.15 -0.26 49.12
N ALA A 963 -2.94 1.02 48.77
CA ALA A 963 -1.99 1.45 47.72
C ALA A 963 -0.64 1.94 48.26
N ILE A 964 -0.40 1.87 49.57
CA ILE A 964 0.88 2.25 50.21
C ILE A 964 1.53 1.06 50.94
N GLY A 965 0.96 -0.15 50.83
CA GLY A 965 1.38 -1.32 51.61
C GLY A 965 1.98 -2.51 50.84
N SER A 966 2.29 -2.39 49.53
CA SER A 966 2.86 -3.52 48.78
C SER A 966 3.87 -3.12 47.70
N GLU A 967 4.88 -2.32 48.09
CA GLU A 967 6.11 -2.10 47.32
C GLU A 967 7.31 -2.89 47.90
N GLU A 968 7.06 -3.95 48.70
CA GLU A 968 8.10 -4.81 49.28
C GLU A 968 7.67 -6.28 49.24
N THR A 969 7.60 -6.89 48.04
CA THR A 969 7.82 -8.33 47.82
C THR A 969 7.75 -8.65 46.33
N ARG A 970 8.87 -8.43 45.63
CA ARG A 970 9.31 -9.19 44.44
C ARG A 970 10.77 -8.84 44.11
N ILE A 971 11.60 -8.90 45.15
CA ILE A 971 13.04 -9.15 45.02
C ILE A 971 13.20 -10.59 45.50
N GLU A 972 13.11 -11.56 44.60
CA GLU A 972 13.72 -12.89 44.68
C GLU A 972 13.24 -13.72 43.49
N GLU A 973 13.85 -13.44 42.34
CA GLU A 973 14.22 -14.43 41.30
C GLU A 973 15.03 -13.67 40.23
N SER A 974 16.16 -13.11 40.68
CA SER A 974 17.19 -12.50 39.85
C SER A 974 18.56 -13.00 40.30
N LYS A 975 18.71 -14.33 40.32
CA LYS A 975 19.99 -15.01 40.56
C LYS A 975 20.15 -16.22 39.66
N THR A 976 20.35 -15.97 38.36
CA THR A 976 21.22 -16.75 37.45
C THR A 976 21.21 -16.11 36.06
N LEU A 977 21.92 -14.98 35.91
CA LEU A 977 22.75 -14.65 34.72
C LEU A 977 23.47 -13.29 34.92
N ASN A 978 24.10 -13.09 36.08
CA ASN A 978 25.06 -12.00 36.30
C ASN A 978 26.39 -12.59 36.74
N GLN A 979 27.17 -13.04 35.76
CA GLN A 979 28.62 -13.21 35.82
C GLN A 979 29.10 -12.77 34.42
N GLY A 980 29.44 -11.50 34.23
CA GLY A 980 30.78 -10.97 34.47
C GLY A 980 31.45 -10.74 33.12
N ILE A 981 31.45 -9.51 32.60
CA ILE A 981 32.36 -9.11 31.50
C ILE A 981 33.78 -9.17 32.08
N PRO A 982 34.67 -10.08 31.65
CA PRO A 982 36.02 -10.11 32.16
C PRO A 982 36.78 -8.85 31.75
N MET A 983 37.63 -8.41 32.69
CA MET A 983 38.46 -7.21 32.65
C MET A 983 39.12 -6.94 31.29
N GLY A 984 39.00 -5.69 30.83
CA GLY A 984 39.45 -5.27 29.51
C GLY A 984 40.95 -5.51 29.26
N CYS A 985 41.27 -5.83 28.00
CA CYS A 985 42.61 -5.94 27.39
C CYS A 985 43.68 -5.05 28.04
N LYS A 986 44.74 -5.67 28.59
CA LYS A 986 45.81 -4.95 29.31
C LYS A 986 46.54 -3.94 28.41
N THR A 987 46.64 -4.22 27.11
CA THR A 987 47.36 -3.41 26.12
C THR A 987 46.72 -2.06 25.86
N CYS A 988 45.39 -1.98 25.77
CA CYS A 988 44.66 -0.74 25.54
C CYS A 988 44.10 -0.12 26.83
N ARG A 989 44.58 -0.53 28.01
CA ARG A 989 44.11 -0.02 29.32
C ARG A 989 44.39 1.47 29.53
N HIS A 990 45.41 2.01 28.88
CA HIS A 990 45.79 3.42 28.97
C HIS A 990 44.90 4.35 28.13
N ILE A 991 44.02 3.79 27.28
CA ILE A 991 43.11 4.54 26.42
C ILE A 991 41.85 4.85 27.23
N GLN A 992 41.49 6.13 27.28
CA GLN A 992 40.34 6.61 28.03
C GLN A 992 39.04 6.04 27.44
N ASP A 993 38.15 5.58 28.31
CA ASP A 993 36.78 5.15 27.99
C ASP A 993 35.85 5.67 29.09
N SER A 994 34.69 6.19 28.70
CA SER A 994 33.74 6.79 29.64
C SER A 994 33.08 5.68 30.48
N THR A 995 33.02 5.85 31.80
CA THR A 995 32.53 4.84 32.73
C THR A 995 31.08 5.05 33.20
N ASN A 996 30.41 6.12 32.76
CA ASN A 996 29.09 6.52 33.29
C ASN A 996 27.96 6.15 32.32
N TRP A 997 27.73 4.85 32.10
CA TRP A 997 26.64 4.36 31.25
C TRP A 997 25.63 3.55 32.06
N LEU A 998 24.34 3.89 31.94
CA LEU A 998 23.28 3.08 32.51
C LEU A 998 23.03 1.85 31.62
N GLN A 999 23.25 0.66 32.16
CA GLN A 999 23.03 -0.57 31.43
C GLN A 999 21.55 -0.88 31.28
N VAL A 1000 21.10 -1.07 30.04
CA VAL A 1000 19.70 -1.34 29.69
C VAL A 1000 19.59 -2.54 28.77
N ARG A 1001 18.56 -3.35 28.98
CA ARG A 1001 18.27 -4.51 28.14
C ARG A 1001 17.19 -4.16 27.10
N PRO A 1002 17.35 -4.52 25.83
CA PRO A 1002 16.35 -4.26 24.80
C PRO A 1002 15.14 -5.18 24.94
N SER A 1003 13.97 -4.66 24.57
CA SER A 1003 12.85 -5.51 24.15
C SER A 1003 13.16 -6.11 22.77
N VAL A 1004 12.82 -7.38 22.58
CA VAL A 1004 13.15 -8.15 21.37
C VAL A 1004 11.87 -8.57 20.66
N SER A 1005 11.76 -8.28 19.36
CA SER A 1005 10.66 -8.72 18.50
C SER A 1005 11.17 -9.40 17.24
N MET A 1006 10.32 -10.19 16.58
CA MET A 1006 10.61 -10.80 15.27
C MET A 1006 9.83 -10.06 14.20
N GLU A 1007 10.52 -9.38 13.28
CA GLU A 1007 9.91 -8.62 12.18
C GLU A 1007 10.50 -9.10 10.86
N GLY A 1008 9.64 -9.59 9.95
CA GLY A 1008 10.11 -10.10 8.65
C GLY A 1008 11.03 -11.33 8.71
N GLY A 1009 11.16 -11.99 9.87
CA GLY A 1009 12.10 -13.09 10.09
C GLY A 1009 13.47 -12.65 10.62
N GLU A 1010 13.67 -11.36 10.87
CA GLU A 1010 14.85 -10.78 11.51
C GLU A 1010 14.53 -10.35 12.94
N LYS A 1011 15.54 -10.41 13.82
CA LYS A 1011 15.41 -10.09 15.24
C LYS A 1011 15.65 -8.59 15.43
N MET A 1012 14.65 -7.89 15.94
CA MET A 1012 14.70 -6.44 16.18
C MET A 1012 14.89 -6.15 17.67
N TYR A 1013 15.79 -5.22 17.98
CA TYR A 1013 16.06 -4.74 19.33
C TYR A 1013 15.49 -3.35 19.51
N ARG A 1014 14.77 -3.11 20.61
CA ARG A 1014 14.12 -1.83 20.89
C ARG A 1014 14.32 -1.39 22.33
N HIS A 1015 14.78 -0.16 22.52
CA HIS A 1015 14.94 0.51 23.80
C HIS A 1015 14.03 1.72 23.91
N GLN A 1016 13.52 1.97 25.11
CA GLN A 1016 12.90 3.22 25.48
C GLN A 1016 13.67 3.78 26.67
N SER A 1017 14.26 4.95 26.51
CA SER A 1017 15.18 5.53 27.49
C SER A 1017 14.84 6.99 27.72
N PRO A 1018 14.73 7.47 28.97
CA PRO A 1018 14.58 8.88 29.25
C PRO A 1018 15.88 9.66 28.98
N LYS A 1019 15.93 10.97 29.27
CA LYS A 1019 17.18 11.74 29.23
C LYS A 1019 18.31 11.03 30.01
N GLY A 1020 19.48 10.85 29.42
CA GLY A 1020 20.64 10.23 30.06
C GLY A 1020 21.62 9.54 29.11
N CYS A 1021 22.57 8.80 29.68
CA CYS A 1021 23.60 8.03 28.97
C CYS A 1021 23.36 6.53 29.19
N TYR A 1022 23.20 5.76 28.12
CA TYR A 1022 22.80 4.36 28.18
C TYR A 1022 23.75 3.45 27.40
N GLU A 1023 23.89 2.21 27.86
CA GLU A 1023 24.59 1.13 27.16
C GLU A 1023 23.67 -0.09 27.04
N CYS A 1024 23.50 -0.60 25.81
CA CYS A 1024 22.75 -1.83 25.60
C CYS A 1024 23.57 -3.03 26.06
N THR A 1025 23.02 -3.83 26.97
CA THR A 1025 23.67 -5.04 27.50
C THR A 1025 23.80 -6.17 26.47
N VAL A 1026 23.09 -6.11 25.34
CA VAL A 1026 23.11 -7.14 24.29
C VAL A 1026 24.07 -6.76 23.16
N SER A 1027 23.96 -5.54 22.63
CA SER A 1027 24.78 -5.12 21.48
C SER A 1027 26.07 -4.41 21.86
N GLY A 1028 26.13 -3.83 23.06
CA GLY A 1028 27.16 -2.86 23.44
C GLY A 1028 26.96 -1.48 22.82
N LEU A 1029 25.87 -1.22 22.08
CA LEU A 1029 25.56 0.10 21.53
C LEU A 1029 25.35 1.10 22.68
N ARG A 1030 25.99 2.27 22.62
CA ARG A 1030 25.79 3.34 23.62
C ARG A 1030 25.18 4.57 22.99
N TRP A 1031 24.38 5.30 23.75
CA TRP A 1031 23.78 6.55 23.30
C TRP A 1031 23.57 7.54 24.43
N VAL A 1032 23.63 8.82 24.08
CA VAL A 1032 23.30 9.95 24.95
C VAL A 1032 22.11 10.68 24.35
N CYS A 1033 21.11 10.97 25.18
CA CYS A 1033 19.94 11.72 24.77
C CYS A 1033 19.52 12.74 25.83
N GLU A 1034 19.19 13.95 25.38
CA GLU A 1034 18.72 15.05 26.25
C GLU A 1034 17.20 15.01 26.50
N SER A 1035 16.49 14.08 25.86
CA SER A 1035 15.05 13.87 26.00
C SER A 1035 14.73 12.38 25.96
N ASN A 1036 13.46 12.02 26.16
CA ASN A 1036 13.03 10.63 26.02
C ASN A 1036 13.22 10.17 24.58
N VAL A 1037 13.84 9.01 24.40
CA VAL A 1037 14.09 8.42 23.09
C VAL A 1037 13.59 7.01 23.01
N ILE A 1038 13.17 6.62 21.81
CA ILE A 1038 12.92 5.22 21.46
C ILE A 1038 13.85 4.88 20.32
N LEU A 1039 14.83 4.04 20.64
CA LEU A 1039 15.87 3.57 19.75
C LEU A 1039 15.56 2.14 19.33
N LYS A 1040 15.44 1.89 18.04
CA LYS A 1040 15.33 0.53 17.48
C LYS A 1040 16.56 0.23 16.64
N TYR A 1041 17.06 -1.00 16.68
CA TYR A 1041 18.12 -1.43 15.77
C TYR A 1041 18.06 -2.92 15.49
N HIS A 1042 18.72 -3.35 14.42
CA HIS A 1042 19.04 -4.76 14.17
C HIS A 1042 20.37 -4.90 13.44
N TYR A 1043 20.91 -6.13 13.44
CA TYR A 1043 22.14 -6.43 12.71
C TYR A 1043 21.84 -6.71 11.24
N ARG A 1044 22.68 -6.17 10.37
CA ARG A 1044 22.66 -6.44 8.93
C ARG A 1044 23.84 -7.32 8.55
N ASN A 1045 23.66 -8.13 7.52
CA ASN A 1045 24.74 -8.96 6.99
C ASN A 1045 25.68 -8.12 6.12
N TRP A 1046 26.99 -8.25 6.32
CA TRP A 1046 28.03 -7.62 5.50
C TRP A 1046 28.22 -8.25 4.11
N GLU A 1047 27.76 -9.48 3.90
CA GLU A 1047 27.96 -10.26 2.67
C GLU A 1047 27.53 -9.54 1.38
N PRO A 1048 26.36 -8.86 1.31
CA PRO A 1048 25.97 -8.08 0.13
C PRO A 1048 26.98 -6.98 -0.24
N TYR A 1049 27.84 -6.56 0.69
CA TYR A 1049 28.78 -5.45 0.54
C TYR A 1049 30.25 -5.93 0.45
N SER A 1050 30.53 -7.24 0.50
CA SER A 1050 31.89 -7.79 0.51
C SER A 1050 32.69 -7.41 -0.74
N GLN A 1051 32.07 -7.45 -1.93
CA GLN A 1051 32.71 -7.01 -3.18
C GLN A 1051 32.96 -5.50 -3.21
N LEU A 1052 32.07 -4.70 -2.61
CA LEU A 1052 32.19 -3.25 -2.54
C LEU A 1052 33.36 -2.86 -1.62
N LEU A 1053 33.43 -3.45 -0.43
CA LEU A 1053 34.53 -3.28 0.51
C LEU A 1053 35.90 -3.62 -0.11
N LYS A 1054 35.97 -4.71 -0.89
CA LYS A 1054 37.18 -5.08 -1.66
C LYS A 1054 37.55 -4.01 -2.71
N ARG A 1055 36.56 -3.45 -3.43
CA ARG A 1055 36.80 -2.40 -4.44
C ARG A 1055 37.31 -1.09 -3.83
N ILE A 1056 36.76 -0.70 -2.68
CA ILE A 1056 37.15 0.52 -1.96
C ILE A 1056 38.29 0.28 -0.96
N GLN A 1057 38.94 -0.89 -1.02
CA GLN A 1057 40.09 -1.28 -0.20
C GLN A 1057 39.86 -1.10 1.31
N SER A 1058 38.64 -1.36 1.80
CA SER A 1058 38.25 -1.20 3.19
C SER A 1058 37.81 -2.53 3.81
N THR A 1059 37.88 -2.63 5.14
CA THR A 1059 37.50 -3.79 5.96
C THR A 1059 36.58 -3.32 7.08
N GLN A 1060 35.65 -4.19 7.50
CA GLN A 1060 34.76 -3.90 8.63
C GLN A 1060 35.54 -3.82 9.95
N GLY A 1061 35.20 -2.85 10.79
CA GLY A 1061 35.75 -2.65 12.14
C GLY A 1061 34.76 -2.96 13.28
N GLY A 1062 33.49 -3.21 12.96
CA GLY A 1062 32.42 -3.49 13.93
C GLY A 1062 31.15 -4.04 13.25
N PRO A 1063 30.06 -4.27 14.01
CA PRO A 1063 28.79 -4.72 13.45
C PRO A 1063 28.16 -3.69 12.52
N LEU A 1064 27.52 -4.15 11.43
CA LEU A 1064 26.64 -3.30 10.62
C LEU A 1064 25.28 -3.19 11.31
N LEU A 1065 25.01 -2.01 11.86
CA LEU A 1065 23.80 -1.72 12.61
C LEU A 1065 22.86 -0.88 11.76
N ASP A 1066 21.65 -1.37 11.51
CA ASP A 1066 20.57 -0.53 10.99
C ASP A 1066 19.82 0.05 12.18
N ILE A 1067 20.18 1.28 12.53
CA ILE A 1067 19.63 2.00 13.68
C ILE A 1067 18.50 2.89 13.18
N THR A 1068 17.34 2.79 13.79
CA THR A 1068 16.16 3.60 13.50
C THR A 1068 15.66 4.25 14.78
N MET A 1069 15.58 5.58 14.79
CA MET A 1069 14.90 6.31 15.86
C MET A 1069 13.39 6.26 15.62
N GLU A 1070 12.64 5.66 16.54
CA GLU A 1070 11.17 5.73 16.55
C GLU A 1070 10.67 7.00 17.23
N PHE A 1071 11.43 7.54 18.20
CA PHE A 1071 11.08 8.74 18.95
C PHE A 1071 12.34 9.45 19.49
N GLY A 1072 12.33 10.79 19.47
CA GLY A 1072 13.42 11.63 19.95
C GLY A 1072 14.68 11.59 19.07
N GLU A 1073 15.70 12.35 19.46
CA GLU A 1073 17.00 12.42 18.78
C GLU A 1073 18.13 12.07 19.76
N LEU A 1074 19.18 11.43 19.23
CA LEU A 1074 20.39 11.16 19.99
C LEU A 1074 21.38 12.31 19.80
N GLU A 1075 21.96 12.77 20.89
CA GLU A 1075 23.08 13.72 20.81
C GLU A 1075 24.36 13.02 20.41
N GLU A 1076 24.57 11.84 20.99
CA GLU A 1076 25.76 11.03 20.77
C GLU A 1076 25.34 9.57 20.59
N VAL A 1077 25.96 8.88 19.64
CA VAL A 1077 25.91 7.42 19.56
C VAL A 1077 27.33 6.89 19.53
N HIS A 1078 27.60 5.82 20.27
CA HIS A 1078 28.88 5.16 20.25
C HIS A 1078 28.71 3.75 19.71
N LEU A 1079 29.29 3.50 18.53
CA LEU A 1079 29.21 2.20 17.86
C LEU A 1079 30.33 1.29 18.35
N PRO A 1080 30.03 0.03 18.71
CA PRO A 1080 31.06 -0.90 19.15
C PRO A 1080 32.03 -1.26 18.02
N HIS A 1081 33.31 -1.42 18.34
CA HIS A 1081 34.32 -1.98 17.45
C HIS A 1081 35.16 -3.04 18.16
N PHE A 1082 35.77 -3.93 17.37
CA PHE A 1082 36.64 -4.98 17.90
C PHE A 1082 38.13 -4.61 17.84
N ILE A 1083 38.51 -3.50 17.21
CA ILE A 1083 39.93 -3.10 17.04
C ILE A 1083 40.56 -2.73 18.38
N CYS A 1084 41.80 -3.17 18.62
CA CYS A 1084 42.61 -2.77 19.77
C CYS A 1084 43.55 -1.63 19.36
N LEU A 1085 43.44 -0.49 20.05
CA LEU A 1085 44.26 0.69 19.80
C LEU A 1085 45.56 0.72 20.64
N GLY A 1086 45.80 -0.28 21.48
CA GLY A 1086 46.86 -0.26 22.48
C GLY A 1086 48.29 -0.30 21.91
N THR A 1087 48.50 -0.93 20.75
CA THR A 1087 49.80 -1.00 20.07
C THR A 1087 50.02 0.15 19.10
N ASN A 1088 48.96 0.76 18.59
CA ASN A 1088 49.04 1.91 17.70
C ASN A 1088 47.82 2.84 17.85
N PRO A 1089 47.90 3.84 18.74
CA PRO A 1089 46.81 4.79 18.96
C PRO A 1089 46.50 5.66 17.73
N SER A 1090 47.45 5.85 16.81
CA SER A 1090 47.22 6.68 15.61
C SER A 1090 46.30 6.01 14.58
N LEU A 1091 45.98 4.72 14.73
CA LEU A 1091 45.03 4.03 13.87
C LEU A 1091 43.65 4.69 13.86
N GLY A 1092 43.25 5.35 14.96
CA GLY A 1092 41.95 5.99 15.06
C GLY A 1092 41.73 7.14 14.07
N ASN A 1093 42.80 7.83 13.64
CA ASN A 1093 42.69 9.04 12.82
C ASN A 1093 42.23 8.78 11.37
N ASP A 1094 42.47 7.58 10.84
CA ASP A 1094 42.10 7.24 9.45
C ASP A 1094 40.93 6.23 9.39
N MET A 1095 40.31 5.90 10.53
CA MET A 1095 39.08 5.11 10.56
C MET A 1095 37.89 5.96 10.11
N LYS A 1096 36.94 5.34 9.41
CA LYS A 1096 35.76 6.03 8.89
C LYS A 1096 34.49 5.28 9.18
N ILE A 1097 33.42 6.03 9.45
CA ILE A 1097 32.07 5.48 9.52
C ILE A 1097 31.55 5.29 8.11
N LEU A 1098 31.16 4.07 7.80
CA LEU A 1098 30.51 3.71 6.56
C LEU A 1098 29.00 3.81 6.74
N HIS A 1099 28.36 4.56 5.87
CA HIS A 1099 26.92 4.58 5.71
C HIS A 1099 26.55 3.81 4.46
N VAL A 1100 25.72 2.79 4.62
CA VAL A 1100 25.22 1.97 3.52
C VAL A 1100 23.84 2.49 3.11
N GLU A 1101 23.78 2.99 1.87
CA GLU A 1101 22.61 3.64 1.28
C GLU A 1101 22.14 2.87 0.04
N GLU A 1102 20.94 3.16 -0.46
CA GLU A 1102 20.29 2.34 -1.50
C GLU A 1102 21.01 2.33 -2.87
N HIS A 1103 21.97 3.24 -3.08
CA HIS A 1103 22.72 3.41 -4.33
C HIS A 1103 24.25 3.46 -4.15
N GLY A 1104 24.77 3.15 -2.96
CA GLY A 1104 26.21 3.18 -2.72
C GLY A 1104 26.57 3.20 -1.24
N VAL A 1105 27.81 3.60 -0.97
CA VAL A 1105 28.29 3.84 0.39
C VAL A 1105 28.85 5.26 0.47
N SER A 1106 28.58 5.92 1.59
CA SER A 1106 29.19 7.19 1.95
C SER A 1106 30.04 7.03 3.21
N PHE A 1107 30.99 7.93 3.43
CA PHE A 1107 31.89 7.90 4.57
C PHE A 1107 31.73 9.16 5.41
N GLU A 1108 31.67 8.99 6.72
CA GLU A 1108 31.72 10.05 7.73
C GLU A 1108 33.00 9.90 8.57
N GLU A 1109 33.62 11.03 8.92
CA GLU A 1109 34.81 11.04 9.78
C GLU A 1109 34.42 10.70 11.22
N VAL A 1110 35.25 9.91 11.90
CA VAL A 1110 34.99 9.55 13.30
C VAL A 1110 35.31 10.74 14.20
N HIS A 1111 34.39 11.08 15.12
CA HIS A 1111 34.62 12.20 16.04
C HIS A 1111 35.63 11.85 17.13
N GLU A 1112 35.51 10.66 17.71
CA GLU A 1112 36.43 10.16 18.73
C GLU A 1112 36.44 8.62 18.70
N VAL A 1113 37.63 8.02 18.76
CA VAL A 1113 37.80 6.56 18.87
C VAL A 1113 38.22 6.25 20.31
N THR A 1114 37.37 5.53 21.02
CA THR A 1114 37.61 5.10 22.41
C THR A 1114 38.12 3.65 22.43
N ARG A 1115 38.22 3.06 23.62
CA ARG A 1115 38.78 1.71 23.79
C ARG A 1115 37.98 0.61 23.07
N PHE A 1116 36.65 0.73 23.03
CA PHE A 1116 35.75 -0.27 22.43
C PHE A 1116 34.69 0.33 21.52
N HIS A 1117 34.64 1.66 21.38
CA HIS A 1117 33.61 2.33 20.60
C HIS A 1117 34.12 3.52 19.80
N VAL A 1118 33.43 3.83 18.71
CA VAL A 1118 33.58 5.07 17.96
C VAL A 1118 32.40 5.98 18.22
N LYS A 1119 32.69 7.20 18.66
CA LYS A 1119 31.70 8.22 18.97
C LYS A 1119 31.33 9.00 17.71
N LEU A 1120 30.03 9.24 17.57
CA LEU A 1120 29.43 10.08 16.55
C LEU A 1120 28.54 11.12 17.24
N LEU A 1121 28.73 12.39 16.89
CA LEU A 1121 27.89 13.49 17.35
C LEU A 1121 26.78 13.77 16.35
N ARG A 1122 25.54 13.91 16.84
CA ARG A 1122 24.33 14.11 16.02
C ARG A 1122 24.26 13.12 14.84
N PRO A 1123 24.26 11.81 15.15
CA PRO A 1123 24.42 10.77 14.15
C PRO A 1123 23.32 10.81 13.08
N LYS A 1124 23.73 10.64 11.83
CA LYS A 1124 22.81 10.34 10.73
C LYS A 1124 22.59 8.84 10.68
N PHE A 1125 21.33 8.43 10.69
CA PHE A 1125 20.98 7.02 10.72
C PHE A 1125 20.79 6.46 9.31
N SER A 1126 21.53 5.40 9.03
CA SER A 1126 21.37 4.46 7.91
C SER A 1126 21.81 3.07 8.41
N SER A 1127 22.08 2.12 7.51
CA SER A 1127 22.87 0.96 7.91
C SER A 1127 24.32 1.43 8.12
N ILE A 1128 24.78 1.53 9.38
CA ILE A 1128 26.04 2.19 9.73
C ILE A 1128 27.03 1.24 10.42
N SER A 1129 28.33 1.43 10.17
CA SER A 1129 29.39 0.74 10.90
C SER A 1129 30.75 1.42 10.77
N LEU A 1130 31.71 1.02 11.59
CA LEU A 1130 33.11 1.40 11.46
C LEU A 1130 33.80 0.61 10.33
N THR A 1131 34.64 1.27 9.55
CA THR A 1131 35.53 0.65 8.57
C THR A 1131 36.95 1.19 8.68
N PHE A 1132 37.92 0.39 8.26
CA PHE A 1132 39.34 0.76 8.20
C PHE A 1132 40.00 0.18 6.93
N PRO A 1133 41.14 0.72 6.46
CA PRO A 1133 41.80 0.24 5.26
C PRO A 1133 42.22 -1.25 5.33
N PHE A 1134 41.94 -2.02 4.27
CA PHE A 1134 42.16 -3.47 4.26
C PHE A 1134 43.63 -3.90 4.38
N PHE A 1135 44.58 -3.07 3.95
CA PHE A 1135 46.02 -3.38 4.02
C PHE A 1135 46.61 -3.15 5.42
N TRP A 1136 45.82 -2.68 6.38
CA TRP A 1136 46.27 -2.54 7.76
C TRP A 1136 46.42 -3.89 8.45
N ASP A 1137 47.47 -3.97 9.26
CA ASP A 1137 47.76 -5.09 10.14
C ASP A 1137 47.34 -4.68 11.54
N VAL A 1138 46.15 -5.10 11.96
CA VAL A 1138 45.50 -4.64 13.20
C VAL A 1138 45.38 -5.75 14.21
N GLU A 1139 45.53 -5.41 15.49
CA GLU A 1139 45.20 -6.28 16.60
C GLU A 1139 43.75 -6.08 17.01
N VAL A 1140 43.05 -7.16 17.37
CA VAL A 1140 41.61 -7.18 17.62
C VAL A 1140 41.28 -7.90 18.92
N HIS A 1141 40.21 -7.47 19.57
CA HIS A 1141 39.65 -8.13 20.74
C HIS A 1141 38.75 -9.29 20.29
N CYS A 1142 38.91 -10.45 20.91
CA CYS A 1142 38.16 -11.67 20.59
C CYS A 1142 37.47 -12.24 21.82
N ASN A 1143 36.42 -13.03 21.60
CA ASN A 1143 35.76 -13.87 22.58
C ASN A 1143 35.87 -15.33 22.16
N VAL A 1144 35.98 -16.22 23.14
CA VAL A 1144 35.97 -17.67 22.92
C VAL A 1144 34.67 -18.25 23.47
N VAL A 1145 33.93 -18.96 22.63
CA VAL A 1145 32.64 -19.57 23.00
C VAL A 1145 32.69 -21.06 22.70
N LEU A 1146 32.28 -21.89 23.65
CA LEU A 1146 32.32 -23.33 23.52
C LEU A 1146 30.91 -23.91 23.51
N TYR A 1147 30.60 -24.76 22.54
CA TYR A 1147 29.43 -25.64 22.57
C TYR A 1147 29.91 -27.08 22.73
N LEU A 1148 29.43 -27.77 23.76
CA LEU A 1148 29.88 -29.11 24.12
C LEU A 1148 28.70 -30.06 24.23
N ALA A 1149 28.82 -31.24 23.62
CA ALA A 1149 27.89 -32.35 23.81
C ALA A 1149 28.62 -33.57 24.39
N VAL A 1150 27.99 -34.20 25.37
CA VAL A 1150 28.44 -35.44 25.98
C VAL A 1150 27.65 -36.59 25.36
N LYS A 1151 28.34 -37.57 24.75
CA LYS A 1151 27.71 -38.75 24.14
C LYS A 1151 28.41 -40.00 24.62
N GLU A 1152 27.80 -40.71 25.57
CA GLU A 1152 28.37 -41.92 26.18
C GLU A 1152 29.83 -41.71 26.61
N GLU A 1153 30.78 -42.42 26.00
CA GLU A 1153 32.22 -42.34 26.27
C GLU A 1153 32.95 -41.26 25.46
N THR A 1154 32.26 -40.37 24.72
CA THR A 1154 32.88 -39.36 23.85
C THR A 1154 32.36 -37.94 24.10
N LEU A 1155 33.28 -36.98 24.17
CA LEU A 1155 33.00 -35.54 24.22
C LEU A 1155 33.19 -34.92 22.83
N ILE A 1156 32.19 -34.19 22.36
CA ILE A 1156 32.26 -33.44 21.10
C ILE A 1156 32.10 -31.95 21.41
N SER A 1157 33.17 -31.18 21.20
CA SER A 1157 33.18 -29.74 21.38
C SER A 1157 33.31 -28.98 20.06
N ARG A 1158 32.67 -27.82 20.01
CA ARG A 1158 32.77 -26.81 18.96
C ARG A 1158 33.17 -25.50 19.60
N LEU A 1159 34.44 -25.15 19.48
CA LEU A 1159 35.03 -23.93 20.02
C LEU A 1159 35.06 -22.87 18.92
N TYR A 1160 34.43 -21.74 19.18
CA TYR A 1160 34.34 -20.61 18.28
C TYR A 1160 35.26 -19.49 18.77
N LEU A 1161 36.15 -19.04 17.90
CA LEU A 1161 36.96 -17.84 18.10
C LEU A 1161 36.28 -16.69 17.34
N LEU A 1162 35.61 -15.81 18.07
CA LEU A 1162 34.80 -14.73 17.53
C LEU A 1162 35.47 -13.40 17.78
N LEU A 1163 35.37 -12.47 16.82
CA LEU A 1163 35.67 -11.08 17.13
C LEU A 1163 34.69 -10.61 18.20
N ARG A 1164 35.07 -9.59 18.99
CA ARG A 1164 34.19 -8.98 19.99
C ARG A 1164 33.12 -8.13 19.30
N ASN A 1165 32.26 -8.81 18.56
CA ASN A 1165 31.21 -8.31 17.70
C ASN A 1165 29.92 -9.08 18.04
N SER A 1166 28.90 -8.36 18.49
CA SER A 1166 27.63 -8.97 18.89
C SER A 1166 26.84 -9.58 17.72
N SER A 1167 27.09 -9.16 16.47
CA SER A 1167 26.47 -9.78 15.28
C SER A 1167 26.95 -11.22 15.06
N GLN A 1168 28.26 -11.48 15.23
CA GLN A 1168 28.84 -12.83 15.09
C GLN A 1168 28.34 -13.78 16.17
N GLN A 1169 28.19 -13.28 17.40
CA GLN A 1169 27.64 -14.08 18.49
C GLN A 1169 26.19 -14.48 18.23
N GLU A 1170 25.36 -13.58 17.69
CA GLU A 1170 23.98 -13.89 17.31
C GLU A 1170 23.91 -14.89 16.15
N ALA A 1171 24.78 -14.74 15.14
CA ALA A 1171 24.86 -15.67 14.01
C ALA A 1171 25.22 -17.10 14.47
N VAL A 1172 26.22 -17.24 15.34
CA VAL A 1172 26.61 -18.54 15.93
C VAL A 1172 25.49 -19.12 16.78
N GLN A 1173 24.80 -18.29 17.57
CA GLN A 1173 23.68 -18.76 18.37
C GLN A 1173 22.57 -19.33 17.50
N LYS A 1174 22.24 -18.66 16.39
CA LYS A 1174 21.25 -19.14 15.42
C LYS A 1174 21.69 -20.43 14.70
N GLU A 1175 22.96 -20.59 14.39
CA GLU A 1175 23.49 -21.84 13.79
C GLU A 1175 23.39 -23.02 14.78
N GLU A 1176 23.65 -22.77 16.06
CA GLU A 1176 23.67 -23.81 17.10
C GLU A 1176 22.28 -24.09 17.73
N GLU A 1177 21.24 -23.29 17.46
CA GLU A 1177 19.85 -23.52 17.94
C GLU A 1177 19.36 -24.96 17.64
N ASP A 1178 19.61 -25.46 16.43
CA ASP A 1178 19.26 -26.83 16.00
C ASP A 1178 20.18 -27.92 16.59
N GLN A 1179 21.29 -27.55 17.22
CA GLN A 1179 22.24 -28.47 17.84
C GLN A 1179 22.05 -28.55 19.35
N MET A 1180 21.63 -27.45 19.97
CA MET A 1180 21.20 -27.41 21.37
C MET A 1180 20.04 -28.40 21.61
N SER A 1181 19.09 -28.50 20.67
CA SER A 1181 18.02 -29.53 20.71
C SER A 1181 18.50 -30.98 20.55
N LYS A 1182 19.79 -31.18 20.22
CA LYS A 1182 20.45 -32.50 20.07
C LYS A 1182 21.46 -32.78 21.19
N GLY A 1183 21.37 -32.06 22.31
CA GLY A 1183 22.15 -32.30 23.53
C GLY A 1183 23.48 -31.53 23.61
N TYR A 1184 23.66 -30.45 22.84
CA TYR A 1184 24.78 -29.52 23.06
C TYR A 1184 24.42 -28.50 24.15
N SER A 1185 25.39 -28.15 24.98
CA SER A 1185 25.33 -27.09 25.98
C SER A 1185 26.34 -26.00 25.68
N LYS A 1186 25.95 -24.74 25.90
CA LYS A 1186 26.79 -23.56 25.67
C LYS A 1186 27.55 -23.19 26.93
N PHE A 1187 28.85 -23.01 26.81
CA PHE A 1187 29.76 -22.53 27.85
C PHE A 1187 30.46 -21.26 27.38
N LEU A 1188 30.48 -20.24 28.25
CA LEU A 1188 31.25 -19.02 28.02
C LEU A 1188 32.60 -19.18 28.70
N LEU A 1189 33.67 -19.15 27.91
CA LEU A 1189 35.03 -19.25 28.42
C LEU A 1189 35.62 -17.84 28.63
N SER A 1190 36.77 -17.78 29.31
CA SER A 1190 37.51 -16.53 29.48
C SER A 1190 37.90 -15.93 28.12
N SER A 1191 37.93 -14.60 28.03
CA SER A 1191 38.46 -13.91 26.84
C SER A 1191 40.01 -13.91 26.87
N PRO A 1192 40.69 -13.89 25.71
CA PRO A 1192 42.14 -13.69 25.63
C PRO A 1192 42.61 -12.46 26.41
N ASN A 1193 43.71 -12.60 27.17
CA ASN A 1193 44.25 -11.56 28.04
C ASN A 1193 44.86 -10.35 27.29
N GLY A 1194 45.13 -10.52 25.99
CA GLY A 1194 45.63 -9.49 25.08
C GLY A 1194 44.91 -9.56 23.73
N PRO A 1195 45.12 -8.58 22.84
CA PRO A 1195 44.48 -8.59 21.53
C PRO A 1195 45.18 -9.60 20.61
N LEU A 1196 44.44 -10.15 19.65
CA LEU A 1196 44.95 -11.11 18.68
C LEU A 1196 45.17 -10.42 17.34
N LYS A 1197 46.20 -10.83 16.61
CA LYS A 1197 46.50 -10.27 15.29
C LYS A 1197 45.48 -10.75 14.25
N LEU A 1198 44.81 -9.81 13.57
CA LEU A 1198 43.83 -10.12 12.52
C LEU A 1198 44.56 -10.76 11.32
N LYS A 1199 43.90 -11.71 10.63
CA LYS A 1199 44.44 -12.51 9.51
C LYS A 1199 45.56 -13.49 9.88
N SER A 1200 45.96 -13.62 11.14
CA SER A 1200 46.87 -14.68 11.62
C SER A 1200 46.14 -16.01 11.78
N HIS A 1201 46.90 -17.11 11.77
CA HIS A 1201 46.37 -18.44 12.06
C HIS A 1201 46.61 -18.81 13.52
N PHE A 1202 45.67 -19.58 14.04
CA PHE A 1202 45.70 -20.10 15.40
C PHE A 1202 45.48 -21.61 15.35
N ALA A 1203 46.11 -22.35 16.26
CA ALA A 1203 45.89 -23.78 16.47
C ALA A 1203 45.30 -24.02 17.86
N LEU A 1204 44.30 -24.89 17.98
CA LEU A 1204 43.81 -25.35 19.28
C LEU A 1204 44.62 -26.57 19.72
N GLN A 1205 45.13 -26.53 20.95
CA GLN A 1205 45.81 -27.65 21.61
C GLN A 1205 44.98 -28.15 22.78
N ASN A 1206 44.90 -29.47 22.88
CA ASN A 1206 44.39 -30.19 24.03
C ASN A 1206 45.14 -31.53 24.10
N PRO A 1207 45.75 -31.88 25.26
CA PRO A 1207 46.62 -33.05 25.39
C PRO A 1207 45.89 -34.41 25.29
N HIS A 1208 44.56 -34.41 25.43
CA HIS A 1208 43.71 -35.61 25.43
C HIS A 1208 42.80 -35.70 24.19
N ALA A 1209 42.92 -34.76 23.24
CA ALA A 1209 42.09 -34.74 22.05
C ALA A 1209 42.46 -35.88 21.08
N LYS A 1210 41.46 -36.70 20.70
CA LYS A 1210 41.60 -37.68 19.61
C LYS A 1210 41.70 -37.00 18.25
N SER A 1211 40.95 -35.93 18.06
CA SER A 1211 41.00 -35.14 16.84
C SER A 1211 40.57 -33.70 17.06
N ILE A 1212 41.25 -32.78 16.38
CA ILE A 1212 40.89 -31.37 16.28
C ILE A 1212 40.83 -31.03 14.79
N LYS A 1213 39.69 -30.52 14.31
CA LYS A 1213 39.48 -30.15 12.91
C LYS A 1213 38.82 -28.77 12.79
N PRO A 1214 39.35 -27.86 11.95
CA PRO A 1214 40.65 -27.94 11.25
C PRO A 1214 41.82 -27.86 12.25
N GLN A 1215 43.05 -28.18 11.82
CA GLN A 1215 44.24 -28.06 12.69
C GLN A 1215 44.61 -26.60 13.00
N LYS A 1216 44.33 -25.70 12.05
CA LYS A 1216 44.48 -24.26 12.21
C LYS A 1216 43.25 -23.54 11.65
N ILE A 1217 42.85 -22.44 12.29
CA ILE A 1217 41.86 -21.49 11.77
C ILE A 1217 42.53 -20.15 11.54
N GLN A 1218 42.11 -19.42 10.51
CA GLN A 1218 42.51 -18.03 10.31
C GLN A 1218 41.48 -17.12 11.01
N LEU A 1219 41.95 -16.10 11.72
CA LEU A 1219 41.08 -15.08 12.31
C LEU A 1219 40.73 -14.03 11.25
N LEU A 1220 39.53 -14.13 10.69
CA LEU A 1220 39.07 -13.24 9.62
C LEU A 1220 38.00 -12.27 10.14
N PRO A 1221 37.93 -11.05 9.55
CA PRO A 1221 36.90 -10.09 9.90
C PRO A 1221 35.52 -10.46 9.34
N GLU A 1222 35.42 -11.35 8.35
CA GLU A 1222 34.20 -11.61 7.56
C GLU A 1222 33.13 -12.39 8.33
N ASP A 1223 31.86 -11.95 8.27
CA ASP A 1223 30.71 -12.54 8.99
C ASP A 1223 30.13 -13.82 8.33
N ILE A 1224 30.86 -14.42 7.38
CA ILE A 1224 30.32 -15.43 6.45
C ILE A 1224 30.39 -16.84 7.07
N GLU A 1225 31.48 -17.18 7.75
CA GLU A 1225 31.63 -18.41 8.53
C GLU A 1225 32.46 -18.13 9.81
N PRO A 1226 31.90 -18.33 11.01
CA PRO A 1226 32.63 -18.08 12.25
C PRO A 1226 33.78 -19.08 12.43
N SER A 1227 34.98 -18.58 12.75
CA SER A 1227 36.19 -19.40 12.88
C SER A 1227 36.02 -20.43 14.02
N ARG A 1228 35.89 -21.71 13.66
CA ARG A 1228 35.55 -22.78 14.60
C ARG A 1228 36.52 -23.96 14.56
N PHE A 1229 36.82 -24.49 15.74
CA PHE A 1229 37.43 -25.80 15.94
C PHE A 1229 36.38 -26.80 16.38
N LYS A 1230 36.39 -27.98 15.76
CA LYS A 1230 35.69 -29.15 16.28
C LYS A 1230 36.70 -30.09 16.92
N MET A 1231 36.57 -30.31 18.22
CA MET A 1231 37.41 -31.22 18.97
C MET A 1231 36.58 -32.42 19.45
N VAL A 1232 37.17 -33.61 19.31
CA VAL A 1232 36.60 -34.88 19.78
C VAL A 1232 37.61 -35.54 20.70
N MET A 1233 37.18 -35.96 21.89
CA MET A 1233 38.00 -36.64 22.89
C MET A 1233 37.17 -37.66 23.66
N ASP A 1234 37.83 -38.55 24.40
CA ASP A 1234 37.14 -39.51 25.26
C ASP A 1234 36.62 -38.83 26.52
N ASN A 1235 35.42 -39.21 26.93
CA ASN A 1235 34.83 -38.82 28.20
C ASN A 1235 35.48 -39.62 29.34
N THR A 1236 36.70 -39.21 29.68
CA THR A 1236 37.49 -39.80 30.77
C THR A 1236 37.13 -39.21 32.14
N GLY A 1237 36.17 -38.27 32.18
CA GLY A 1237 35.72 -37.60 33.40
C GLY A 1237 36.82 -36.75 34.05
N ILE A 1238 37.67 -36.11 33.24
CA ILE A 1238 38.71 -35.16 33.63
C ILE A 1238 38.39 -33.75 33.11
N ASP A 1239 39.06 -32.73 33.64
CA ASP A 1239 38.91 -31.35 33.18
C ASP A 1239 39.39 -31.18 31.73
N ILE A 1240 38.69 -30.36 30.95
CA ILE A 1240 39.03 -30.09 29.55
C ILE A 1240 39.95 -28.88 29.49
N GLN A 1241 41.26 -29.13 29.32
CA GLN A 1241 42.26 -28.08 29.09
C GLN A 1241 42.29 -27.65 27.62
N MET A 1242 42.25 -26.36 27.35
CA MET A 1242 42.28 -25.81 25.99
C MET A 1242 43.28 -24.68 25.92
N ALA A 1243 44.15 -24.71 24.90
CA ALA A 1243 45.09 -23.62 24.63
C ALA A 1243 45.05 -23.23 23.15
N LEU A 1244 44.98 -21.94 22.85
CA LEU A 1244 45.15 -21.38 21.51
C LEU A 1244 46.59 -20.96 21.32
N ILE A 1245 47.23 -21.48 20.28
CA ILE A 1245 48.61 -21.21 19.91
C ILE A 1245 48.64 -20.35 18.66
N GLY A 1246 49.36 -19.23 18.71
CA GLY A 1246 49.58 -18.34 17.57
C GLY A 1246 50.59 -18.89 16.58
N ASP A 1247 50.70 -18.25 15.40
CA ASP A 1247 51.70 -18.60 14.38
C ASP A 1247 53.16 -18.39 14.83
N ASP A 1248 53.38 -17.59 15.87
CA ASP A 1248 54.67 -17.38 16.53
C ASP A 1248 55.05 -18.51 17.51
N GLY A 1249 54.16 -19.50 17.69
CA GLY A 1249 54.34 -20.62 18.61
C GLY A 1249 54.00 -20.31 20.07
N ASN A 1250 53.61 -19.07 20.39
CA ASN A 1250 53.24 -18.68 21.74
C ASN A 1250 51.78 -19.04 22.06
N THR A 1251 51.52 -19.37 23.32
CA THR A 1251 50.15 -19.53 23.81
C THR A 1251 49.52 -18.16 23.97
N VAL A 1252 48.44 -17.89 23.22
CA VAL A 1252 47.75 -16.58 23.21
C VAL A 1252 46.50 -16.57 24.09
N TRP A 1253 45.98 -17.74 24.43
CA TRP A 1253 44.88 -17.95 25.36
C TRP A 1253 44.88 -19.40 25.84
N ASP A 1254 44.55 -19.62 27.10
CA ASP A 1254 44.39 -20.92 27.71
C ASP A 1254 43.28 -20.87 28.76
N ASP A 1255 42.51 -21.95 28.86
CA ASP A 1255 41.40 -22.07 29.81
C ASP A 1255 41.11 -23.55 30.13
N ILE A 1256 40.40 -23.78 31.23
CA ILE A 1256 40.06 -25.11 31.74
C ILE A 1256 38.56 -25.15 32.04
N LEU A 1257 37.84 -26.04 31.36
CA LEU A 1257 36.44 -26.34 31.70
C LEU A 1257 36.40 -27.52 32.67
N SER A 1258 35.87 -27.29 33.87
CA SER A 1258 35.87 -28.31 34.92
C SER A 1258 34.88 -29.44 34.63
N LYS A 1259 35.20 -30.65 35.11
CA LYS A 1259 34.36 -31.83 34.98
C LYS A 1259 32.94 -31.63 35.50
N ASP A 1260 32.81 -30.98 36.65
CA ASP A 1260 31.51 -30.82 37.31
C ASP A 1260 30.61 -29.87 36.49
N GLU A 1261 31.18 -28.80 35.92
CA GLU A 1261 30.43 -27.84 35.09
C GLU A 1261 29.81 -28.47 33.85
N TYR A 1262 30.53 -29.36 33.14
CA TYR A 1262 29.98 -29.95 31.92
C TYR A 1262 29.11 -31.18 32.15
N ASN A 1263 29.24 -31.89 33.27
CA ASN A 1263 28.34 -32.99 33.62
C ASN A 1263 26.98 -32.48 34.09
N ASP A 1264 26.94 -31.45 34.94
CA ASP A 1264 25.67 -30.90 35.46
C ASP A 1264 24.81 -30.28 34.35
N ALA A 1265 25.43 -29.55 33.41
CA ALA A 1265 24.74 -28.90 32.31
C ALA A 1265 24.20 -29.89 31.25
N THR A 1266 24.83 -31.07 31.09
CA THR A 1266 24.43 -32.04 30.06
C THR A 1266 23.49 -33.14 30.55
N HIS A 1267 23.34 -33.32 31.87
CA HIS A 1267 22.34 -34.22 32.48
C HIS A 1267 20.98 -33.55 32.76
N SER A 1268 20.87 -32.22 32.60
CA SER A 1268 19.65 -31.43 32.86
C SER A 1268 18.68 -31.32 31.66
N MET A 1269 18.85 -32.12 30.59
CA MET A 1269 17.97 -32.12 29.41
C MET A 1269 17.26 -33.44 29.17
#